data_AF-A0A4W4F8L0-F1
#
_entry.id   AF-A0A4W4F8L0-F1
#
_cell.length_a   1.000
_cell.length_b   1.000
_cell.length_c   1.000
_cell.angle_alpha   90.00
_cell.angle_beta   90.00
_cell.angle_gamma   90.00
#
_symmetry.space_group_name_H-M   'P 1'
#
loop_
_entity.id
_entity.type
_entity.pdbx_description
1 polymer ?
#
loop_
_entity_poly.entity_id
_entity_poly.type
_entity_poly.pdbx_seq_one_letter_code
_entity_poly.pdbx_strand_id
1 'polypeptide(L)'
;MNSKGGGTVLSRRNYRLASDTDVPKVTGIVNEKLLSDYLHHVFPACSKHGPASAAYRKPLSFQDLGAHLERLLSVDEPPDDSTGQVEGRLGPSTVVLDHTSGFEGLLFVDDDLLGVIGHSNFSSIRATTCVFKGKWEYEVLISSQGLMQIGWCTLNCRFNQEEGVGDTPDSYAYDGNRVRKWNVTTTNYGKSWAAGDIVSCLIDLDEGTITFCLNGQSLGTAFSNIKTGPGVAYFPAISLSFKESVAFNFGSRPLRYPSLACYLPLQDPPTTDLTKANRLLGYMKTVLCTGIDPQEEKLTEKDSASWQLQGEPTVLVTLAHIFNHFAPLMCKVYLVEDVLMNFLLSILEGGGSVDEHPLIQQLLDLFWLLMEDFEASECLKQLMMSLLRAYRFSPIIPDLGFQIHYLRLTTAILRHEKSRKYLLSNFTFDVLRSVVFFYIKTPLRVKEAGLEELIPTTWWPTRLDKEGKDEKEQRHESAEERLRRRAYERGCQRLKKRIEVVEELQVQILKLMLNNKDKATGEASRYIFLNKFRKFLQENASNRGNPTVLCPPEYMVCFLHRLITAVRSYWDEGKPKIPGSINSEEAYVPPQMFYNGKVDYFDLQRLGGLLSHIKKTLKGLDNPEVCVCECVQRPSGAAAVGGALARPSWLSSPTLGRANRFLSTAAVSLMTPRRPLAPPEKVKVRALPVEQRTEEDIEGSHGNDGLLLGRPPEEPDQPITEKSLLEILDGIVMMYNLSVHQQLGKMVVVSDDVHEYAVALKDTEEKIARCPRRRSDILEELEKSQRVFSEKLNHLSRRLAWINATIYSKEKMLDVYWLLRVCIRTIEHADAAGSLFAFTPEFYLNVGMNSYSALKNYFSPAHSMEELPGYEDTLTQLAAILAKQFADPRIVGTDIKDSLMQALASYVCYPQSLRAVERIPEEQRVAMMRNLLAPYEQRPWAQTNWILVRLWRGCGFGYRYTRLPHLLKTKPEDANLPSLQKPCPSLLLQKHMAELLTQDKDMAASFLNSVLNQLNWAFSEFIGMIQEIQQAAERPERNFVDTRQLKVCATCFDLSVSLLRVLEMTVTLVPEIFLDWTRPSAELLLRRLAQLLNQVLNRVTAERNLFDRVVNLRLPGLESVDHYPILVAVTGILVRVLVDSDRQGIARAAAVLLSDPCFQLHSIQHLLGEGVASGGGANHKHFSLHAYADYISAEEEQKVEQMLAFLTEESKQAAATTAPTSEDDLCPICYAHSISAVFKPCSHKSCKACINQHLMNNKDCFFCKATITGVEDYSKPTGS
;
A
#
# COMPACT_ATOMS: atom_id res chain seq x y z
N MET A 1 37.82 5.20 -2.17
CA MET A 1 39.02 6.04 -2.32
C MET A 1 40.14 5.43 -1.49
N ASN A 2 41.31 5.16 -2.08
CA ASN A 2 42.42 4.44 -1.43
C ASN A 2 42.97 5.21 -0.22
N SER A 3 43.04 4.53 0.93
CA SER A 3 43.69 4.97 2.16
C SER A 3 45.21 4.87 2.02
N LYS A 4 45.90 6.00 2.03
CA LYS A 4 47.30 6.07 2.50
C LYS A 4 47.30 6.77 3.85
N GLY A 5 47.77 6.05 4.86
CA GLY A 5 48.02 6.57 6.19
C GLY A 5 49.04 7.71 6.12
N GLY A 6 48.60 8.89 6.52
CA GLY A 6 49.41 10.06 6.78
C GLY A 6 48.71 10.82 7.89
N GLY A 7 49.10 10.58 9.14
CA GLY A 7 48.59 11.31 10.29
C GLY A 7 49.10 12.74 10.26
N THR A 8 48.34 13.64 9.62
CA THR A 8 48.44 15.07 9.88
C THR A 8 47.62 15.35 11.13
N VAL A 9 48.29 15.44 12.28
CA VAL A 9 47.71 15.97 13.51
C VAL A 9 47.37 17.43 13.23
N LEU A 10 46.10 17.72 12.98
CA LEU A 10 45.60 19.09 12.94
C LEU A 10 45.83 19.69 14.34
N SER A 11 46.46 20.87 14.39
CA SER A 11 46.73 21.56 15.64
C SER A 11 45.42 21.98 16.30
N ARG A 12 45.03 21.25 17.37
CA ARG A 12 43.88 21.57 18.22
C ARG A 12 43.96 23.00 18.74
N ARG A 13 42.82 23.67 18.95
CA ARG A 13 42.77 24.99 19.64
C ARG A 13 43.39 24.85 21.03
N ASN A 14 44.65 25.26 21.17
CA ASN A 14 45.31 25.30 22.46
C ASN A 14 44.75 26.48 23.26
N TYR A 15 43.91 26.18 24.26
CA TYR A 15 43.51 27.14 25.30
C TYR A 15 44.69 27.39 26.27
N ARG A 16 45.83 27.85 25.76
CA ARG A 16 46.95 28.33 26.58
C ARG A 16 46.70 29.79 26.90
N LEU A 17 46.68 30.13 28.19
CA LEU A 17 46.73 31.52 28.64
C LEU A 17 48.02 32.14 28.08
N ALA A 18 47.90 33.29 27.40
CA ALA A 18 49.05 34.01 26.86
C ALA A 18 50.01 34.37 28.00
N SER A 19 51.29 34.06 27.84
CA SER A 19 52.35 34.28 28.82
C SER A 19 52.90 35.70 28.78
N ASP A 20 52.03 36.71 28.63
CA ASP A 20 52.47 38.10 28.73
C ASP A 20 52.24 38.59 30.16
N THR A 21 53.36 38.72 30.86
CA THR A 21 53.52 39.44 32.11
C THR A 21 53.19 40.90 31.90
N ASP A 22 51.90 41.24 31.94
CA ASP A 22 51.41 42.54 32.36
C ASP A 22 50.00 42.38 32.92
N VAL A 23 49.87 42.73 34.20
CA VAL A 23 48.66 42.54 35.03
C VAL A 23 47.40 43.07 34.32
N PRO A 24 46.39 42.23 34.02
CA PRO A 24 45.04 42.70 33.80
C PRO A 24 44.20 42.39 35.04
N LYS A 25 43.72 43.46 35.69
CA LYS A 25 42.76 43.43 36.82
C LYS A 25 41.35 42.90 36.44
N VAL A 26 41.22 42.09 35.39
CA VAL A 26 39.93 41.52 34.96
C VAL A 26 40.13 40.10 34.43
N THR A 27 40.21 39.11 35.32
CA THR A 27 39.79 37.74 34.99
C THR A 27 39.15 37.15 36.23
N GLY A 28 37.93 36.61 36.12
CA GLY A 28 37.22 35.95 37.23
C GLY A 28 37.84 34.61 37.66
N ILE A 29 39.16 34.49 37.61
CA ILE A 29 39.91 33.32 38.08
C ILE A 29 40.09 33.51 39.60
N VAL A 30 39.79 32.46 40.36
CA VAL A 30 39.92 32.47 41.82
C VAL A 30 41.39 32.51 42.27
N ASN A 31 41.64 32.87 43.53
CA ASN A 31 43.00 32.94 44.06
C ASN A 31 43.76 31.59 43.89
N GLU A 32 45.08 31.63 43.82
CA GLU A 32 45.90 30.44 43.49
C GLU A 32 45.70 29.26 44.45
N LYS A 33 45.43 29.55 45.73
CA LYS A 33 45.20 28.53 46.75
C LYS A 33 43.87 27.81 46.53
N LEU A 34 42.79 28.56 46.37
CA LEU A 34 41.44 28.05 46.10
C LEU A 34 41.38 27.35 44.74
N LEU A 35 42.12 27.84 43.74
CA LEU A 35 42.30 27.17 42.44
C LEU A 35 42.97 25.80 42.61
N SER A 36 44.08 25.75 43.35
CA SER A 36 44.79 24.49 43.61
C SER A 36 43.92 23.50 44.40
N ASP A 37 43.19 23.97 45.41
CA ASP A 37 42.26 23.13 46.20
C ASP A 37 41.11 22.60 45.35
N TYR A 38 40.53 23.46 44.48
CA TYR A 38 39.52 23.06 43.49
C TYR A 38 40.04 22.00 42.51
N LEU A 39 41.22 22.21 41.92
CA LEU A 39 41.79 21.27 40.95
C LEU A 39 42.17 19.93 41.59
N HIS A 40 42.67 19.91 42.83
CA HIS A 40 42.93 18.65 43.56
C HIS A 40 41.64 17.95 44.02
N HIS A 41 40.54 18.68 44.21
CA HIS A 41 39.22 18.11 44.48
C HIS A 41 38.65 17.41 43.23
N VAL A 42 38.74 18.08 42.07
CA VAL A 42 38.29 17.52 40.78
C VAL A 42 39.19 16.37 40.31
N PHE A 43 40.51 16.50 40.47
CA PHE A 43 41.51 15.54 40.02
C PHE A 43 42.29 14.97 41.22
N PRO A 44 41.71 14.03 41.98
CA PRO A 44 42.36 13.48 43.16
C PRO A 44 43.63 12.71 42.78
N ALA A 45 44.72 12.93 43.53
CA ALA A 45 45.98 12.23 43.33
C ALA A 45 45.83 10.72 43.56
N CYS A 46 46.48 9.91 42.72
CA CYS A 46 46.44 8.45 42.78
C CYS A 46 47.02 7.94 44.12
N SER A 47 46.17 7.44 45.01
CA SER A 47 46.53 6.96 46.36
C SER A 47 47.20 5.58 46.31
N LYS A 48 48.43 5.50 45.78
CA LYS A 48 49.26 4.28 45.96
C LYS A 48 50.28 4.39 47.12
N HIS A 49 50.44 5.55 47.77
CA HIS A 49 51.34 5.69 48.93
C HIS A 49 50.81 6.62 50.03
N GLY A 50 50.20 6.05 51.08
CA GLY A 50 50.04 6.61 52.44
C GLY A 50 49.41 8.01 52.62
N PRO A 51 49.04 8.42 53.85
CA PRO A 51 48.53 9.76 54.09
C PRO A 51 49.70 10.77 54.07
N ALA A 52 50.00 11.34 52.91
CA ALA A 52 50.86 12.51 52.85
C ALA A 52 50.08 13.71 53.42
N SER A 53 50.59 14.28 54.52
CA SER A 53 50.11 15.50 55.17
C SER A 53 49.77 16.59 54.15
N ALA A 54 48.61 17.24 54.32
CA ALA A 54 48.11 18.32 53.46
C ALA A 54 49.11 19.49 53.29
N ALA A 55 50.15 19.57 54.11
CA ALA A 55 51.18 20.61 54.09
C ALA A 55 52.21 20.52 52.94
N TYR A 56 52.26 19.44 52.16
CA TYR A 56 53.30 19.22 51.12
C TYR A 56 52.76 18.85 49.72
N ARG A 57 51.50 19.18 49.38
CA ARG A 57 51.02 19.03 47.99
C ARG A 57 51.61 20.14 47.12
N LYS A 58 52.26 19.78 46.01
CA LYS A 58 52.65 20.77 44.99
C LYS A 58 51.39 21.52 44.52
N PRO A 59 51.42 22.86 44.46
CA PRO A 59 50.28 23.63 43.97
C PRO A 59 49.98 23.24 42.54
N LEU A 60 48.70 22.99 42.22
CA LEU A 60 48.26 22.62 40.88
C LEU A 60 47.67 23.85 40.19
N SER A 61 48.21 24.19 39.01
CA SER A 61 47.78 25.33 38.21
C SER A 61 47.24 24.86 36.85
N PHE A 62 46.57 25.74 36.09
CA PHE A 62 46.13 25.42 34.72
C PHE A 62 47.28 25.14 33.74
N GLN A 63 48.49 25.62 34.03
CA GLN A 63 49.68 25.36 33.21
C GLN A 63 50.17 23.92 33.38
N ASP A 64 50.13 23.40 34.62
CA ASP A 64 50.60 22.05 34.96
C ASP A 64 49.50 20.98 34.86
N LEU A 65 48.24 21.40 34.75
CA LEU A 65 47.07 20.52 34.75
C LEU A 65 47.08 19.52 33.59
N GLY A 66 47.52 19.90 32.40
CA GLY A 66 47.63 18.98 31.25
C GLY A 66 48.56 17.79 31.54
N ALA A 67 49.77 18.06 32.02
CA ALA A 67 50.74 17.02 32.40
C ALA A 67 50.30 16.23 33.65
N HIS A 68 49.46 16.81 34.51
CA HIS A 68 48.85 16.08 35.62
C HIS A 68 47.78 15.09 35.13
N LEU A 69 46.89 15.53 34.22
CA LEU A 69 45.87 14.69 33.60
C LEU A 69 46.50 13.53 32.82
N GLU A 70 47.56 13.76 32.05
CA GLU A 70 48.28 12.69 31.35
C GLU A 70 48.79 11.61 32.31
N ARG A 71 49.31 11.99 33.50
CA ARG A 71 49.74 11.05 34.54
C ARG A 71 48.58 10.33 35.24
N LEU A 72 47.40 10.94 35.33
CA LEU A 72 46.21 10.29 35.88
C LEU A 72 45.54 9.35 34.86
N LEU A 73 45.67 9.65 33.57
CA LEU A 73 45.11 8.88 32.47
C LEU A 73 46.10 7.83 31.92
N SER A 74 47.38 7.89 32.27
CA SER A 74 48.33 6.80 32.05
C SER A 74 47.89 5.61 32.89
N VAL A 75 47.28 4.64 32.24
CA VAL A 75 47.04 3.31 32.80
C VAL A 75 48.40 2.59 32.74
N ASP A 76 48.78 1.84 33.77
CA ASP A 76 49.95 0.96 33.72
C ASP A 76 49.73 0.03 32.51
N GLU A 77 50.36 0.32 31.37
CA GLU A 77 50.29 -0.56 30.21
C GLU A 77 50.93 -1.88 30.62
N PRO A 78 50.28 -3.03 30.40
CA PRO A 78 50.95 -4.31 30.60
C PRO A 78 52.23 -4.31 29.76
N PRO A 79 53.33 -4.89 30.27
CA PRO A 79 54.63 -4.81 29.61
C PRO A 79 54.52 -5.25 28.15
N ASP A 80 55.05 -4.39 27.27
CA ASP A 80 55.05 -4.48 25.82
C ASP A 80 55.98 -5.61 25.34
N ASP A 81 55.64 -6.85 25.69
CA ASP A 81 56.31 -8.08 25.25
C ASP A 81 55.28 -9.06 24.68
N SER A 82 54.87 -8.77 23.45
CA SER A 82 54.58 -9.73 22.35
C SER A 82 53.46 -9.20 21.46
N THR A 83 53.78 -9.03 20.18
CA THR A 83 52.87 -8.90 19.04
C THR A 83 51.41 -9.27 19.31
N GLY A 84 50.55 -8.30 19.64
CA GLY A 84 49.07 -8.20 19.60
C GLY A 84 48.16 -9.41 19.26
N GLN A 85 48.55 -10.65 19.57
CA GLN A 85 47.80 -11.87 19.31
C GLN A 85 47.29 -12.42 20.63
N VAL A 86 46.00 -12.21 20.88
CA VAL A 86 45.27 -12.94 21.93
C VAL A 86 45.41 -14.43 21.65
N GLU A 87 45.90 -15.18 22.63
CA GLU A 87 46.13 -16.62 22.48
C GLU A 87 44.84 -17.33 22.03
N GLY A 88 44.93 -18.15 20.97
CA GLY A 88 43.79 -18.86 20.43
C GLY A 88 43.02 -18.15 19.30
N ARG A 89 43.49 -17.00 18.83
CA ARG A 89 42.89 -16.21 17.74
C ARG A 89 43.91 -15.88 16.65
N LEU A 90 43.50 -15.93 15.38
CA LEU A 90 44.31 -15.59 14.21
C LEU A 90 43.54 -14.64 13.28
N GLY A 91 44.19 -13.58 12.81
CA GLY A 91 43.61 -12.58 11.92
C GLY A 91 43.80 -11.15 12.42
N PRO A 92 43.31 -10.14 11.66
CA PRO A 92 43.42 -8.73 12.05
C PRO A 92 42.68 -8.44 13.37
N SER A 93 43.13 -7.43 14.12
CA SER A 93 42.47 -6.98 15.37
C SER A 93 41.03 -6.49 15.12
N THR A 94 40.82 -5.72 14.06
CA THR A 94 39.49 -5.38 13.55
C THR A 94 38.92 -6.55 12.76
N VAL A 95 37.75 -7.05 13.17
CA VAL A 95 37.10 -8.20 12.56
C VAL A 95 35.93 -7.74 11.68
N VAL A 96 35.92 -8.17 10.42
CA VAL A 96 34.90 -7.84 9.42
C VAL A 96 34.59 -9.06 8.55
N LEU A 97 33.59 -8.95 7.67
CA LEU A 97 33.30 -9.95 6.65
C LEU A 97 34.34 -9.87 5.50
N ASP A 98 34.91 -11.01 5.10
CA ASP A 98 35.90 -11.09 4.02
C ASP A 98 35.22 -11.12 2.64
N HIS A 99 34.94 -9.93 2.11
CA HIS A 99 34.39 -9.71 0.77
C HIS A 99 35.42 -9.84 -0.35
N THR A 100 36.67 -10.23 -0.07
CA THR A 100 37.74 -10.32 -1.08
C THR A 100 38.03 -11.75 -1.49
N SER A 101 38.12 -12.66 -0.52
CA SER A 101 38.51 -14.07 -0.76
C SER A 101 37.69 -15.08 0.01
N GLY A 102 36.81 -14.61 0.91
CA GLY A 102 36.09 -15.44 1.87
C GLY A 102 34.60 -15.58 1.56
N PHE A 103 34.18 -15.42 0.30
CA PHE A 103 32.77 -15.48 -0.08
C PHE A 103 32.53 -16.21 -1.40
N GLU A 104 31.28 -16.62 -1.61
CA GLU A 104 30.78 -17.22 -2.84
C GLU A 104 29.34 -16.75 -3.11
N GLY A 105 28.97 -16.59 -4.39
CA GLY A 105 27.69 -16.04 -4.80
C GLY A 105 27.62 -14.51 -4.81
N LEU A 106 26.46 -13.96 -5.19
CA LEU A 106 26.24 -12.52 -5.25
C LEU A 106 25.77 -11.99 -3.88
N LEU A 107 26.56 -11.09 -3.29
CA LEU A 107 26.31 -10.48 -1.98
C LEU A 107 26.39 -8.95 -2.09
N PHE A 108 25.55 -8.25 -1.36
CA PHE A 108 25.74 -6.84 -1.04
C PHE A 108 26.23 -6.73 0.39
N VAL A 109 27.38 -6.09 0.60
CA VAL A 109 28.00 -5.90 1.92
C VAL A 109 28.01 -4.39 2.21
N ASP A 110 27.66 -4.01 3.43
CA ASP A 110 27.64 -2.61 3.88
C ASP A 110 29.05 -2.00 3.92
N ASP A 111 29.15 -0.66 3.93
CA ASP A 111 30.44 0.07 3.93
C ASP A 111 31.32 -0.25 5.16
N ASP A 112 30.71 -0.63 6.29
CA ASP A 112 31.42 -1.04 7.50
C ASP A 112 31.85 -2.52 7.49
N LEU A 113 31.47 -3.26 6.44
CA LEU A 113 31.75 -4.68 6.24
C LEU A 113 31.17 -5.59 7.35
N LEU A 114 30.11 -5.15 8.02
CA LEU A 114 29.40 -5.91 9.06
C LEU A 114 27.99 -6.33 8.63
N GLY A 115 27.33 -5.57 7.76
CA GLY A 115 26.04 -5.91 7.16
C GLY A 115 26.17 -6.68 5.86
N VAL A 116 25.29 -7.65 5.61
CA VAL A 116 25.30 -8.47 4.38
C VAL A 116 23.88 -8.86 3.92
N ILE A 117 23.66 -8.84 2.60
CA ILE A 117 22.42 -9.24 1.93
C ILE A 117 22.71 -10.26 0.81
N GLY A 118 21.96 -11.37 0.82
CA GLY A 118 21.99 -12.39 -0.23
C GLY A 118 21.29 -11.95 -1.52
N HIS A 119 21.93 -12.14 -2.67
CA HIS A 119 21.32 -11.86 -3.98
C HIS A 119 21.49 -13.02 -4.98
N SER A 120 21.81 -14.21 -4.46
CA SER A 120 21.77 -15.49 -5.18
C SER A 120 20.96 -16.52 -4.39
N ASN A 121 20.84 -17.75 -4.88
CA ASN A 121 20.06 -18.79 -4.20
C ASN A 121 20.63 -19.14 -2.82
N PHE A 122 21.96 -19.24 -2.70
CA PHE A 122 22.66 -19.51 -1.44
C PHE A 122 24.06 -18.88 -1.45
N SER A 123 24.14 -17.60 -1.10
CA SER A 123 25.42 -16.87 -1.04
C SER A 123 26.06 -17.07 0.34
N SER A 124 27.36 -17.37 0.38
CA SER A 124 28.08 -17.65 1.63
C SER A 124 29.25 -16.70 1.84
N ILE A 125 29.50 -16.28 3.08
CA ILE A 125 30.64 -15.42 3.46
C ILE A 125 31.14 -15.76 4.85
N ARG A 126 32.45 -15.64 5.07
CA ARG A 126 33.09 -15.79 6.39
C ARG A 126 33.81 -14.51 6.84
N ALA A 127 34.12 -14.42 8.13
CA ALA A 127 34.88 -13.32 8.70
C ALA A 127 36.39 -13.39 8.36
N THR A 128 37.10 -12.29 8.58
CA THR A 128 38.57 -12.17 8.37
C THR A 128 39.41 -12.85 9.45
N THR A 129 38.80 -13.21 10.58
CA THR A 129 39.48 -13.71 11.79
C THR A 129 38.90 -15.07 12.20
N CYS A 130 39.77 -15.98 12.64
CA CYS A 130 39.40 -17.30 13.16
C CYS A 130 39.95 -17.56 14.56
N VAL A 131 39.40 -18.59 15.19
CA VAL A 131 39.73 -19.02 16.56
C VAL A 131 40.08 -20.52 16.58
N PHE A 132 41.07 -20.90 17.39
CA PHE A 132 41.59 -22.27 17.47
C PHE A 132 41.81 -22.79 18.91
N LYS A 133 41.69 -21.93 19.93
CA LYS A 133 41.79 -22.29 21.35
C LYS A 133 40.97 -21.30 22.20
N GLY A 134 40.45 -21.70 23.36
CA GLY A 134 39.67 -20.81 24.24
C GLY A 134 38.18 -20.71 23.90
N LYS A 135 37.50 -19.77 24.55
CA LYS A 135 36.04 -19.58 24.46
C LYS A 135 35.70 -18.26 23.78
N TRP A 136 34.97 -18.32 22.68
CA TRP A 136 34.72 -17.16 21.82
C TRP A 136 33.25 -16.97 21.47
N GLU A 137 32.83 -15.71 21.36
CA GLU A 137 31.49 -15.35 20.96
C GLU A 137 31.44 -14.21 19.94
N TYR A 138 30.38 -14.22 19.13
CA TYR A 138 29.94 -13.08 18.33
C TYR A 138 28.41 -13.05 18.26
N GLU A 139 27.86 -11.89 17.92
CA GLU A 139 26.42 -11.70 17.76
C GLU A 139 26.06 -11.46 16.30
N VAL A 140 24.91 -11.99 15.88
CA VAL A 140 24.31 -11.70 14.58
C VAL A 140 22.92 -11.17 14.79
N LEU A 141 22.70 -9.96 14.30
CA LEU A 141 21.41 -9.32 14.25
C LEU A 141 20.67 -9.76 12.98
N ILE A 142 19.50 -10.35 13.17
CA ILE A 142 18.63 -10.85 12.10
C ILE A 142 17.85 -9.68 11.49
N SER A 143 18.04 -9.36 10.21
CA SER A 143 17.31 -8.27 9.53
C SER A 143 16.09 -8.78 8.76
N SER A 144 16.10 -10.04 8.32
CA SER A 144 14.97 -10.73 7.67
C SER A 144 14.79 -12.14 8.22
N GLN A 145 13.61 -12.74 8.03
CA GLN A 145 13.22 -13.99 8.72
C GLN A 145 13.22 -15.24 7.82
N GLY A 146 13.83 -15.20 6.64
CA GLY A 146 13.85 -16.33 5.71
C GLY A 146 15.01 -17.29 5.92
N LEU A 147 15.37 -18.02 4.85
CA LEU A 147 16.30 -19.15 4.90
C LEU A 147 17.75 -18.66 4.98
N MET A 148 18.39 -18.90 6.13
CA MET A 148 19.79 -18.58 6.39
C MET A 148 20.40 -19.65 7.30
N GLN A 149 21.72 -19.82 7.25
CA GLN A 149 22.49 -20.71 8.12
C GLN A 149 23.64 -19.93 8.73
N ILE A 150 23.64 -19.77 10.06
CA ILE A 150 24.62 -18.96 10.80
C ILE A 150 25.47 -19.88 11.68
N GLY A 151 26.79 -19.75 11.63
CA GLY A 151 27.66 -20.47 12.56
C GLY A 151 29.14 -20.42 12.20
N TRP A 152 29.82 -21.54 12.33
CA TRP A 152 31.28 -21.63 12.28
C TRP A 152 31.73 -22.52 11.13
N CYS A 153 32.79 -22.15 10.43
CA CYS A 153 33.41 -23.01 9.42
C CYS A 153 34.94 -22.98 9.52
N THR A 154 35.61 -24.06 9.12
CA THR A 154 37.07 -24.04 8.97
C THR A 154 37.48 -23.55 7.58
N LEU A 155 38.78 -23.36 7.38
CA LEU A 155 39.33 -23.00 6.06
C LEU A 155 39.04 -24.05 4.97
N ASN A 156 38.82 -25.32 5.37
CA ASN A 156 38.54 -26.43 4.45
C ASN A 156 37.08 -26.44 3.95
N CYS A 157 36.19 -25.68 4.59
CA CYS A 157 34.82 -25.50 4.10
C CYS A 157 34.85 -24.66 2.81
N ARG A 158 34.62 -25.31 1.66
CA ARG A 158 34.52 -24.65 0.36
C ARG A 158 33.07 -24.30 0.09
N PHE A 159 32.80 -23.03 -0.15
CA PHE A 159 31.46 -22.57 -0.54
C PHE A 159 31.23 -22.79 -2.03
N ASN A 160 30.00 -23.14 -2.39
CA ASN A 160 29.50 -23.12 -3.76
C ASN A 160 28.03 -22.61 -3.75
N GLN A 161 27.37 -22.58 -4.91
CA GLN A 161 26.01 -22.05 -5.01
C GLN A 161 24.93 -22.96 -4.39
N GLU A 162 25.28 -24.20 -4.04
CA GLU A 162 24.36 -25.21 -3.48
C GLU A 162 24.72 -25.58 -2.04
N GLU A 163 26.01 -25.56 -1.67
CA GLU A 163 26.53 -25.92 -0.36
C GLU A 163 27.19 -24.72 0.32
N GLY A 164 26.74 -24.45 1.54
CA GLY A 164 27.21 -23.37 2.38
C GLY A 164 27.64 -23.82 3.78
N VAL A 165 27.46 -22.94 4.74
CA VAL A 165 27.83 -23.14 6.15
C VAL A 165 26.86 -24.13 6.80
N GLY A 166 27.37 -25.28 7.23
CA GLY A 166 26.60 -26.36 7.83
C GLY A 166 26.35 -27.54 6.89
N ASP A 167 26.66 -27.40 5.59
CA ASP A 167 26.48 -28.49 4.61
C ASP A 167 27.72 -29.38 4.49
N THR A 168 28.86 -28.96 5.04
CA THR A 168 30.13 -29.70 5.00
C THR A 168 30.55 -30.21 6.38
N PRO A 169 31.38 -31.28 6.48
CA PRO A 169 31.86 -31.79 7.78
C PRO A 169 32.76 -30.80 8.52
N ASP A 170 33.20 -29.75 7.83
CA ASP A 170 34.10 -28.72 8.31
C ASP A 170 33.35 -27.41 8.65
N SER A 171 32.02 -27.47 8.76
CA SER A 171 31.16 -26.35 9.15
C SER A 171 29.97 -26.76 10.01
N TYR A 172 29.50 -25.84 10.85
CA TYR A 172 28.45 -26.04 11.83
C TYR A 172 27.54 -24.84 11.84
N ALA A 173 26.24 -25.03 11.62
CA ALA A 173 25.31 -23.90 11.54
C ALA A 173 23.99 -24.13 12.27
N TYR A 174 23.36 -23.02 12.59
CA TYR A 174 21.99 -22.92 13.06
C TYR A 174 21.13 -22.20 12.03
N ASP A 175 19.98 -22.80 11.73
CA ASP A 175 18.94 -22.26 10.88
C ASP A 175 17.67 -22.08 11.72
N GLY A 176 17.41 -20.84 12.12
CA GLY A 176 16.23 -20.49 12.91
C GLY A 176 14.96 -20.31 12.08
N ASN A 177 14.98 -20.36 10.75
CA ASN A 177 13.74 -20.41 9.96
C ASN A 177 13.18 -21.84 9.94
N ARG A 178 14.08 -22.83 9.80
CA ARG A 178 13.72 -24.27 9.82
C ARG A 178 13.84 -24.92 11.20
N VAL A 179 14.30 -24.17 12.22
CA VAL A 179 14.49 -24.61 13.62
C VAL A 179 15.38 -25.86 13.69
N ARG A 180 16.54 -25.76 13.05
CA ARG A 180 17.44 -26.88 12.82
C ARG A 180 18.90 -26.49 13.00
N LYS A 181 19.73 -27.47 13.37
CA LYS A 181 21.18 -27.40 13.29
C LYS A 181 21.69 -28.22 12.11
N TRP A 182 22.81 -27.79 11.53
CA TRP A 182 23.37 -28.31 10.28
C TRP A 182 24.86 -28.63 10.45
N ASN A 183 25.24 -29.86 10.12
CA ASN A 183 26.61 -30.32 9.89
C ASN A 183 26.55 -31.55 8.98
N VAL A 184 26.61 -31.35 7.66
CA VAL A 184 26.31 -32.34 6.59
C VAL A 184 24.86 -32.82 6.58
N THR A 185 24.34 -33.18 7.74
CA THR A 185 22.95 -33.60 7.97
C THR A 185 22.26 -32.59 8.89
N THR A 186 20.93 -32.60 8.87
CA THR A 186 20.11 -31.68 9.66
C THR A 186 19.32 -32.38 10.76
N THR A 187 19.30 -31.78 11.94
CA THR A 187 18.51 -32.25 13.09
C THR A 187 17.76 -31.09 13.74
N ASN A 188 16.62 -31.38 14.38
CA ASN A 188 15.83 -30.35 15.07
C ASN A 188 16.63 -29.75 16.23
N TYR A 189 16.69 -28.43 16.31
CA TYR A 189 17.43 -27.70 17.35
C TYR A 189 16.99 -26.24 17.40
N GLY A 190 16.90 -25.67 18.60
CA GLY A 190 16.66 -24.26 18.80
C GLY A 190 15.19 -23.84 18.70
N LYS A 191 14.96 -22.58 18.31
CA LYS A 191 13.64 -21.95 18.20
C LYS A 191 13.49 -21.27 16.82
N SER A 192 12.29 -20.83 16.45
CA SER A 192 12.19 -19.95 15.28
C SER A 192 12.94 -18.64 15.55
N TRP A 193 13.59 -18.01 14.57
CA TRP A 193 14.03 -16.60 14.66
C TRP A 193 13.01 -15.66 14.03
N ALA A 194 13.19 -14.36 14.24
CA ALA A 194 12.35 -13.29 13.70
C ALA A 194 13.23 -12.06 13.38
N ALA A 195 12.77 -11.20 12.48
CA ALA A 195 13.48 -9.96 12.19
C ALA A 195 13.60 -9.09 13.46
N GLY A 196 14.83 -8.66 13.75
CA GLY A 196 15.21 -7.91 14.94
C GLY A 196 15.67 -8.76 16.13
N ASP A 197 15.72 -10.09 16.01
CA ASP A 197 16.37 -10.95 17.00
C ASP A 197 17.90 -10.89 16.89
N ILE A 198 18.57 -11.19 18.01
CA ILE A 198 20.03 -11.35 18.07
C ILE A 198 20.35 -12.81 18.37
N VAL A 199 21.17 -13.42 17.51
CA VAL A 199 21.73 -14.76 17.69
C VAL A 199 23.16 -14.62 18.20
N SER A 200 23.43 -15.04 19.43
CA SER A 200 24.80 -15.17 19.93
C SER A 200 25.34 -16.54 19.57
N CYS A 201 26.51 -16.60 18.93
CA CYS A 201 27.16 -17.83 18.48
C CYS A 201 28.37 -18.08 19.37
N LEU A 202 28.32 -19.13 20.19
CA LEU A 202 29.33 -19.44 21.19
C LEU A 202 30.11 -20.69 20.76
N ILE A 203 31.44 -20.63 20.82
CA ILE A 203 32.32 -21.78 20.59
C ILE A 203 33.28 -21.93 21.77
N ASP A 204 33.29 -23.11 22.38
CA ASP A 204 34.22 -23.50 23.43
C ASP A 204 35.18 -24.52 22.83
N LEU A 205 36.39 -24.08 22.49
CA LEU A 205 37.41 -24.92 21.87
C LEU A 205 38.17 -25.77 22.90
N ASP A 206 38.03 -25.45 24.18
CA ASP A 206 38.64 -26.21 25.28
C ASP A 206 37.81 -27.47 25.57
N GLU A 207 36.48 -27.34 25.59
CA GLU A 207 35.53 -28.46 25.76
C GLU A 207 35.02 -29.03 24.41
N GLY A 208 35.37 -28.39 23.29
CA GLY A 208 34.96 -28.81 21.95
C GLY A 208 33.45 -28.73 21.72
N THR A 209 32.81 -27.64 22.14
CA THR A 209 31.35 -27.46 22.00
C THR A 209 30.97 -26.18 21.26
N ILE A 210 29.81 -26.19 20.59
CA ILE A 210 29.17 -25.01 19.99
C ILE A 210 27.77 -24.87 20.56
N THR A 211 27.42 -23.67 21.00
CA THR A 211 26.12 -23.31 21.57
C THR A 211 25.59 -22.06 20.87
N PHE A 212 24.28 -21.98 20.68
CA PHE A 212 23.62 -20.78 20.17
C PHE A 212 22.65 -20.23 21.21
N CYS A 213 22.60 -18.90 21.34
CA CYS A 213 21.62 -18.21 22.16
C CYS A 213 20.74 -17.33 21.27
N LEU A 214 19.46 -17.20 21.60
CA LEU A 214 18.53 -16.28 20.96
C LEU A 214 18.09 -15.23 21.98
N ASN A 215 18.43 -13.96 21.73
CA ASN A 215 18.17 -12.83 22.64
C ASN A 215 18.66 -13.12 24.08
N GLY A 216 19.89 -13.64 24.20
CA GLY A 216 20.52 -14.00 25.47
C GLY A 216 20.05 -15.34 26.09
N GLN A 217 18.97 -15.95 25.59
CA GLN A 217 18.52 -17.26 26.08
C GLN A 217 19.24 -18.40 25.36
N SER A 218 19.93 -19.26 26.10
CA SER A 218 20.58 -20.45 25.54
C SER A 218 19.55 -21.40 24.91
N LEU A 219 19.88 -21.92 23.72
CA LEU A 219 19.12 -22.94 23.01
C LEU A 219 19.60 -24.37 23.33
N GLY A 220 20.50 -24.52 24.31
CA GLY A 220 21.20 -25.76 24.63
C GLY A 220 22.44 -25.97 23.76
N THR A 221 23.25 -26.99 24.06
CA THR A 221 24.45 -27.30 23.25
C THR A 221 24.05 -27.84 21.88
N ALA A 222 24.49 -27.18 20.81
CA ALA A 222 24.21 -27.60 19.44
C ALA A 222 25.13 -28.75 19.01
N PHE A 223 26.42 -28.61 19.26
CA PHE A 223 27.43 -29.59 18.84
C PHE A 223 28.41 -29.85 19.98
N SER A 224 28.85 -31.10 20.09
CA SER A 224 29.87 -31.56 21.04
C SER A 224 30.90 -32.39 20.30
N ASN A 225 32.12 -32.47 20.84
CA ASN A 225 33.26 -33.14 20.20
C ASN A 225 33.58 -32.57 18.81
N ILE A 226 33.54 -31.24 18.65
CA ILE A 226 33.98 -30.60 17.41
C ILE A 226 35.48 -30.86 17.18
N LYS A 227 35.92 -30.91 15.92
CA LYS A 227 37.34 -31.15 15.59
C LYS A 227 38.21 -30.05 16.19
N THR A 228 39.21 -30.41 16.96
CA THR A 228 40.22 -29.49 17.51
C THR A 228 41.62 -30.05 17.30
N GLY A 229 42.64 -29.20 17.34
CA GLY A 229 44.05 -29.60 17.15
C GLY A 229 44.79 -28.83 16.07
N PRO A 230 46.05 -29.20 15.78
CA PRO A 230 46.90 -28.48 14.82
C PRO A 230 46.26 -28.38 13.43
N GLY A 231 46.24 -27.17 12.87
CA GLY A 231 45.68 -26.90 11.54
C GLY A 231 44.15 -26.72 11.50
N VAL A 232 43.46 -26.78 12.64
CA VAL A 232 42.01 -26.54 12.73
C VAL A 232 41.73 -25.21 13.41
N ALA A 233 41.10 -24.29 12.67
CA ALA A 233 40.64 -23.01 13.17
C ALA A 233 39.27 -22.67 12.57
N TYR A 234 38.41 -22.03 13.36
CA TYR A 234 37.02 -21.75 13.02
C TYR A 234 36.80 -20.26 12.78
N PHE A 235 36.20 -19.94 11.64
CA PHE A 235 35.73 -18.62 11.26
C PHE A 235 34.22 -18.52 11.50
N PRO A 236 33.71 -17.39 12.03
CA PRO A 236 32.32 -17.03 11.86
C PRO A 236 31.95 -17.00 10.38
N ALA A 237 30.82 -17.58 10.03
CA ALA A 237 30.35 -17.64 8.66
C ALA A 237 28.82 -17.69 8.60
N ILE A 238 28.29 -17.31 7.44
CA ILE A 238 26.87 -17.37 7.13
C ILE A 238 26.62 -17.77 5.69
N SER A 239 25.50 -18.44 5.47
CA SER A 239 24.89 -18.62 4.15
C SER A 239 23.49 -18.02 4.11
N LEU A 240 23.20 -17.27 3.06
CA LEU A 240 22.00 -16.45 2.89
C LEU A 240 21.29 -16.80 1.59
N SER A 241 19.97 -16.99 1.66
CA SER A 241 19.15 -17.09 0.45
C SER A 241 18.81 -15.71 -0.13
N PHE A 242 18.14 -15.71 -1.30
CA PHE A 242 17.84 -14.49 -2.04
C PHE A 242 17.03 -13.48 -1.20
N LYS A 243 17.55 -12.26 -1.08
CA LYS A 243 17.04 -11.12 -0.30
C LYS A 243 17.12 -11.25 1.22
N GLU A 244 17.72 -12.31 1.75
CA GLU A 244 17.91 -12.42 3.18
C GLU A 244 19.09 -11.55 3.66
N SER A 245 18.99 -10.99 4.86
CA SER A 245 19.90 -9.97 5.37
C SER A 245 20.15 -10.09 6.87
N VAL A 246 21.39 -9.78 7.27
CA VAL A 246 21.85 -9.75 8.68
C VAL A 246 22.90 -8.67 8.90
N ALA A 247 23.22 -8.38 10.16
CA ALA A 247 24.39 -7.58 10.54
C ALA A 247 25.16 -8.26 11.68
N PHE A 248 26.48 -8.33 11.56
CA PHE A 248 27.37 -8.94 12.55
C PHE A 248 27.86 -7.92 13.58
N ASN A 249 28.04 -8.38 14.82
CA ASN A 249 28.82 -7.70 15.83
C ASN A 249 29.85 -8.67 16.40
N PHE A 250 31.10 -8.50 15.96
CA PHE A 250 32.25 -9.28 16.45
C PHE A 250 32.87 -8.70 17.74
N GLY A 251 32.35 -7.58 18.26
CA GLY A 251 32.94 -6.83 19.38
C GLY A 251 33.40 -5.42 19.01
N SER A 252 33.18 -4.98 17.75
CA SER A 252 33.42 -3.59 17.33
C SER A 252 32.50 -2.57 18.03
N ARG A 253 31.44 -3.08 18.68
CA ARG A 253 30.52 -2.38 19.56
C ARG A 253 30.19 -3.27 20.76
N PRO A 254 29.69 -2.71 21.88
CA PRO A 254 29.25 -3.52 23.00
C PRO A 254 28.30 -4.64 22.56
N LEU A 255 28.56 -5.87 22.99
CA LEU A 255 27.64 -6.98 22.78
C LEU A 255 26.36 -6.70 23.57
N ARG A 256 25.19 -7.01 22.98
CA ARG A 256 23.91 -6.74 23.62
C ARG A 256 23.60 -7.75 24.71
N TYR A 257 23.96 -9.01 24.49
CA TYR A 257 23.80 -10.12 25.41
C TYR A 257 25.16 -10.80 25.66
N PRO A 258 26.08 -10.13 26.37
CA PRO A 258 27.38 -10.73 26.70
C PRO A 258 27.18 -12.00 27.54
N SER A 259 27.90 -13.07 27.20
CA SER A 259 27.77 -14.33 27.92
C SER A 259 28.37 -14.23 29.33
N LEU A 260 27.61 -14.68 30.34
CA LEU A 260 28.06 -14.73 31.73
C LEU A 260 29.14 -15.82 31.98
N ALA A 261 29.46 -16.65 30.98
CA ALA A 261 30.28 -17.85 31.10
C ALA A 261 31.72 -17.72 30.57
N CYS A 262 32.35 -16.54 30.71
CA CYS A 262 33.75 -16.28 30.35
C CYS A 262 34.10 -16.42 28.85
N TYR A 263 33.15 -16.14 27.94
CA TYR A 263 33.45 -16.07 26.51
C TYR A 263 34.04 -14.70 26.15
N LEU A 264 34.99 -14.67 25.22
CA LEU A 264 35.60 -13.44 24.71
C LEU A 264 34.99 -13.06 23.35
N PRO A 265 34.75 -11.76 23.08
CA PRO A 265 34.38 -11.31 21.74
C PRO A 265 35.55 -11.54 20.76
N LEU A 266 35.25 -11.70 19.48
CA LEU A 266 36.27 -11.85 18.44
C LEU A 266 37.11 -10.59 18.21
N GLN A 267 36.58 -9.43 18.58
CA GLN A 267 37.29 -8.15 18.59
C GLN A 267 37.26 -7.61 20.02
N ASP A 268 38.44 -7.37 20.58
CA ASP A 268 38.57 -6.93 21.96
C ASP A 268 37.94 -5.53 22.16
N PRO A 269 37.24 -5.32 23.29
CA PRO A 269 36.82 -3.98 23.69
C PRO A 269 38.03 -3.06 23.86
N PRO A 270 37.91 -1.76 23.55
CA PRO A 270 38.98 -0.79 23.74
C PRO A 270 39.12 -0.43 25.24
N THR A 271 39.60 -1.36 26.07
CA THR A 271 39.62 -1.28 27.55
C THR A 271 40.40 -0.08 28.09
N THR A 272 41.51 0.27 27.46
CA THR A 272 42.34 1.44 27.82
C THR A 272 41.57 2.74 27.61
N ASP A 273 40.93 2.89 26.44
CA ASP A 273 40.12 4.05 26.12
C ASP A 273 38.84 4.12 26.95
N LEU A 274 38.21 2.97 27.25
CA LEU A 274 37.04 2.88 28.15
C LEU A 274 37.39 3.39 29.55
N THR A 275 38.53 2.98 30.08
CA THR A 275 39.00 3.43 31.39
C THR A 275 39.25 4.94 31.40
N LYS A 276 39.91 5.46 30.35
CA LYS A 276 40.14 6.90 30.18
C LYS A 276 38.83 7.68 30.07
N ALA A 277 37.89 7.23 29.24
CA ALA A 277 36.59 7.87 29.03
C ALA A 277 35.77 7.92 30.33
N ASN A 278 35.70 6.80 31.08
CA ASN A 278 34.98 6.74 32.34
C ASN A 278 35.60 7.64 33.42
N ARG A 279 36.94 7.72 33.52
CA ARG A 279 37.63 8.64 34.43
C ARG A 279 37.33 10.11 34.08
N LEU A 280 37.44 10.47 32.80
CA LEU A 280 37.14 11.83 32.31
C LEU A 280 35.69 12.21 32.55
N LEU A 281 34.75 11.29 32.35
CA LEU A 281 33.33 11.48 32.66
C LEU A 281 33.11 11.70 34.16
N GLY A 282 33.82 10.95 35.01
CA GLY A 282 33.81 11.13 36.47
C GLY A 282 34.34 12.50 36.90
N TYR A 283 35.43 12.97 36.28
CA TYR A 283 35.95 14.32 36.52
C TYR A 283 34.95 15.39 36.08
N MET A 284 34.34 15.22 34.91
CA MET A 284 33.29 16.13 34.44
C MET A 284 32.11 16.17 35.42
N LYS A 285 31.63 15.01 35.91
CA LYS A 285 30.57 14.96 36.93
C LYS A 285 30.98 15.70 38.21
N THR A 286 32.23 15.54 38.64
CA THR A 286 32.76 16.24 39.84
C THR A 286 32.79 17.75 39.62
N VAL A 287 33.23 18.23 38.45
CA VAL A 287 33.18 19.66 38.09
C VAL A 287 31.75 20.19 38.15
N LEU A 288 30.78 19.46 37.61
CA LEU A 288 29.37 19.87 37.58
C LEU A 288 28.73 19.93 38.97
N CYS A 289 29.21 19.12 39.92
CA CYS A 289 28.75 19.12 41.31
C CYS A 289 29.54 20.06 42.25
N THR A 290 30.59 20.72 41.77
CA THR A 290 31.45 21.58 42.61
C THR A 290 31.21 23.05 42.28
N GLY A 291 30.73 23.82 43.26
CA GLY A 291 30.62 25.27 43.20
C GLY A 291 31.77 25.96 43.93
N ILE A 292 32.26 27.07 43.38
CA ILE A 292 33.29 27.89 44.02
C ILE A 292 32.62 29.12 44.63
N ASP A 293 32.75 29.32 45.95
CA ASP A 293 32.29 30.54 46.61
C ASP A 293 33.47 31.53 46.76
N PRO A 294 33.51 32.60 45.95
CA PRO A 294 34.60 33.57 46.00
C PRO A 294 34.55 34.48 47.24
N GLN A 295 33.43 34.54 47.97
CA GLN A 295 33.30 35.36 49.18
C GLN A 295 33.74 34.62 50.44
N GLU A 296 33.44 33.32 50.52
CA GLU A 296 33.81 32.46 51.66
C GLU A 296 35.14 31.69 51.47
N GLU A 297 35.77 31.82 50.30
CA GLU A 297 36.98 31.08 49.88
C GLU A 297 36.90 29.56 50.09
N LYS A 298 35.73 28.97 49.82
CA LYS A 298 35.45 27.54 50.04
C LYS A 298 34.80 26.88 48.83
N LEU A 299 35.01 25.57 48.75
CA LEU A 299 34.30 24.71 47.82
C LEU A 299 32.95 24.32 48.42
N THR A 300 31.92 24.36 47.59
CA THR A 300 30.55 23.97 47.96
C THR A 300 30.09 22.84 47.04
N GLU A 301 29.39 21.85 47.58
CA GLU A 301 28.73 20.85 46.75
C GLU A 301 27.37 21.39 46.29
N LYS A 302 27.10 21.27 45.00
CA LYS A 302 25.85 21.67 44.36
C LYS A 302 25.24 20.46 43.66
N ASP A 303 23.92 20.46 43.54
CA ASP A 303 23.24 19.47 42.70
C ASP A 303 23.58 19.73 41.22
N SER A 304 24.10 18.71 40.54
CA SER A 304 24.39 18.73 39.10
C SER A 304 23.19 19.15 38.24
N ALA A 305 21.95 18.91 38.70
CA ALA A 305 20.74 19.32 37.99
C ALA A 305 20.53 20.85 37.98
N SER A 306 21.13 21.55 38.96
CA SER A 306 21.08 23.01 39.09
C SER A 306 22.23 23.74 38.38
N TRP A 307 23.15 22.99 37.77
CA TRP A 307 24.29 23.55 37.05
C TRP A 307 23.82 24.48 35.91
N GLN A 308 24.59 25.52 35.60
CA GLN A 308 24.33 26.42 34.48
C GLN A 308 25.66 26.83 33.83
N LEU A 309 25.65 27.04 32.52
CA LEU A 309 26.79 27.54 31.73
C LEU A 309 27.08 29.04 31.99
N GLN A 310 26.70 29.59 33.14
CA GLN A 310 27.09 30.96 33.49
C GLN A 310 28.59 30.94 33.84
N GLY A 311 29.37 31.66 33.04
CA GLY A 311 30.82 31.47 32.91
C GLY A 311 31.63 31.88 34.13
N GLU A 312 31.78 30.95 35.09
CA GLU A 312 32.96 30.93 35.97
C GLU A 312 34.18 30.52 35.11
N PRO A 313 35.13 31.43 34.82
CA PRO A 313 36.27 31.15 33.95
C PRO A 313 37.08 29.93 34.42
N THR A 314 37.21 29.75 35.73
CA THR A 314 37.88 28.60 36.36
C THR A 314 37.22 27.27 35.94
N VAL A 315 35.89 27.18 35.99
CA VAL A 315 35.14 25.97 35.64
C VAL A 315 35.26 25.68 34.14
N LEU A 316 35.09 26.69 33.29
CA LEU A 316 35.17 26.54 31.83
C LEU A 316 36.57 26.12 31.35
N VAL A 317 37.63 26.71 31.92
CA VAL A 317 39.02 26.31 31.58
C VAL A 317 39.32 24.90 32.06
N THR A 318 38.80 24.51 33.23
CA THR A 318 38.91 23.12 33.73
C THR A 318 38.22 22.13 32.80
N LEU A 319 37.00 22.45 32.36
CA LEU A 319 36.27 21.63 31.38
C LEU A 319 37.01 21.56 30.05
N ALA A 320 37.61 22.66 29.57
CA ALA A 320 38.39 22.64 28.32
C ALA A 320 39.55 21.63 28.37
N HIS A 321 40.25 21.52 29.51
CA HIS A 321 41.31 20.52 29.68
C HIS A 321 40.77 19.08 29.70
N ILE A 322 39.58 18.85 30.30
CA ILE A 322 38.91 17.53 30.23
C ILE A 322 38.53 17.21 28.77
N PHE A 323 37.92 18.17 28.06
CA PHE A 323 37.47 18.00 26.67
C PHE A 323 38.61 17.75 25.68
N ASN A 324 39.81 18.28 25.95
CA ASN A 324 40.99 17.99 25.14
C ASN A 324 41.34 16.49 25.05
N HIS A 325 41.05 15.72 26.11
CA HIS A 325 41.23 14.28 26.14
C HIS A 325 39.93 13.51 25.86
N PHE A 326 38.77 14.07 26.20
CA PHE A 326 37.47 13.42 26.04
C PHE A 326 36.95 13.45 24.60
N ALA A 327 37.09 14.57 23.89
CA ALA A 327 36.50 14.74 22.55
C ALA A 327 37.03 13.75 21.50
N PRO A 328 38.34 13.42 21.43
CA PRO A 328 38.84 12.40 20.49
C PRO A 328 38.28 11.00 20.77
N LEU A 329 37.99 10.69 22.04
CA LEU A 329 37.39 9.42 22.44
C LEU A 329 35.92 9.35 21.99
N MET A 330 35.19 10.47 22.03
CA MET A 330 33.79 10.55 21.59
C MET A 330 33.59 10.46 20.07
N CYS A 331 34.65 10.29 19.30
CA CYS A 331 34.57 9.92 17.88
C CYS A 331 34.56 8.40 17.65
N LYS A 332 34.81 7.59 18.70
CA LYS A 332 34.84 6.11 18.62
C LYS A 332 33.47 5.54 18.97
N VAL A 333 32.88 4.80 18.03
CA VAL A 333 31.50 4.25 18.14
C VAL A 333 31.29 3.46 19.42
N TYR A 334 32.23 2.58 19.79
CA TYR A 334 32.15 1.78 21.01
C TYR A 334 31.99 2.64 22.27
N LEU A 335 32.79 3.72 22.39
CA LEU A 335 32.78 4.59 23.56
C LEU A 335 31.53 5.48 23.61
N VAL A 336 31.02 5.89 22.45
CA VAL A 336 29.76 6.63 22.38
C VAL A 336 28.59 5.77 22.85
N GLU A 337 28.54 4.50 22.42
CA GLU A 337 27.47 3.56 22.78
C GLU A 337 27.57 3.11 24.26
N ASP A 338 28.77 2.81 24.76
CA ASP A 338 28.97 2.27 26.11
C ASP A 338 29.06 3.34 27.22
N VAL A 339 29.67 4.50 26.92
CA VAL A 339 29.96 5.53 27.93
C VAL A 339 28.98 6.69 27.81
N LEU A 340 28.97 7.38 26.66
CA LEU A 340 28.19 8.61 26.51
C LEU A 340 26.68 8.36 26.52
N MET A 341 26.19 7.40 25.74
CA MET A 341 24.77 7.09 25.67
C MET A 341 24.24 6.65 27.04
N ASN A 342 24.92 5.72 27.72
CA ASN A 342 24.53 5.26 29.06
C ASN A 342 24.56 6.38 30.10
N PHE A 343 25.55 7.28 30.04
CA PHE A 343 25.57 8.46 30.90
C PHE A 343 24.36 9.36 30.68
N LEU A 344 24.04 9.70 29.43
CA LEU A 344 22.89 10.55 29.11
C LEU A 344 21.56 9.88 29.46
N LEU A 345 21.46 8.56 29.29
CA LEU A 345 20.31 7.77 29.72
C LEU A 345 20.16 7.78 31.25
N SER A 346 21.27 7.67 32.01
CA SER A 346 21.24 7.72 33.48
C SER A 346 20.72 9.05 34.04
N ILE A 347 20.91 10.17 33.33
CA ILE A 347 20.34 11.48 33.70
C ILE A 347 18.81 11.46 33.64
N LEU A 348 18.23 10.61 32.78
CA LEU A 348 16.78 10.49 32.56
C LEU A 348 16.12 9.39 33.43
N GLU A 349 16.89 8.62 34.20
CA GLU A 349 16.37 7.49 35.02
C GLU A 349 15.44 7.93 36.15
N GLY A 350 15.55 9.18 36.63
CA GLY A 350 14.71 9.75 37.69
C GLY A 350 13.22 9.92 37.32
N GLY A 351 12.86 9.71 36.05
CA GLY A 351 11.54 10.07 35.53
C GLY A 351 11.33 11.58 35.42
N GLY A 352 10.22 12.00 34.81
CA GLY A 352 9.92 13.41 34.57
C GLY A 352 9.66 13.77 33.10
N SER A 353 9.22 15.01 32.86
CA SER A 353 9.17 15.56 31.50
C SER A 353 10.60 15.83 31.01
N VAL A 354 10.83 15.75 29.69
CA VAL A 354 12.09 16.20 29.09
C VAL A 354 12.37 17.69 29.40
N ASP A 355 11.35 18.47 29.79
CA ASP A 355 11.46 19.84 30.32
C ASP A 355 12.27 19.96 31.61
N GLU A 356 12.37 18.88 32.38
CA GLU A 356 12.94 18.87 33.73
C GLU A 356 14.44 18.54 33.75
N HIS A 357 15.06 18.34 32.58
CA HIS A 357 16.48 17.96 32.45
C HIS A 357 17.31 19.01 31.69
N PRO A 358 17.58 20.19 32.27
CA PRO A 358 18.40 21.24 31.63
C PRO A 358 19.84 20.79 31.39
N LEU A 359 20.34 19.84 32.18
CA LEU A 359 21.72 19.35 32.13
C LEU A 359 22.10 18.78 30.75
N ILE A 360 21.20 18.07 30.07
CA ILE A 360 21.49 17.52 28.73
C ILE A 360 21.68 18.66 27.72
N GLN A 361 20.88 19.73 27.80
CA GLN A 361 21.03 20.88 26.90
C GLN A 361 22.38 21.57 27.13
N GLN A 362 22.73 21.75 28.39
CA GLN A 362 23.98 22.37 28.82
C GLN A 362 25.22 21.56 28.43
N LEU A 363 25.16 20.23 28.54
CA LEU A 363 26.22 19.34 28.05
C LEU A 363 26.40 19.45 26.53
N LEU A 364 25.30 19.57 25.78
CA LEU A 364 25.35 19.79 24.34
C LEU A 364 25.92 21.17 23.99
N ASP A 365 25.57 22.22 24.75
CA ASP A 365 26.20 23.54 24.62
C ASP A 365 27.72 23.44 24.82
N LEU A 366 28.17 22.70 25.84
CA LEU A 366 29.60 22.44 26.09
C LEU A 366 30.26 21.68 24.94
N PHE A 367 29.59 20.67 24.37
CA PHE A 367 30.14 19.91 23.24
C PHE A 367 30.40 20.84 22.06
N TRP A 368 29.43 21.69 21.73
CA TRP A 368 29.56 22.65 20.64
C TRP A 368 30.47 23.85 20.93
N LEU A 369 30.81 24.09 22.21
CA LEU A 369 31.72 25.15 22.65
C LEU A 369 33.18 24.70 22.72
N LEU A 370 33.43 23.48 23.21
CA LEU A 370 34.77 22.98 23.58
C LEU A 370 35.33 21.91 22.63
N MET A 371 34.49 21.22 21.85
CA MET A 371 34.94 20.26 20.83
C MET A 371 35.15 20.97 19.50
N GLU A 372 35.97 20.38 18.63
CA GLU A 372 36.04 20.82 17.24
C GLU A 372 34.75 20.46 16.48
N ASP A 373 34.40 21.23 15.45
CA ASP A 373 33.13 21.04 14.72
C ASP A 373 32.98 19.62 14.17
N PHE A 374 34.08 19.01 13.69
CA PHE A 374 34.05 17.62 13.21
C PHE A 374 33.87 16.60 14.35
N GLU A 375 34.47 16.85 15.53
CA GLU A 375 34.38 15.98 16.71
C GLU A 375 32.94 15.97 17.24
N ALA A 376 32.33 17.15 17.41
CA ALA A 376 30.94 17.29 17.86
C ALA A 376 29.97 16.65 16.86
N SER A 377 30.22 16.87 15.56
CA SER A 377 29.46 16.30 14.45
C SER A 377 29.48 14.76 14.46
N GLU A 378 30.66 14.15 14.51
CA GLU A 378 30.80 12.69 14.50
C GLU A 378 30.25 12.07 15.79
N CYS A 379 30.49 12.69 16.95
CA CYS A 379 29.91 12.26 18.23
C CYS A 379 28.37 12.22 18.18
N LEU A 380 27.73 13.29 17.72
CA LEU A 380 26.26 13.35 17.60
C LEU A 380 25.71 12.34 16.60
N LYS A 381 26.39 12.17 15.46
CA LYS A 381 26.01 11.17 14.45
C LYS A 381 26.08 9.75 15.02
N GLN A 382 27.15 9.40 15.72
CA GLN A 382 27.31 8.07 16.33
C GLN A 382 26.32 7.84 17.48
N LEU A 383 26.06 8.87 18.29
CA LEU A 383 25.07 8.80 19.37
C LEU A 383 23.68 8.53 18.80
N MET A 384 23.29 9.24 17.74
CA MET A 384 21.99 9.04 17.10
C MET A 384 21.89 7.68 16.39
N MET A 385 22.96 7.20 15.73
CA MET A 385 23.00 5.84 15.17
C MET A 385 22.85 4.76 16.25
N SER A 386 23.47 4.96 17.41
CA SER A 386 23.42 4.03 18.55
C SER A 386 22.02 4.00 19.15
N LEU A 387 21.38 5.16 19.34
CA LEU A 387 19.99 5.25 19.79
C LEU A 387 19.01 4.62 18.81
N LEU A 388 19.19 4.86 17.51
CA LEU A 388 18.37 4.28 16.46
C LEU A 388 18.42 2.75 16.49
N ARG A 389 19.63 2.21 16.63
CA ARG A 389 19.88 0.76 16.74
C ARG A 389 19.26 0.21 18.02
N ALA A 390 19.52 0.85 19.16
CA ALA A 390 18.98 0.43 20.45
C ALA A 390 17.44 0.44 20.43
N TYR A 391 16.82 1.44 19.80
CA TYR A 391 15.37 1.51 19.59
C TYR A 391 14.88 0.37 18.69
N ARG A 392 15.46 0.22 17.49
CA ARG A 392 15.06 -0.78 16.48
C ARG A 392 15.15 -2.23 16.99
N PHE A 393 16.20 -2.52 17.76
CA PHE A 393 16.52 -3.87 18.23
C PHE A 393 16.18 -4.09 19.71
N SER A 394 15.49 -3.14 20.34
CA SER A 394 14.95 -3.36 21.68
C SER A 394 13.98 -4.55 21.68
N PRO A 395 14.03 -5.40 22.73
CA PRO A 395 13.00 -6.40 22.95
C PRO A 395 11.66 -5.68 23.22
N ILE A 396 10.58 -6.18 22.62
CA ILE A 396 9.24 -5.71 22.95
C ILE A 396 8.86 -6.37 24.26
N ILE A 397 8.81 -5.59 25.33
CA ILE A 397 8.25 -6.00 26.61
C ILE A 397 6.91 -5.27 26.82
N PRO A 398 6.01 -5.80 27.66
CA PRO A 398 4.65 -5.29 27.76
C PRO A 398 4.54 -3.79 28.05
N ASP A 399 5.48 -3.20 28.78
CA ASP A 399 5.47 -1.78 29.20
C ASP A 399 6.12 -0.82 28.20
N LEU A 400 6.75 -1.33 27.13
CA LEU A 400 7.50 -0.56 26.13
C LEU A 400 8.60 0.33 26.74
N GLY A 401 9.10 -0.01 27.93
CA GLY A 401 9.99 0.84 28.72
C GLY A 401 11.28 1.25 27.99
N PHE A 402 11.91 0.30 27.29
CA PHE A 402 13.12 0.58 26.49
C PHE A 402 12.87 1.60 25.38
N GLN A 403 11.77 1.44 24.63
CA GLN A 403 11.43 2.36 23.54
C GLN A 403 11.16 3.76 24.06
N ILE A 404 10.41 3.87 25.16
CA ILE A 404 10.13 5.15 25.84
C ILE A 404 11.44 5.82 26.25
N HIS A 405 12.36 5.07 26.87
CA HIS A 405 13.62 5.61 27.37
C HIS A 405 14.52 6.15 26.24
N TYR A 406 14.68 5.40 25.15
CA TYR A 406 15.45 5.87 23.98
C TYR A 406 14.80 7.07 23.30
N LEU A 407 13.46 7.07 23.13
CA LEU A 407 12.76 8.22 22.55
C LEU A 407 12.86 9.47 23.42
N ARG A 408 12.82 9.35 24.76
CA ARG A 408 13.04 10.49 25.67
C ARG A 408 14.41 11.13 25.48
N LEU A 409 15.47 10.31 25.36
CA LEU A 409 16.81 10.84 25.09
C LEU A 409 16.90 11.47 23.70
N THR A 410 16.32 10.83 22.67
CA THR A 410 16.23 11.43 21.33
C THR A 410 15.51 12.77 21.35
N THR A 411 14.37 12.87 22.05
CA THR A 411 13.65 14.13 22.26
C THR A 411 14.56 15.15 22.93
N ALA A 412 15.23 14.81 24.03
CA ALA A 412 16.14 15.71 24.75
C ALA A 412 17.25 16.25 23.82
N ILE A 413 17.92 15.39 23.05
CA ILE A 413 18.97 15.81 22.10
C ILE A 413 18.41 16.77 21.03
N LEU A 414 17.22 16.47 20.50
CA LEU A 414 16.58 17.28 19.46
C LEU A 414 16.00 18.59 19.99
N ARG A 415 15.90 18.82 21.31
CA ARG A 415 15.53 20.14 21.83
C ARG A 415 16.65 21.16 21.64
N HIS A 416 17.89 20.71 21.69
CA HIS A 416 19.05 21.56 21.52
C HIS A 416 19.15 22.03 20.06
N GLU A 417 19.01 23.34 19.83
CA GLU A 417 18.83 23.91 18.47
C GLU A 417 19.98 23.56 17.53
N LYS A 418 21.24 23.76 17.94
CA LYS A 418 22.41 23.50 17.10
C LYS A 418 22.55 22.00 16.76
N SER A 419 22.31 21.12 17.74
CA SER A 419 22.32 19.67 17.51
C SER A 419 21.19 19.23 16.59
N ARG A 420 19.97 19.75 16.80
CA ARG A 420 18.81 19.46 15.97
C ARG A 420 19.03 19.85 14.51
N LYS A 421 19.48 21.08 14.25
CA LYS A 421 19.79 21.57 12.89
C LYS A 421 20.87 20.71 12.23
N TYR A 422 21.94 20.37 12.95
CA TYR A 422 22.98 19.47 12.44
C TYR A 422 22.44 18.08 12.06
N LEU A 423 21.64 17.46 12.94
CA LEU A 423 21.05 16.14 12.71
C LEU A 423 20.04 16.16 11.56
N LEU A 424 19.21 17.20 11.45
CA LEU A 424 18.30 17.37 10.32
C LEU A 424 19.06 17.43 8.99
N SER A 425 20.13 18.23 8.93
CA SER A 425 20.92 18.42 7.71
C SER A 425 21.73 17.19 7.30
N ASN A 426 22.27 16.42 8.26
CA ASN A 426 23.30 15.41 7.97
C ASN A 426 22.86 13.96 8.27
N PHE A 427 21.82 13.75 9.08
CA PHE A 427 21.44 12.42 9.57
C PHE A 427 20.05 11.97 9.11
N THR A 428 19.07 12.87 9.13
CA THR A 428 17.66 12.50 8.87
C THR A 428 17.37 12.29 7.38
N PHE A 429 16.39 11.41 7.09
CA PHE A 429 15.83 11.12 5.76
C PHE A 429 16.75 10.39 4.75
N ASP A 430 17.90 9.88 5.19
CA ASP A 430 18.54 8.77 4.47
C ASP A 430 17.63 7.53 4.59
N VAL A 431 17.50 6.74 3.51
CA VAL A 431 16.39 5.80 3.15
C VAL A 431 15.85 4.91 4.29
N LEU A 432 16.61 4.72 5.37
CA LEU A 432 16.28 3.86 6.51
C LEU A 432 16.42 4.51 7.90
N ARG A 433 16.98 5.72 8.05
CA ARG A 433 17.47 6.19 9.37
C ARG A 433 16.45 6.95 10.21
N SER A 434 15.73 7.93 9.66
CA SER A 434 14.80 8.76 10.45
C SER A 434 13.42 8.14 10.65
N VAL A 435 12.92 7.38 9.67
CA VAL A 435 11.55 6.81 9.70
C VAL A 435 11.40 5.73 10.77
N VAL A 436 12.50 5.06 11.14
CA VAL A 436 12.50 3.98 12.14
C VAL A 436 12.13 4.47 13.54
N PHE A 437 12.45 5.70 13.92
CA PHE A 437 12.00 6.25 15.22
C PHE A 437 10.49 6.38 15.31
N PHE A 438 9.79 6.46 14.18
CA PHE A 438 8.34 6.60 14.11
C PHE A 438 7.60 5.26 13.96
N TYR A 439 8.32 4.14 13.97
CA TYR A 439 7.74 2.81 13.87
C TYR A 439 7.57 2.16 15.24
N ILE A 440 6.39 1.62 15.50
CA ILE A 440 6.10 0.81 16.68
C ILE A 440 6.23 -0.66 16.29
N LYS A 441 7.26 -1.34 16.81
CA LYS A 441 7.63 -2.71 16.43
C LYS A 441 6.49 -3.69 16.66
N THR A 442 6.04 -4.35 15.59
CA THR A 442 5.02 -5.41 15.70
C THR A 442 5.63 -6.64 16.38
N PRO A 443 4.98 -7.19 17.42
CA PRO A 443 5.46 -8.40 18.06
C PRO A 443 5.27 -9.58 17.12
N LEU A 444 6.39 -10.07 16.57
CA LEU A 444 6.43 -11.26 15.74
C LEU A 444 6.13 -12.53 16.57
N ARG A 445 6.37 -12.49 17.89
CA ARG A 445 6.03 -13.55 18.84
C ARG A 445 5.23 -13.01 20.02
N VAL A 446 3.94 -13.35 20.04
CA VAL A 446 2.98 -12.89 21.05
C VAL A 446 3.37 -13.29 22.48
N LYS A 447 3.86 -14.53 22.67
CA LYS A 447 4.26 -15.02 24.00
C LYS A 447 5.48 -14.29 24.54
N GLU A 448 6.53 -14.17 23.73
CA GLU A 448 7.79 -13.51 24.12
C GLU A 448 7.61 -12.01 24.32
N ALA A 449 6.69 -11.37 23.60
CA ALA A 449 6.34 -9.96 23.79
C ALA A 449 5.45 -9.69 25.01
N GLY A 450 5.07 -10.72 25.77
CA GLY A 450 4.15 -10.65 26.92
C GLY A 450 2.74 -10.15 26.56
N LEU A 451 2.34 -10.22 25.29
CA LEU A 451 0.98 -9.88 24.86
C LEU A 451 -0.06 -10.86 25.42
N GLU A 452 0.34 -12.11 25.67
CA GLU A 452 -0.50 -13.09 26.35
C GLU A 452 -0.83 -12.67 27.80
N GLU A 453 0.12 -12.06 28.51
CA GLU A 453 -0.11 -11.52 29.85
C GLU A 453 -0.97 -10.25 29.80
N LEU A 454 -0.76 -9.40 28.79
CA LEU A 454 -1.50 -8.16 28.62
C LEU A 454 -2.95 -8.38 28.15
N ILE A 455 -3.17 -9.40 27.31
CA ILE A 455 -4.47 -9.81 26.76
C ILE A 455 -4.67 -11.31 27.03
N PRO A 456 -5.02 -11.70 28.27
CA PRO A 456 -5.16 -13.11 28.64
C PRO A 456 -6.30 -13.79 27.88
N THR A 457 -7.45 -13.10 27.79
CA THR A 457 -8.63 -13.60 27.10
C THR A 457 -8.68 -13.04 25.68
N THR A 458 -8.67 -13.93 24.70
CA THR A 458 -8.84 -13.62 23.28
C THR A 458 -10.31 -13.64 22.89
N TRP A 459 -10.63 -12.89 21.85
CA TRP A 459 -11.97 -12.87 21.27
C TRP A 459 -11.87 -12.53 19.77
N TRP A 460 -12.79 -13.07 19.00
CA TRP A 460 -12.95 -12.78 17.58
C TRP A 460 -14.44 -12.85 17.24
N PRO A 461 -14.90 -12.05 16.26
CA PRO A 461 -16.27 -12.15 15.76
C PRO A 461 -16.52 -13.55 15.17
N THR A 462 -17.35 -14.36 15.83
CA THR A 462 -17.80 -15.69 15.37
C THR A 462 -18.96 -15.61 14.38
N ARG A 463 -19.59 -14.43 14.27
CA ARG A 463 -20.72 -14.14 13.39
C ARG A 463 -20.53 -12.80 12.71
N LEU A 464 -19.71 -12.77 11.67
CA LEU A 464 -19.87 -11.79 10.62
C LEU A 464 -20.63 -12.50 9.50
N ASP A 465 -21.96 -12.54 9.61
CA ASP A 465 -22.77 -12.68 8.40
C ASP A 465 -22.50 -11.39 7.61
N LYS A 466 -21.48 -11.42 6.76
CA LYS A 466 -21.16 -10.35 5.80
C LYS A 466 -22.34 -10.09 4.83
N GLU A 467 -23.42 -10.86 4.93
CA GLU A 467 -24.66 -10.72 4.16
C GLU A 467 -25.55 -9.54 4.58
N GLY A 468 -25.18 -8.73 5.58
CA GLY A 468 -25.97 -7.57 5.97
C GLY A 468 -27.43 -7.94 6.19
N LYS A 469 -27.69 -9.05 6.89
CA LYS A 469 -29.00 -9.23 7.51
C LYS A 469 -29.07 -8.21 8.61
N ASP A 470 -29.97 -7.26 8.41
CA ASP A 470 -30.29 -6.19 9.34
C ASP A 470 -30.32 -6.68 10.78
N GLU A 471 -29.95 -5.74 11.65
CA GLU A 471 -29.80 -5.75 13.10
C GLU A 471 -31.04 -6.20 13.92
N LYS A 472 -31.92 -7.06 13.40
CA LYS A 472 -33.07 -7.60 14.12
C LYS A 472 -32.92 -9.03 14.63
N GLU A 473 -31.77 -9.67 14.38
CA GLU A 473 -31.41 -10.95 15.03
C GLU A 473 -30.20 -10.81 15.97
N GLN A 474 -30.19 -9.80 16.84
CA GLN A 474 -29.49 -9.87 18.14
C GLN A 474 -30.14 -10.90 19.10
N ARG A 475 -30.64 -12.03 18.59
CA ARG A 475 -31.17 -13.10 19.44
C ARG A 475 -30.01 -14.00 19.87
N HIS A 476 -29.56 -13.73 21.10
CA HIS A 476 -28.73 -14.54 21.99
C HIS A 476 -27.21 -14.58 21.74
N GLU A 477 -26.49 -13.46 21.97
CA GLU A 477 -25.09 -13.53 22.44
C GLU A 477 -25.11 -14.13 23.86
N SER A 478 -24.43 -15.28 24.06
CA SER A 478 -24.39 -15.95 25.36
C SER A 478 -23.76 -15.03 26.43
N ALA A 479 -24.15 -15.21 27.69
CA ALA A 479 -23.57 -14.40 28.78
C ALA A 479 -22.04 -14.60 28.90
N GLU A 480 -21.56 -15.80 28.58
CA GLU A 480 -20.14 -16.14 28.58
C GLU A 480 -19.37 -15.44 27.43
N GLU A 481 -19.92 -15.43 26.22
CA GLU A 481 -19.31 -14.76 25.06
C GLU A 481 -19.23 -13.25 25.28
N ARG A 482 -20.27 -12.65 25.87
CA ARG A 482 -20.26 -11.24 26.30
C ARG A 482 -19.14 -10.95 27.30
N LEU A 483 -18.93 -11.83 28.28
CA LEU A 483 -17.90 -11.66 29.29
C LEU A 483 -16.50 -11.76 28.67
N ARG A 484 -16.29 -12.72 27.76
CA ARG A 484 -15.03 -12.90 27.01
C ARG A 484 -14.71 -11.69 26.14
N ARG A 485 -15.68 -11.17 25.38
CA ARG A 485 -15.51 -9.94 24.58
C ARG A 485 -15.06 -8.77 25.45
N ARG A 486 -15.77 -8.50 26.56
CA ARG A 486 -15.41 -7.40 27.48
C ARG A 486 -14.01 -7.58 28.09
N ALA A 487 -13.59 -8.81 28.36
CA ALA A 487 -12.25 -9.07 28.88
C ALA A 487 -11.16 -8.79 27.84
N TYR A 488 -11.38 -9.19 26.58
CA TYR A 488 -10.51 -8.89 25.44
C TYR A 488 -10.42 -7.37 25.19
N GLU A 489 -11.55 -6.67 25.12
CA GLU A 489 -11.61 -5.21 24.93
C GLU A 489 -10.84 -4.44 26.01
N ARG A 490 -10.93 -4.86 27.28
CA ARG A 490 -10.12 -4.30 28.36
C ARG A 490 -8.62 -4.51 28.13
N GLY A 491 -8.23 -5.67 27.62
CA GLY A 491 -6.84 -5.97 27.23
C GLY A 491 -6.35 -5.06 26.11
N CYS A 492 -7.14 -4.92 25.04
CA CYS A 492 -6.87 -4.01 23.93
C CYS A 492 -6.73 -2.55 24.40
N GLN A 493 -7.59 -2.09 25.32
CA GLN A 493 -7.51 -0.72 25.85
C GLN A 493 -6.23 -0.49 26.68
N ARG A 494 -5.79 -1.47 27.45
CA ARG A 494 -4.50 -1.38 28.18
C ARG A 494 -3.33 -1.28 27.21
N LEU A 495 -3.34 -2.09 26.16
CA LEU A 495 -2.33 -2.05 25.11
C LEU A 495 -2.30 -0.68 24.41
N LYS A 496 -3.47 -0.17 24.03
CA LYS A 496 -3.62 1.15 23.41
C LYS A 496 -3.01 2.27 24.26
N LYS A 497 -3.32 2.32 25.56
CA LYS A 497 -2.76 3.32 26.48
C LYS A 497 -1.22 3.30 26.57
N ARG A 498 -0.60 2.13 26.46
CA ARG A 498 0.87 2.00 26.48
C ARG A 498 1.48 2.48 25.16
N ILE A 499 0.83 2.16 24.05
CA ILE A 499 1.22 2.64 22.71
C ILE A 499 1.10 4.16 22.60
N GLU A 500 0.03 4.76 23.15
CA GLU A 500 -0.20 6.22 23.14
C GLU A 500 1.01 7.00 23.69
N VAL A 501 1.64 6.54 24.77
CA VAL A 501 2.85 7.19 25.35
C VAL A 501 4.02 7.23 24.34
N VAL A 502 4.22 6.15 23.59
CA VAL A 502 5.25 6.07 22.56
C VAL A 502 4.90 6.99 21.39
N GLU A 503 3.62 7.01 20.98
CA GLU A 503 3.13 7.88 19.91
C GLU A 503 3.27 9.37 20.26
N GLU A 504 2.99 9.76 21.50
CA GLU A 504 3.16 11.12 21.99
C GLU A 504 4.62 11.59 21.89
N LEU A 505 5.57 10.75 22.31
CA LEU A 505 7.01 11.04 22.18
C LEU A 505 7.43 11.16 20.71
N GLN A 506 6.93 10.27 19.84
CA GLN A 506 7.16 10.34 18.40
C GLN A 506 6.63 11.64 17.78
N VAL A 507 5.42 12.07 18.17
CA VAL A 507 4.85 13.34 17.72
C VAL A 507 5.66 14.52 18.26
N GLN A 508 6.14 14.48 19.51
CA GLN A 508 7.02 15.52 20.06
C GLN A 508 8.32 15.66 19.27
N ILE A 509 8.94 14.55 18.87
CA ILE A 509 10.13 14.54 17.99
C ILE A 509 9.81 15.27 16.67
N LEU A 510 8.68 14.95 16.03
CA LEU A 510 8.28 15.64 14.79
C LEU A 510 7.99 17.11 15.02
N LYS A 511 7.37 17.48 16.14
CA LYS A 511 7.16 18.89 16.47
C LYS A 511 8.48 19.65 16.55
N LEU A 512 9.49 19.09 17.24
CA LEU A 512 10.82 19.69 17.30
C LEU A 512 11.44 19.83 15.90
N MET A 513 11.33 18.81 15.06
CA MET A 513 11.85 18.83 13.68
C MET A 513 11.11 19.84 12.77
N LEU A 514 9.84 20.12 13.04
CA LEU A 514 8.98 21.07 12.32
C LEU A 514 8.96 22.48 12.94
N ASN A 515 9.86 22.75 13.89
CA ASN A 515 9.93 24.04 14.57
C ASN A 515 10.32 25.17 13.60
N ASN A 516 9.61 26.29 13.69
CA ASN A 516 9.85 27.52 12.90
C ASN A 516 10.20 28.74 13.78
N LYS A 517 10.55 28.52 15.05
CA LYS A 517 10.89 29.58 16.03
C LYS A 517 12.35 29.53 16.48
N ASP A 518 13.21 28.91 15.69
CA ASP A 518 14.64 28.78 15.99
C ASP A 518 15.27 30.19 16.05
N LYS A 519 16.07 30.47 17.09
CA LYS A 519 16.54 31.83 17.42
C LYS A 519 17.95 32.13 16.90
N ALA A 520 18.72 31.12 16.49
CA ALA A 520 20.10 31.28 16.03
C ALA A 520 20.20 31.43 14.49
N THR A 521 21.32 31.96 14.03
CA THR A 521 21.64 32.21 12.61
C THR A 521 21.44 30.96 11.73
N GLY A 522 20.87 31.14 10.53
CA GLY A 522 20.58 30.08 9.55
C GLY A 522 19.09 29.75 9.39
N GLU A 523 18.77 28.85 8.45
CA GLU A 523 17.39 28.44 8.15
C GLU A 523 16.71 27.74 9.35
N ALA A 524 15.39 27.95 9.51
CA ALA A 524 14.63 27.26 10.54
C ALA A 524 14.54 25.74 10.30
N SER A 525 14.46 24.95 11.38
CA SER A 525 14.40 23.48 11.35
C SER A 525 13.35 22.94 10.38
N ARG A 526 12.19 23.60 10.29
CA ARG A 526 11.11 23.19 9.38
C ARG A 526 11.51 23.19 7.91
N TYR A 527 12.27 24.18 7.44
CA TYR A 527 12.67 24.25 6.02
C TYR A 527 13.69 23.16 5.70
N ILE A 528 14.64 22.91 6.61
CA ILE A 528 15.58 21.80 6.50
C ILE A 528 14.81 20.47 6.42
N PHE A 529 13.83 20.26 7.31
CA PHE A 529 12.96 19.09 7.28
C PHE A 529 12.22 18.96 5.95
N LEU A 530 11.60 20.03 5.46
CA LEU A 530 10.81 20.01 4.22
C LEU A 530 11.67 19.60 3.02
N ASN A 531 12.86 20.20 2.87
CA ASN A 531 13.80 19.85 1.80
C ASN A 531 14.22 18.38 1.86
N LYS A 532 14.52 17.87 3.07
CA LYS A 532 14.86 16.46 3.29
C LYS A 532 13.69 15.52 3.03
N PHE A 533 12.48 15.89 3.46
CA PHE A 533 11.26 15.12 3.23
C PHE A 533 10.94 15.05 1.73
N ARG A 534 11.10 16.14 0.98
CA ARG A 534 10.93 16.14 -0.48
C ARG A 534 11.93 15.23 -1.19
N LYS A 535 13.21 15.26 -0.79
CA LYS A 535 14.23 14.33 -1.30
C LYS A 535 13.86 12.87 -1.01
N PHE A 536 13.42 12.58 0.21
CA PHE A 536 12.94 11.25 0.58
C PHE A 536 11.77 10.79 -0.31
N LEU A 537 10.81 11.66 -0.61
CA LEU A 537 9.71 11.32 -1.50
C LEU A 537 10.17 11.13 -2.97
N GLN A 538 11.16 11.90 -3.42
CA GLN A 538 11.78 11.74 -4.75
C GLN A 538 12.41 10.36 -4.94
N GLU A 539 13.15 9.91 -3.93
CA GLU A 539 13.81 8.59 -3.91
C GLU A 539 12.78 7.45 -3.96
N ASN A 540 11.67 7.60 -3.22
CA ASN A 540 10.56 6.64 -3.24
C ASN A 540 9.75 6.67 -4.53
N ALA A 541 9.56 7.83 -5.17
CA ALA A 541 8.83 7.96 -6.43
C ALA A 541 9.59 7.38 -7.64
N SER A 542 10.93 7.48 -7.63
CA SER A 542 11.77 7.12 -8.78
C SER A 542 11.95 5.62 -9.00
N ASN A 543 11.43 4.74 -8.13
CA ASN A 543 11.68 3.29 -8.11
C ASN A 543 13.19 2.90 -8.20
N ARG A 544 14.11 3.86 -7.98
CA ARG A 544 15.56 3.68 -8.11
C ARG A 544 16.18 3.01 -6.89
N GLY A 545 15.46 2.96 -5.78
CA GLY A 545 15.68 1.97 -4.75
C GLY A 545 14.57 0.93 -4.83
N ASN A 546 14.84 -0.29 -4.38
CA ASN A 546 13.83 -1.18 -3.85
C ASN A 546 13.68 -0.90 -2.32
N PRO A 547 13.25 0.28 -1.82
CA PRO A 547 13.16 0.48 -0.37
C PRO A 547 12.08 -0.41 0.27
N THR A 548 11.08 -0.83 -0.52
CA THR A 548 10.02 -1.75 -0.10
C THR A 548 10.50 -3.17 0.23
N VAL A 549 11.75 -3.52 -0.07
CA VAL A 549 12.33 -4.84 0.28
C VAL A 549 13.03 -4.82 1.65
N LEU A 550 13.40 -3.65 2.19
CA LEU A 550 14.19 -3.53 3.43
C LEU A 550 13.41 -2.99 4.65
N CYS A 551 12.17 -2.54 4.46
CA CYS A 551 11.33 -2.00 5.53
C CYS A 551 10.03 -2.81 5.69
N PRO A 552 9.66 -3.19 6.92
CA PRO A 552 8.32 -3.68 7.19
C PRO A 552 7.23 -2.70 6.74
N PRO A 553 6.05 -3.18 6.32
CA PRO A 553 4.97 -2.35 5.79
C PRO A 553 4.46 -1.27 6.76
N GLU A 554 4.68 -1.37 8.05
CA GLU A 554 4.03 -0.50 9.05
C GLU A 554 4.68 0.87 9.19
N TYR A 555 5.92 1.05 8.72
CA TYR A 555 6.74 2.23 9.00
C TYR A 555 6.14 3.52 8.43
N MET A 556 5.75 3.52 7.16
CA MET A 556 5.23 4.75 6.52
C MET A 556 3.85 5.09 7.04
N VAL A 557 3.06 4.08 7.40
CA VAL A 557 1.73 4.28 7.99
C VAL A 557 1.85 4.99 9.34
N CYS A 558 2.70 4.48 10.23
CA CYS A 558 2.93 5.13 11.52
C CYS A 558 3.49 6.55 11.34
N PHE A 559 4.49 6.73 10.47
CA PHE A 559 5.06 8.05 10.19
C PHE A 559 4.02 9.05 9.65
N LEU A 560 3.14 8.62 8.73
CA LEU A 560 2.05 9.44 8.19
C LEU A 560 1.17 10.00 9.29
N HIS A 561 0.64 9.14 10.17
CA HIS A 561 -0.27 9.56 11.23
C HIS A 561 0.39 10.56 12.19
N ARG A 562 1.66 10.32 12.54
CA ARG A 562 2.43 11.16 13.47
C ARG A 562 2.69 12.53 12.83
N LEU A 563 3.00 12.54 11.54
CA LEU A 563 3.21 13.75 10.75
C LEU A 563 1.92 14.56 10.59
N ILE A 564 0.78 13.91 10.32
CA ILE A 564 -0.54 14.56 10.28
C ILE A 564 -0.81 15.25 11.63
N THR A 565 -0.64 14.54 12.75
CA THR A 565 -0.87 15.11 14.09
C THR A 565 0.05 16.32 14.35
N ALA A 566 1.33 16.23 14.00
CA ALA A 566 2.29 17.33 14.20
C ALA A 566 1.98 18.56 13.33
N VAL A 567 1.64 18.36 12.04
CA VAL A 567 1.28 19.45 11.11
C VAL A 567 0.00 20.15 11.56
N ARG A 568 -1.03 19.38 11.96
CA ARG A 568 -2.29 19.95 12.45
C ARG A 568 -2.09 20.80 13.71
N SER A 569 -1.23 20.37 14.64
CA SER A 569 -0.87 21.17 15.82
C SER A 569 -0.30 22.53 15.43
N TYR A 570 0.68 22.57 14.51
CA TYR A 570 1.27 23.83 14.07
C TYR A 570 0.31 24.71 13.27
N TRP A 571 -0.55 24.09 12.46
CA TRP A 571 -1.58 24.77 11.70
C TRP A 571 -2.55 25.52 12.63
N ASP A 572 -3.07 24.83 13.65
CA ASP A 572 -4.06 25.41 14.57
C ASP A 572 -3.42 26.39 15.58
N GLU A 573 -2.16 26.20 15.97
CA GLU A 573 -1.38 27.17 16.76
C GLU A 573 -1.08 28.47 15.99
N GLY A 574 -1.01 28.42 14.66
CA GLY A 574 -0.76 29.56 13.78
C GLY A 574 -1.99 30.45 13.53
N LYS A 575 -3.20 29.90 13.72
CA LYS A 575 -4.49 30.58 13.50
C LYS A 575 -4.62 32.00 14.09
N PRO A 576 -4.24 32.28 15.35
CA PRO A 576 -4.37 33.63 15.90
C PRO A 576 -3.43 34.68 15.26
N LYS A 577 -2.47 34.27 14.43
CA LYS A 577 -1.44 35.16 13.86
C LYS A 577 -1.72 35.61 12.43
N ILE A 578 -2.57 34.89 11.69
CA ILE A 578 -2.84 35.16 10.26
C ILE A 578 -4.34 35.50 10.11
N PRO A 579 -4.69 36.77 9.83
CA PRO A 579 -6.07 37.17 9.58
C PRO A 579 -6.63 36.41 8.36
N GLY A 580 -7.69 35.63 8.55
CA GLY A 580 -8.30 34.81 7.49
C GLY A 580 -7.83 33.35 7.40
N SER A 581 -6.96 32.90 8.30
CA SER A 581 -6.51 31.49 8.34
C SER A 581 -7.65 30.53 8.68
N ILE A 582 -7.76 29.45 7.91
CA ILE A 582 -8.77 28.40 8.09
C ILE A 582 -8.32 27.34 9.11
N ASN A 583 -9.27 26.65 9.73
CA ASN A 583 -8.99 25.56 10.66
C ASN A 583 -8.26 24.40 9.95
N SER A 584 -7.41 23.64 10.65
CA SER A 584 -6.82 22.41 10.08
C SER A 584 -7.88 21.43 9.56
N GLU A 585 -9.08 21.38 10.16
CA GLU A 585 -10.24 20.62 9.68
C GLU A 585 -10.78 21.07 8.31
N GLU A 586 -10.47 22.30 7.91
CA GLU A 586 -10.83 22.94 6.65
C GLU A 586 -9.69 22.94 5.62
N ALA A 587 -8.52 22.38 5.96
CA ALA A 587 -7.33 22.40 5.13
C ALA A 587 -7.54 21.85 3.71
N TYR A 588 -6.87 22.48 2.75
CA TYR A 588 -6.72 22.06 1.35
C TYR A 588 -5.41 22.61 0.77
N VAL A 589 -4.96 22.08 -0.36
CA VAL A 589 -3.78 22.59 -1.08
C VAL A 589 -4.24 23.53 -2.19
N PRO A 590 -3.81 24.80 -2.22
CA PRO A 590 -4.22 25.77 -3.23
C PRO A 590 -3.81 25.35 -4.65
N PRO A 591 -4.70 25.45 -5.66
CA PRO A 591 -4.38 25.11 -7.04
C PRO A 591 -3.17 25.86 -7.62
N GLN A 592 -2.92 27.07 -7.12
CA GLN A 592 -1.78 27.93 -7.46
C GLN A 592 -0.44 27.19 -7.31
N MET A 593 -0.32 26.29 -6.34
CA MET A 593 0.89 25.49 -6.12
C MET A 593 1.18 24.50 -7.24
N PHE A 594 0.18 24.14 -8.05
CA PHE A 594 0.34 23.16 -9.12
C PHE A 594 0.91 23.79 -10.39
N TYR A 595 0.67 25.08 -10.64
CA TYR A 595 1.09 25.76 -11.87
C TYR A 595 2.05 26.94 -11.65
N ASN A 596 2.41 27.29 -10.42
CA ASN A 596 3.45 28.30 -10.18
C ASN A 596 4.87 27.79 -10.46
N GLY A 597 5.10 26.48 -10.57
CA GLY A 597 6.41 25.90 -10.86
C GLY A 597 7.40 25.88 -9.70
N LYS A 598 6.97 26.29 -8.49
CA LYS A 598 7.81 26.28 -7.28
C LYS A 598 8.02 24.89 -6.70
N VAL A 599 7.04 23.99 -6.90
CA VAL A 599 7.08 22.61 -6.42
C VAL A 599 7.38 21.67 -7.58
N ASP A 600 8.45 20.88 -7.44
CA ASP A 600 8.77 19.78 -8.35
C ASP A 600 8.03 18.49 -7.92
N TYR A 601 7.46 17.81 -8.90
CA TYR A 601 6.72 16.56 -8.72
C TYR A 601 7.42 15.38 -9.39
N PHE A 602 8.73 15.48 -9.68
CA PHE A 602 9.59 14.36 -10.08
C PHE A 602 9.09 13.57 -11.31
N ASP A 603 8.59 14.29 -12.31
CA ASP A 603 7.96 13.72 -13.52
C ASP A 603 6.68 12.90 -13.28
N LEU A 604 6.07 12.96 -12.08
CA LEU A 604 4.74 12.40 -11.84
C LEU A 604 3.70 13.01 -12.78
N GLN A 605 2.74 12.19 -13.20
CA GLN A 605 1.70 12.62 -14.12
C GLN A 605 0.76 13.64 -13.47
N ARG A 606 0.30 14.57 -14.29
CA ARG A 606 -0.77 15.52 -13.96
C ARG A 606 -2.01 15.14 -14.74
N LEU A 607 -3.16 15.71 -14.39
CA LEU A 607 -4.42 15.38 -15.06
C LEU A 607 -4.36 15.61 -16.59
N GLY A 608 -3.74 16.70 -17.04
CA GLY A 608 -3.51 16.99 -18.45
C GLY A 608 -2.36 16.22 -19.11
N GLY A 609 -1.77 15.23 -18.44
CA GLY A 609 -0.59 14.47 -18.88
C GLY A 609 0.72 15.01 -18.30
N LEU A 610 1.83 14.76 -19.01
CA LEU A 610 3.14 15.27 -18.59
C LEU A 610 3.19 16.80 -18.64
N LEU A 611 3.93 17.42 -17.71
CA LEU A 611 4.06 18.88 -17.64
C LEU A 611 4.57 19.48 -18.97
N SER A 612 5.45 18.78 -19.67
CA SER A 612 5.97 19.18 -20.99
C SER A 612 4.89 19.20 -22.07
N HIS A 613 3.91 18.29 -21.99
CA HIS A 613 2.76 18.25 -22.88
C HIS A 613 1.78 19.38 -22.56
N ILE A 614 1.42 19.54 -21.29
CA ILE A 614 0.51 20.60 -20.83
C ILE A 614 1.01 21.99 -21.25
N LYS A 615 2.31 22.26 -21.08
CA LYS A 615 2.93 23.52 -21.53
C LYS A 615 2.86 23.73 -23.04
N LYS A 616 2.87 22.68 -23.86
CA LYS A 616 2.73 22.81 -25.32
C LYS A 616 1.27 23.08 -25.69
N THR A 617 0.33 22.39 -25.05
CA THR A 617 -1.10 22.47 -25.34
C THR A 617 -1.73 23.79 -24.89
N LEU A 618 -1.27 24.36 -23.76
CA LEU A 618 -1.83 25.59 -23.17
C LEU A 618 -1.08 26.89 -23.53
N LYS A 619 -0.07 26.82 -24.40
CA LYS A 619 0.67 27.99 -24.93
C LYS A 619 -0.18 28.99 -25.74
N GLY A 620 -1.45 28.67 -26.02
CA GLY A 620 -2.37 29.52 -26.77
C GLY A 620 -3.13 30.56 -25.94
N LEU A 621 -2.91 30.65 -24.63
CA LEU A 621 -3.58 31.62 -23.74
C LEU A 621 -2.98 33.05 -23.81
N ASP A 622 -2.00 33.29 -24.67
CA ASP A 622 -1.31 34.59 -24.84
C ASP A 622 -2.11 35.65 -25.63
N ASN A 623 -3.34 35.37 -26.07
CA ASN A 623 -4.21 36.36 -26.74
C ASN A 623 -5.57 36.50 -26.01
N PRO A 624 -5.92 37.67 -25.44
CA PRO A 624 -7.20 37.87 -24.74
C PRO A 624 -8.42 37.98 -25.64
N GLU A 625 -8.28 37.89 -26.96
CA GLU A 625 -9.39 37.96 -27.90
C GLU A 625 -9.37 36.72 -28.81
N VAL A 626 -10.53 36.09 -28.95
CA VAL A 626 -10.85 34.90 -29.77
C VAL A 626 -10.63 33.54 -29.07
N CYS A 627 -11.69 33.01 -28.43
CA CYS A 627 -12.37 31.80 -28.92
C CYS A 627 -13.64 31.49 -28.12
N VAL A 628 -14.73 32.17 -28.46
CA VAL A 628 -16.07 31.56 -28.42
C VAL A 628 -16.30 31.12 -29.86
N CYS A 629 -16.08 29.83 -30.16
CA CYS A 629 -16.75 29.07 -31.22
C CYS A 629 -16.16 27.65 -31.35
N GLU A 630 -17.04 26.67 -31.13
CA GLU A 630 -17.10 25.36 -31.80
C GLU A 630 -15.84 24.46 -31.83
N CYS A 631 -15.77 23.53 -30.87
CA CYS A 631 -14.99 22.31 -31.01
C CYS A 631 -15.79 21.28 -31.84
N VAL A 632 -15.85 21.47 -33.16
CA VAL A 632 -16.34 20.45 -34.09
C VAL A 632 -15.19 19.50 -34.45
N GLN A 633 -15.41 18.22 -34.19
CA GLN A 633 -14.54 17.10 -34.55
C GLN A 633 -14.19 17.16 -36.05
N ARG A 634 -12.88 17.22 -36.37
CA ARG A 634 -12.38 16.88 -37.71
C ARG A 634 -11.79 15.46 -37.68
N PRO A 635 -12.21 14.56 -38.58
CA PRO A 635 -11.58 13.25 -38.72
C PRO A 635 -10.27 13.40 -39.52
N SER A 636 -9.14 13.01 -38.93
CA SER A 636 -7.87 12.89 -39.65
C SER A 636 -7.85 11.61 -40.48
N GLY A 637 -8.15 11.72 -41.77
CA GLY A 637 -7.84 10.70 -42.77
C GLY A 637 -6.40 10.82 -43.22
N ALA A 638 -5.55 9.84 -42.88
CA ALA A 638 -4.23 9.67 -43.49
C ALA A 638 -4.35 8.67 -44.64
N ALA A 639 -4.07 9.14 -45.86
CA ALA A 639 -4.01 8.32 -47.07
C ALA A 639 -2.80 7.36 -47.00
N ALA A 640 -3.06 6.07 -47.25
CA ALA A 640 -2.04 5.04 -47.40
C ALA A 640 -1.68 4.83 -48.88
N VAL A 641 -0.39 4.87 -49.19
CA VAL A 641 0.19 4.42 -50.47
C VAL A 641 0.70 2.99 -50.28
N GLY A 642 0.53 2.17 -51.33
CA GLY A 642 0.47 0.71 -51.28
C GLY A 642 1.75 -0.08 -50.98
N GLY A 643 1.55 -1.33 -50.58
CA GLY A 643 2.51 -2.43 -50.78
C GLY A 643 2.60 -3.46 -49.65
N ALA A 644 2.12 -4.68 -49.93
CA ALA A 644 2.36 -5.98 -49.28
C ALA A 644 1.26 -6.53 -48.36
N LEU A 645 0.71 -7.67 -48.79
CA LEU A 645 -0.31 -8.49 -48.12
C LEU A 645 0.20 -9.03 -46.77
N ALA A 646 -0.25 -8.43 -45.67
CA ALA A 646 -0.10 -8.96 -44.32
C ALA A 646 -1.48 -9.05 -43.63
N ARG A 647 -1.71 -10.16 -42.93
CA ARG A 647 -2.95 -10.51 -42.19
C ARG A 647 -3.55 -9.32 -41.40
N PRO A 648 -4.89 -9.14 -41.38
CA PRO A 648 -5.53 -8.06 -40.62
C PRO A 648 -5.32 -8.20 -39.10
N SER A 649 -4.89 -7.11 -38.48
CA SER A 649 -4.49 -6.91 -37.06
C SER A 649 -5.65 -6.90 -36.03
N TRP A 650 -6.88 -7.22 -36.41
CA TRP A 650 -8.07 -7.05 -35.54
C TRP A 650 -8.24 -8.10 -34.42
N LEU A 651 -7.39 -9.12 -34.36
CA LEU A 651 -7.46 -10.19 -33.33
C LEU A 651 -6.80 -9.82 -31.99
N SER A 652 -6.20 -8.63 -31.86
CA SER A 652 -5.57 -8.16 -30.62
C SER A 652 -6.37 -7.02 -29.99
N SER A 653 -7.62 -7.29 -29.58
CA SER A 653 -8.46 -6.28 -28.93
C SER A 653 -8.03 -6.05 -27.47
N PRO A 654 -7.59 -4.84 -27.06
CA PRO A 654 -7.20 -4.52 -25.68
C PRO A 654 -8.35 -4.64 -24.66
N THR A 655 -9.59 -4.68 -25.15
CA THR A 655 -10.83 -4.69 -24.36
C THR A 655 -11.00 -5.99 -23.58
N LEU A 656 -10.63 -7.14 -24.15
CA LEU A 656 -10.71 -8.45 -23.48
C LEU A 656 -9.69 -8.56 -22.34
N GLY A 657 -8.48 -8.01 -22.51
CA GLY A 657 -7.47 -7.98 -21.44
C GLY A 657 -7.86 -7.11 -20.24
N ARG A 658 -8.68 -6.07 -20.47
CA ARG A 658 -9.22 -5.18 -19.41
C ARG A 658 -10.50 -5.74 -18.77
N ALA A 659 -11.40 -6.36 -19.54
CA ALA A 659 -12.62 -6.98 -19.04
C ALA A 659 -12.33 -8.23 -18.17
N ASN A 660 -11.34 -9.03 -18.56
CA ASN A 660 -10.93 -10.23 -17.80
C ASN A 660 -10.23 -9.86 -16.46
N ARG A 661 -9.61 -8.67 -16.39
CA ARG A 661 -9.15 -8.03 -15.13
C ARG A 661 -10.26 -7.31 -14.37
N PHE A 662 -11.48 -7.27 -14.86
CA PHE A 662 -12.58 -6.58 -14.17
C PHE A 662 -13.47 -7.61 -13.46
N LEU A 663 -13.90 -8.65 -14.17
CA LEU A 663 -14.77 -9.70 -13.60
C LEU A 663 -14.03 -10.57 -12.57
N SER A 664 -12.75 -10.87 -12.81
CA SER A 664 -11.92 -11.61 -11.84
C SER A 664 -11.30 -10.71 -10.76
N THR A 665 -11.36 -9.38 -10.89
CA THR A 665 -10.51 -8.47 -10.10
C THR A 665 -11.26 -7.32 -9.45
N ALA A 666 -12.59 -7.26 -9.59
CA ALA A 666 -13.48 -6.38 -8.82
C ALA A 666 -13.41 -6.61 -7.29
N ALA A 667 -12.77 -7.69 -6.82
CA ALA A 667 -12.42 -7.88 -5.40
C ALA A 667 -10.93 -7.82 -5.06
N VAL A 668 -10.02 -7.86 -6.04
CA VAL A 668 -8.59 -8.11 -5.75
C VAL A 668 -7.65 -7.02 -6.31
N SER A 669 -8.11 -6.12 -7.17
CA SER A 669 -7.19 -5.28 -7.95
C SER A 669 -6.67 -4.01 -7.27
N LEU A 670 -6.96 -3.81 -5.98
CA LEU A 670 -6.31 -2.77 -5.16
C LEU A 670 -5.05 -3.27 -4.43
N MET A 671 -4.65 -4.54 -4.63
CA MET A 671 -3.66 -5.23 -3.80
C MET A 671 -2.50 -5.92 -4.56
N THR A 672 -2.08 -5.48 -5.75
CA THR A 672 -0.84 -6.00 -6.39
C THR A 672 0.00 -4.93 -7.12
N PRO A 673 1.35 -5.02 -7.07
CA PRO A 673 2.26 -4.00 -7.62
C PRO A 673 2.34 -4.05 -9.16
N ARG A 674 2.39 -2.86 -9.77
CA ARG A 674 2.52 -2.66 -11.23
C ARG A 674 3.89 -3.15 -11.74
N ARG A 675 3.92 -3.71 -12.97
CA ARG A 675 5.18 -3.94 -13.73
C ARG A 675 5.79 -2.60 -14.18
N PRO A 676 7.13 -2.45 -14.25
CA PRO A 676 7.75 -1.22 -14.71
C PRO A 676 7.53 -1.00 -16.22
N LEU A 677 7.15 0.22 -16.60
CA LEU A 677 7.27 0.73 -17.97
C LEU A 677 8.67 1.31 -18.18
N ALA A 678 9.19 1.19 -19.40
CA ALA A 678 10.53 1.60 -19.82
C ALA A 678 10.84 3.09 -19.53
N PRO A 679 12.12 3.47 -19.31
CA PRO A 679 12.47 4.82 -18.91
C PRO A 679 12.29 5.81 -20.08
N PRO A 680 11.57 6.93 -19.90
CA PRO A 680 11.55 8.01 -20.89
C PRO A 680 12.75 8.94 -20.71
N GLU A 681 13.13 9.59 -21.82
CA GLU A 681 14.21 10.58 -21.90
C GLU A 681 13.95 11.80 -21.01
N LYS A 682 14.98 12.22 -20.26
CA LYS A 682 14.93 13.34 -19.33
C LYS A 682 14.96 14.68 -20.07
N VAL A 683 13.89 15.46 -19.97
CA VAL A 683 13.89 16.87 -20.36
C VAL A 683 14.21 17.72 -19.12
N LYS A 684 15.41 18.32 -19.08
CA LYS A 684 15.83 19.21 -17.98
C LYS A 684 15.01 20.50 -18.00
N VAL A 685 14.12 20.66 -17.01
CA VAL A 685 13.58 21.96 -16.61
C VAL A 685 14.44 22.51 -15.47
N ARG A 686 14.78 23.79 -15.53
CA ARG A 686 15.61 24.48 -14.54
C ARG A 686 14.78 24.82 -13.29
N ALA A 687 14.39 23.79 -12.54
CA ALA A 687 14.05 23.93 -11.12
C ALA A 687 15.37 23.89 -10.34
N LEU A 688 15.52 24.70 -9.30
CA LEU A 688 16.65 24.53 -8.38
C LEU A 688 16.58 23.10 -7.82
N PRO A 689 17.71 22.36 -7.74
CA PRO A 689 17.75 21.10 -7.01
C PRO A 689 17.13 21.29 -5.62
N VAL A 690 16.34 20.33 -5.14
CA VAL A 690 15.66 20.40 -3.82
C VAL A 690 16.63 20.80 -2.69
N GLU A 691 17.90 20.44 -2.83
CA GLU A 691 18.99 20.73 -1.89
C GLU A 691 19.47 22.20 -1.88
N GLN A 692 18.98 23.05 -2.79
CA GLN A 692 19.37 24.46 -2.95
C GLN A 692 18.22 25.44 -2.71
N ARG A 693 17.02 24.98 -2.32
CA ARG A 693 15.86 25.85 -2.03
C ARG A 693 16.00 26.45 -0.63
N THR A 694 15.98 27.78 -0.56
CA THR A 694 16.06 28.56 0.67
C THR A 694 14.69 28.91 1.26
N GLU A 695 14.65 29.40 2.49
CA GLU A 695 13.44 29.96 3.12
C GLU A 695 12.78 31.04 2.24
N GLU A 696 13.58 31.92 1.63
CA GLU A 696 13.08 32.97 0.71
C GLU A 696 12.45 32.37 -0.56
N ASP A 697 12.96 31.25 -1.09
CA ASP A 697 12.37 30.58 -2.26
C ASP A 697 10.99 29.98 -1.96
N ILE A 698 10.81 29.48 -0.72
CA ILE A 698 9.60 28.82 -0.24
C ILE A 698 8.55 29.87 0.15
N GLU A 699 8.90 30.81 1.02
CA GLU A 699 7.96 31.81 1.52
C GLU A 699 7.75 32.98 0.53
N GLY A 700 8.78 33.40 -0.22
CA GLY A 700 8.72 34.33 -1.37
C GLY A 700 8.18 35.75 -1.13
N SER A 701 8.84 36.76 -1.72
CA SER A 701 8.29 38.12 -1.89
C SER A 701 7.32 38.18 -3.08
N HIS A 702 6.33 39.08 -3.02
CA HIS A 702 5.35 39.25 -4.09
C HIS A 702 6.02 39.62 -5.42
N GLY A 703 5.79 38.81 -6.46
CA GLY A 703 6.04 39.17 -7.85
C GLY A 703 7.12 38.35 -8.55
N ASN A 704 6.72 37.70 -9.64
CA ASN A 704 7.55 37.06 -10.68
C ASN A 704 8.19 35.70 -10.35
N ASP A 705 7.48 34.63 -10.73
CA ASP A 705 7.94 33.55 -11.62
C ASP A 705 6.93 32.38 -11.51
N GLY A 706 5.84 32.48 -12.28
CA GLY A 706 4.91 31.36 -12.50
C GLY A 706 5.22 30.66 -13.82
N LEU A 707 4.80 29.40 -14.00
CA LEU A 707 4.95 28.71 -15.31
C LEU A 707 4.14 29.35 -16.44
N LEU A 708 3.25 30.28 -16.11
CA LEU A 708 2.35 31.00 -17.01
C LEU A 708 2.52 32.51 -16.75
N LEU A 709 2.94 33.25 -17.77
CA LEU A 709 2.93 34.71 -17.77
C LEU A 709 1.51 35.17 -18.16
N GLY A 710 0.81 35.91 -17.30
CA GLY A 710 -0.57 36.36 -17.53
C GLY A 710 -1.57 35.66 -16.60
N ARG A 711 -1.96 36.34 -15.51
CA ARG A 711 -2.92 35.87 -14.51
C ARG A 711 -4.36 35.86 -15.06
N PRO A 712 -5.18 34.82 -14.80
CA PRO A 712 -6.63 34.97 -14.72
C PRO A 712 -7.02 35.81 -13.49
N PRO A 713 -8.19 36.48 -13.47
CA PRO A 713 -8.62 37.34 -12.36
C PRO A 713 -8.64 36.57 -11.03
N GLU A 714 -8.02 37.17 -10.02
CA GLU A 714 -7.68 36.59 -8.73
C GLU A 714 -8.92 36.19 -7.90
N GLU A 715 -8.97 34.95 -7.40
CA GLU A 715 -9.48 34.74 -6.04
C GLU A 715 -8.52 35.51 -5.10
N PRO A 716 -9.03 36.27 -4.12
CA PRO A 716 -8.17 37.02 -3.22
C PRO A 716 -7.17 36.06 -2.56
N ASP A 717 -5.89 36.45 -2.58
CA ASP A 717 -4.73 35.73 -2.06
C ASP A 717 -4.79 35.69 -0.52
N GLN A 718 -5.86 35.11 0.05
CA GLN A 718 -6.02 34.97 1.49
C GLN A 718 -5.03 33.90 1.96
N PRO A 719 -4.10 34.24 2.87
CA PRO A 719 -3.14 33.29 3.38
C PRO A 719 -3.86 32.25 4.24
N ILE A 720 -4.06 31.05 3.67
CA ILE A 720 -4.66 29.89 4.35
C ILE A 720 -3.84 29.53 5.60
N THR A 721 -2.53 29.42 5.42
CA THR A 721 -1.51 29.12 6.43
C THR A 721 -0.11 29.43 5.87
N GLU A 722 0.95 29.12 6.62
CA GLU A 722 2.35 29.22 6.19
C GLU A 722 2.65 28.30 4.99
N LYS A 723 3.37 28.78 3.96
CA LYS A 723 3.60 28.01 2.71
C LYS A 723 4.38 26.72 2.97
N SER A 724 5.31 26.75 3.92
CA SER A 724 6.02 25.56 4.38
C SER A 724 5.09 24.44 4.88
N LEU A 725 3.99 24.77 5.59
CA LEU A 725 3.01 23.77 6.05
C LEU A 725 2.18 23.21 4.89
N LEU A 726 1.83 24.04 3.89
CA LEU A 726 1.16 23.59 2.68
C LEU A 726 2.02 22.63 1.85
N GLU A 727 3.32 22.92 1.69
CA GLU A 727 4.23 22.01 1.01
C GLU A 727 4.43 20.68 1.77
N ILE A 728 4.38 20.69 3.10
CA ILE A 728 4.39 19.43 3.88
C ILE A 728 3.07 18.68 3.68
N LEU A 729 1.92 19.36 3.67
CA LEU A 729 0.61 18.75 3.41
C LEU A 729 0.56 18.07 2.04
N ASP A 730 1.03 18.73 0.99
CA ASP A 730 1.17 18.13 -0.35
C ASP A 730 2.08 16.87 -0.31
N GLY A 731 3.19 16.94 0.44
CA GLY A 731 4.07 15.79 0.65
C GLY A 731 3.41 14.63 1.41
N ILE A 732 2.51 14.89 2.37
CA ILE A 732 1.70 13.88 3.08
C ILE A 732 0.78 13.15 2.09
N VAL A 733 0.08 13.90 1.23
CA VAL A 733 -0.80 13.32 0.19
C VAL A 733 0.02 12.45 -0.76
N MET A 734 1.18 12.94 -1.21
CA MET A 734 2.07 12.17 -2.08
C MET A 734 2.62 10.90 -1.40
N MET A 735 3.00 10.99 -0.13
CA MET A 735 3.46 9.84 0.67
C MET A 735 2.37 8.75 0.77
N TYR A 736 1.12 9.16 0.94
CA TYR A 736 0.00 8.22 0.98
C TYR A 736 -0.16 7.45 -0.34
N ASN A 737 -0.08 8.16 -1.46
CA ASN A 737 -0.16 7.59 -2.80
C ASN A 737 1.00 6.63 -3.11
N LEU A 738 2.23 6.99 -2.72
CA LEU A 738 3.43 6.22 -3.05
C LEU A 738 3.55 4.90 -2.28
N SER A 739 3.16 4.87 -1.00
CA SER A 739 3.46 3.72 -0.13
C SER A 739 2.37 3.33 0.88
N VAL A 740 1.76 4.30 1.57
CA VAL A 740 0.91 4.03 2.75
C VAL A 740 -0.33 3.24 2.39
N HIS A 741 -1.03 3.57 1.30
CA HIS A 741 -2.25 2.86 0.94
C HIS A 741 -2.02 1.35 0.72
N GLN A 742 -0.93 0.99 0.03
CA GLN A 742 -0.58 -0.40 -0.23
C GLN A 742 -0.24 -1.15 1.07
N GLN A 743 0.42 -0.46 2.00
CA GLN A 743 0.78 -1.02 3.30
C GLN A 743 -0.43 -1.24 4.19
N LEU A 744 -1.38 -0.29 4.22
CA LEU A 744 -2.66 -0.45 4.89
C LEU A 744 -3.40 -1.70 4.38
N GLY A 745 -3.38 -1.97 3.07
CA GLY A 745 -3.99 -3.18 2.52
C GLY A 745 -3.33 -4.47 3.01
N LYS A 746 -1.99 -4.52 3.06
CA LYS A 746 -1.24 -5.71 3.51
C LYS A 746 -1.54 -6.12 4.95
N MET A 747 -1.93 -5.18 5.81
CA MET A 747 -2.19 -5.46 7.23
C MET A 747 -3.59 -6.05 7.48
N VAL A 748 -4.54 -5.86 6.55
CA VAL A 748 -5.89 -6.44 6.62
C VAL A 748 -5.84 -7.96 6.54
N VAL A 749 -4.82 -8.52 5.87
CA VAL A 749 -4.61 -9.96 5.73
C VAL A 749 -4.63 -10.68 7.08
N VAL A 750 -4.16 -10.06 8.16
CA VAL A 750 -4.21 -10.67 9.50
C VAL A 750 -5.66 -10.82 10.00
N SER A 751 -6.54 -9.87 9.69
CA SER A 751 -7.96 -9.97 9.99
C SER A 751 -8.64 -11.06 9.16
N ASP A 752 -8.25 -11.20 7.90
CA ASP A 752 -8.74 -12.26 7.02
C ASP A 752 -8.27 -13.64 7.52
N ASP A 753 -7.00 -13.78 7.93
CA ASP A 753 -6.47 -14.98 8.57
C ASP A 753 -7.27 -15.33 9.84
N VAL A 754 -7.54 -14.35 10.73
CA VAL A 754 -8.37 -14.57 11.93
C VAL A 754 -9.74 -15.12 11.54
N HIS A 755 -10.36 -14.59 10.49
CA HIS A 755 -11.65 -15.05 10.02
C HIS A 755 -11.60 -16.47 9.47
N GLU A 756 -10.64 -16.78 8.58
CA GLU A 756 -10.46 -18.11 8.00
C GLU A 756 -10.24 -19.18 9.07
N TYR A 757 -9.34 -18.92 10.03
CA TYR A 757 -9.08 -19.85 11.13
C TYR A 757 -10.27 -19.98 12.09
N ALA A 758 -11.04 -18.92 12.31
CA ALA A 758 -12.28 -19.00 13.10
C ALA A 758 -13.34 -19.87 12.42
N VAL A 759 -13.50 -19.75 11.10
CA VAL A 759 -14.41 -20.59 10.30
C VAL A 759 -13.93 -22.05 10.30
N ALA A 760 -12.63 -22.29 10.10
CA ALA A 760 -12.05 -23.63 10.14
C ALA A 760 -12.20 -24.30 11.51
N LEU A 761 -12.02 -23.54 12.60
CA LEU A 761 -12.24 -24.02 13.96
C LEU A 761 -13.70 -24.45 14.17
N LYS A 762 -14.65 -23.61 13.75
CA LYS A 762 -16.09 -23.93 13.84
C LYS A 762 -16.47 -25.17 13.03
N ASP A 763 -15.98 -25.28 11.78
CA ASP A 763 -16.21 -26.47 10.94
C ASP A 763 -15.61 -27.73 11.57
N THR A 764 -14.48 -27.60 12.26
CA THR A 764 -13.85 -28.70 13.01
C THR A 764 -14.67 -29.08 14.25
N GLU A 765 -15.18 -28.12 15.00
CA GLU A 765 -16.09 -28.36 16.14
C GLU A 765 -17.38 -29.06 15.71
N GLU A 766 -17.96 -28.66 14.57
CA GLU A 766 -19.11 -29.33 13.98
C GLU A 766 -18.79 -30.78 13.54
N LYS A 767 -17.60 -31.02 12.98
CA LYS A 767 -17.13 -32.38 12.64
C LYS A 767 -16.94 -33.24 13.87
N ILE A 768 -16.38 -32.69 14.96
CA ILE A 768 -16.25 -33.38 16.26
C ILE A 768 -17.64 -33.77 16.78
N ALA A 769 -18.60 -32.85 16.77
CA ALA A 769 -19.97 -33.11 17.21
C ALA A 769 -20.68 -34.20 16.38
N ARG A 770 -20.34 -34.34 15.09
CA ARG A 770 -20.88 -35.37 14.18
C ARG A 770 -20.08 -36.67 14.18
N CYS A 771 -18.95 -36.75 14.88
CA CYS A 771 -18.04 -37.89 14.80
C CYS A 771 -18.66 -39.14 15.47
N PRO A 772 -18.73 -40.30 14.79
CA PRO A 772 -19.26 -41.53 15.38
C PRO A 772 -18.36 -42.06 16.51
N ARG A 773 -18.95 -42.46 17.64
CA ARG A 773 -18.22 -43.00 18.82
C ARG A 773 -17.31 -44.21 18.55
N ARG A 774 -17.41 -44.87 17.39
CA ARG A 774 -16.61 -46.04 17.00
C ARG A 774 -15.26 -45.71 16.36
N ARG A 775 -15.00 -44.44 16.00
CA ARG A 775 -13.76 -43.98 15.34
C ARG A 775 -13.00 -42.99 16.22
N SER A 776 -12.41 -43.50 17.31
CA SER A 776 -11.61 -42.71 18.24
C SER A 776 -10.36 -42.13 17.58
N ASP A 777 -9.81 -42.82 16.59
CA ASP A 777 -8.68 -42.37 15.75
C ASP A 777 -8.96 -41.03 15.05
N ILE A 778 -10.17 -40.88 14.49
CA ILE A 778 -10.59 -39.64 13.83
C ILE A 778 -10.87 -38.55 14.86
N LEU A 779 -11.49 -38.90 15.99
CA LEU A 779 -11.77 -37.95 17.06
C LEU A 779 -10.49 -37.34 17.62
N GLU A 780 -9.45 -38.15 17.88
CA GLU A 780 -8.15 -37.69 18.39
C GLU A 780 -7.47 -36.70 17.42
N GLU A 781 -7.50 -36.96 16.11
CA GLU A 781 -6.91 -36.06 15.11
C GLU A 781 -7.72 -34.77 14.94
N LEU A 782 -9.06 -34.84 15.06
CA LEU A 782 -9.92 -33.66 15.05
C LEU A 782 -9.71 -32.79 16.30
N GLU A 783 -9.58 -33.38 17.50
CA GLU A 783 -9.27 -32.67 18.75
C GLU A 783 -7.87 -32.05 18.71
N LYS A 784 -6.91 -32.72 18.08
CA LYS A 784 -5.58 -32.14 17.82
C LYS A 784 -5.67 -30.96 16.86
N SER A 785 -6.43 -31.08 15.77
CA SER A 785 -6.67 -29.99 14.82
C SER A 785 -7.38 -28.80 15.49
N GLN A 786 -8.37 -29.06 16.34
CA GLN A 786 -9.07 -28.04 17.13
C GLN A 786 -8.09 -27.27 18.03
N ARG A 787 -7.19 -27.97 18.74
CA ARG A 787 -6.16 -27.33 19.57
C ARG A 787 -5.22 -26.45 18.73
N VAL A 788 -4.73 -26.94 17.60
CA VAL A 788 -3.85 -26.19 16.70
C VAL A 788 -4.53 -24.93 16.17
N PHE A 789 -5.78 -25.04 15.68
CA PHE A 789 -6.54 -23.89 15.20
C PHE A 789 -6.83 -22.90 16.33
N SER A 790 -7.20 -23.36 17.53
CA SER A 790 -7.45 -22.50 18.68
C SER A 790 -6.20 -21.73 19.12
N GLU A 791 -5.04 -22.39 19.23
CA GLU A 791 -3.77 -21.75 19.57
C GLU A 791 -3.35 -20.72 18.51
N LYS A 792 -3.47 -21.07 17.22
CA LYS A 792 -3.17 -20.16 16.13
C LYS A 792 -4.08 -18.94 16.13
N LEU A 793 -5.37 -19.14 16.37
CA LEU A 793 -6.38 -18.09 16.42
C LEU A 793 -6.18 -17.17 17.63
N ASN A 794 -5.78 -17.70 18.78
CA ASN A 794 -5.37 -16.90 19.95
C ASN A 794 -4.17 -16.00 19.64
N HIS A 795 -3.16 -16.54 18.95
CA HIS A 795 -2.00 -15.77 18.51
C HIS A 795 -2.40 -14.66 17.52
N LEU A 796 -3.18 -15.01 16.49
CA LEU A 796 -3.64 -14.05 15.48
C LEU A 796 -4.55 -12.97 16.09
N SER A 797 -5.43 -13.32 17.02
CA SER A 797 -6.30 -12.37 17.74
C SER A 797 -5.49 -11.32 18.52
N ARG A 798 -4.44 -11.73 19.25
CA ARG A 798 -3.56 -10.79 19.97
C ARG A 798 -2.72 -9.93 19.02
N ARG A 799 -2.28 -10.50 17.89
CA ARG A 799 -1.60 -9.73 16.83
C ARG A 799 -2.55 -8.71 16.19
N LEU A 800 -3.81 -9.07 15.96
CA LEU A 800 -4.83 -8.18 15.45
C LEU A 800 -5.13 -7.05 16.45
N ALA A 801 -5.16 -7.35 17.76
CA ALA A 801 -5.27 -6.32 18.80
C ALA A 801 -4.13 -5.28 18.72
N TRP A 802 -2.90 -5.73 18.46
CA TRP A 802 -1.77 -4.83 18.24
C TRP A 802 -1.96 -3.95 17.01
N ILE A 803 -2.30 -4.54 15.86
CA ILE A 803 -2.53 -3.80 14.61
C ILE A 803 -3.68 -2.80 14.77
N ASN A 804 -4.77 -3.18 15.45
CA ASN A 804 -5.88 -2.28 15.73
C ASN A 804 -5.48 -1.12 16.65
N ALA A 805 -4.53 -1.32 17.57
CA ALA A 805 -4.05 -0.26 18.44
C ALA A 805 -3.09 0.71 17.72
N THR A 806 -2.26 0.22 16.78
CA THR A 806 -1.23 1.05 16.11
C THR A 806 -1.68 1.63 14.76
N ILE A 807 -2.57 0.94 14.04
CA ILE A 807 -2.91 1.22 12.62
C ILE A 807 -4.41 1.44 12.41
N TYR A 808 -5.28 0.53 12.88
CA TYR A 808 -6.73 0.61 12.63
C TYR A 808 -7.54 1.18 13.80
N SER A 809 -6.93 2.07 14.58
CA SER A 809 -7.63 2.74 15.68
C SER A 809 -8.61 3.79 15.15
N LYS A 810 -9.61 4.17 15.96
CA LYS A 810 -10.56 5.23 15.62
C LYS A 810 -9.88 6.57 15.32
N GLU A 811 -8.79 6.89 16.03
CA GLU A 811 -7.99 8.10 15.78
C GLU A 811 -7.31 8.04 14.42
N LYS A 812 -6.73 6.88 14.05
CA LYS A 812 -6.08 6.70 12.75
C LYS A 812 -7.09 6.72 11.59
N MET A 813 -8.32 6.24 11.84
CA MET A 813 -9.43 6.37 10.90
C MET A 813 -9.77 7.85 10.64
N LEU A 814 -9.80 8.67 11.70
CA LEU A 814 -10.02 10.12 11.57
C LEU A 814 -8.92 10.82 10.78
N ASP A 815 -7.65 10.39 10.89
CA ASP A 815 -6.55 10.93 10.08
C ASP A 815 -6.73 10.64 8.58
N VAL A 816 -7.12 9.40 8.21
CA VAL A 816 -7.38 9.03 6.82
C VAL A 816 -8.63 9.74 6.28
N TYR A 817 -9.65 9.91 7.11
CA TYR A 817 -10.84 10.68 6.78
C TYR A 817 -10.54 12.17 6.59
N TRP A 818 -9.69 12.74 7.43
CA TRP A 818 -9.19 14.10 7.26
C TRP A 818 -8.42 14.25 5.93
N LEU A 819 -7.53 13.30 5.61
CA LEU A 819 -6.80 13.29 4.34
C LEU A 819 -7.73 13.19 3.12
N LEU A 820 -8.80 12.39 3.22
CA LEU A 820 -9.85 12.33 2.20
C LEU A 820 -10.51 13.71 1.98
N ARG A 821 -10.90 14.40 3.07
CA ARG A 821 -11.51 15.74 2.99
C ARG A 821 -10.56 16.78 2.42
N VAL A 822 -9.28 16.74 2.77
CA VAL A 822 -8.23 17.58 2.16
C VAL A 822 -8.17 17.37 0.64
N CYS A 823 -8.19 16.11 0.19
CA CYS A 823 -8.15 15.80 -1.24
C CYS A 823 -9.41 16.29 -1.95
N ILE A 824 -10.60 16.03 -1.40
CA ILE A 824 -11.89 16.49 -1.96
C ILE A 824 -11.87 18.00 -2.18
N ARG A 825 -11.55 18.79 -1.13
CA ARG A 825 -11.50 20.25 -1.24
C ARG A 825 -10.45 20.72 -2.23
N THR A 826 -9.27 20.11 -2.22
CA THR A 826 -8.20 20.43 -3.17
C THR A 826 -8.66 20.23 -4.61
N ILE A 827 -9.38 19.14 -4.88
CA ILE A 827 -9.95 18.85 -6.21
C ILE A 827 -11.05 19.86 -6.55
N GLU A 828 -11.96 20.18 -5.64
CA GLU A 828 -13.04 21.15 -5.85
C GLU A 828 -12.49 22.55 -6.20
N HIS A 829 -11.50 23.05 -5.44
CA HIS A 829 -10.84 24.32 -5.74
C HIS A 829 -10.05 24.27 -7.06
N ALA A 830 -9.37 23.17 -7.35
CA ALA A 830 -8.63 23.03 -8.60
C ALA A 830 -9.55 22.94 -9.82
N ASP A 831 -10.70 22.29 -9.68
CA ASP A 831 -11.74 22.18 -10.71
C ASP A 831 -12.34 23.55 -11.04
N ALA A 832 -12.55 24.39 -10.02
CA ALA A 832 -12.99 25.78 -10.15
C ALA A 832 -11.98 26.67 -10.89
N ALA A 833 -10.69 26.32 -10.90
CA ALA A 833 -9.64 27.05 -11.62
C ALA A 833 -9.67 26.83 -13.16
N GLY A 834 -10.71 26.20 -13.71
CA GLY A 834 -10.94 26.11 -15.15
C GLY A 834 -9.90 25.26 -15.88
N SER A 835 -9.26 25.80 -16.92
CA SER A 835 -8.24 25.09 -17.72
C SER A 835 -7.00 24.70 -16.90
N LEU A 836 -6.74 25.41 -15.80
CA LEU A 836 -5.61 25.16 -14.91
C LEU A 836 -5.76 23.85 -14.11
N PHE A 837 -6.97 23.28 -14.04
CA PHE A 837 -7.20 21.97 -13.46
C PHE A 837 -6.29 20.88 -14.07
N ALA A 838 -5.92 21.02 -15.35
CA ALA A 838 -5.00 20.13 -16.05
C ALA A 838 -3.61 20.03 -15.38
N PHE A 839 -3.19 21.04 -14.62
CA PHE A 839 -1.91 21.02 -13.89
C PHE A 839 -1.96 20.23 -12.58
N THR A 840 -3.15 19.91 -12.05
CA THR A 840 -3.29 19.17 -10.78
C THR A 840 -2.57 17.82 -10.87
N PRO A 841 -1.73 17.45 -9.88
CA PRO A 841 -1.14 16.12 -9.84
C PRO A 841 -2.21 15.04 -9.76
N GLU A 842 -2.07 13.96 -10.56
CA GLU A 842 -3.11 12.92 -10.64
C GLU A 842 -3.32 12.19 -9.31
N PHE A 843 -2.30 12.19 -8.46
CA PHE A 843 -2.34 11.47 -7.19
C PHE A 843 -3.40 12.01 -6.24
N TYR A 844 -3.86 13.26 -6.35
CA TYR A 844 -4.95 13.77 -5.50
C TYR A 844 -6.26 13.00 -5.72
N LEU A 845 -6.59 12.68 -6.97
CA LEU A 845 -7.74 11.83 -7.29
C LEU A 845 -7.52 10.40 -6.77
N ASN A 846 -6.32 9.85 -6.98
CA ASN A 846 -5.99 8.51 -6.48
C ASN A 846 -6.11 8.42 -4.95
N VAL A 847 -5.58 9.39 -4.21
CA VAL A 847 -5.67 9.43 -2.74
C VAL A 847 -7.11 9.59 -2.30
N GLY A 848 -7.91 10.45 -2.93
CA GLY A 848 -9.35 10.56 -2.61
C GLY A 848 -10.08 9.21 -2.74
N MET A 849 -9.89 8.51 -3.86
CA MET A 849 -10.51 7.19 -4.06
C MET A 849 -9.96 6.12 -3.10
N ASN A 850 -8.65 6.07 -2.92
CA ASN A 850 -7.96 5.08 -2.11
C ASN A 850 -8.20 5.27 -0.61
N SER A 851 -8.34 6.50 -0.13
CA SER A 851 -8.72 6.81 1.25
C SER A 851 -10.15 6.39 1.55
N TYR A 852 -11.11 6.65 0.65
CA TYR A 852 -12.47 6.10 0.79
C TYR A 852 -12.45 4.57 0.83
N SER A 853 -11.73 3.93 -0.09
CA SER A 853 -11.59 2.47 -0.12
C SER A 853 -11.00 1.92 1.19
N ALA A 854 -9.97 2.58 1.73
CA ALA A 854 -9.35 2.18 2.99
C ALA A 854 -10.32 2.32 4.18
N LEU A 855 -11.02 3.47 4.30
CA LEU A 855 -12.00 3.71 5.36
C LEU A 855 -13.12 2.68 5.38
N LYS A 856 -13.55 2.25 4.19
CA LYS A 856 -14.61 1.27 4.03
C LYS A 856 -14.18 -0.18 4.26
N ASN A 857 -13.00 -0.56 3.75
CA ASN A 857 -12.61 -1.97 3.63
C ASN A 857 -11.57 -2.42 4.66
N TYR A 858 -10.77 -1.51 5.23
CA TYR A 858 -9.60 -1.88 6.05
C TYR A 858 -9.83 -1.71 7.55
N PHE A 859 -10.63 -0.72 7.96
CA PHE A 859 -10.90 -0.47 9.37
C PHE A 859 -11.94 -1.48 9.92
N SER A 860 -11.79 -1.81 11.20
CA SER A 860 -12.61 -2.82 11.88
C SER A 860 -14.11 -2.48 11.84
N PRO A 861 -15.02 -3.47 11.69
CA PRO A 861 -16.47 -3.26 11.80
C PRO A 861 -16.92 -2.65 13.14
N ALA A 862 -16.09 -2.72 14.18
CA ALA A 862 -16.36 -2.08 15.48
C ALA A 862 -16.38 -0.55 15.40
N HIS A 863 -15.80 0.03 14.35
CA HIS A 863 -15.79 1.46 14.06
C HIS A 863 -16.27 1.65 12.62
N SER A 864 -17.57 1.87 12.44
CA SER A 864 -18.13 2.09 11.10
C SER A 864 -17.77 3.48 10.58
N MET A 865 -17.58 3.59 9.26
CA MET A 865 -17.43 4.87 8.56
C MET A 865 -18.63 5.80 8.81
N GLU A 866 -19.79 5.23 9.12
CA GLU A 866 -21.03 5.96 9.42
C GLU A 866 -20.94 6.79 10.71
N GLU A 867 -20.03 6.44 11.63
CA GLU A 867 -19.81 7.20 12.87
C GLU A 867 -18.98 8.48 12.65
N LEU A 868 -18.43 8.69 11.46
CA LEU A 868 -17.56 9.82 11.16
C LEU A 868 -18.38 11.13 11.03
N PRO A 869 -17.83 12.27 11.50
CA PRO A 869 -18.54 13.54 11.47
C PRO A 869 -18.75 14.02 10.02
N GLY A 870 -20.00 14.27 9.63
CA GLY A 870 -20.35 14.73 8.27
C GLY A 870 -20.04 13.71 7.17
N TYR A 871 -20.07 12.40 7.49
CA TYR A 871 -19.70 11.37 6.51
C TYR A 871 -20.60 11.40 5.26
N GLU A 872 -21.90 11.65 5.41
CA GLU A 872 -22.85 11.68 4.29
C GLU A 872 -22.54 12.82 3.30
N ASP A 873 -22.18 14.00 3.82
CA ASP A 873 -21.80 15.15 3.00
C ASP A 873 -20.49 14.86 2.26
N THR A 874 -19.51 14.29 2.96
CA THR A 874 -18.21 13.91 2.36
C THR A 874 -18.39 12.86 1.26
N LEU A 875 -19.27 11.87 1.46
CA LEU A 875 -19.60 10.90 0.41
C LEU A 875 -20.29 11.57 -0.78
N THR A 876 -21.15 12.55 -0.54
CA THR A 876 -21.87 13.29 -1.59
C THR A 876 -20.90 14.15 -2.41
N GLN A 877 -19.94 14.82 -1.76
CA GLN A 877 -18.87 15.57 -2.41
C GLN A 877 -17.98 14.67 -3.27
N LEU A 878 -17.53 13.53 -2.73
CA LEU A 878 -16.75 12.58 -3.52
C LEU A 878 -17.58 11.98 -4.67
N ALA A 879 -18.88 11.70 -4.47
CA ALA A 879 -19.77 11.26 -5.53
C ALA A 879 -19.90 12.30 -6.65
N ALA A 880 -20.00 13.60 -6.30
CA ALA A 880 -20.03 14.70 -7.27
C ALA A 880 -18.73 14.77 -8.10
N ILE A 881 -17.57 14.63 -7.45
CA ILE A 881 -16.27 14.55 -8.13
C ILE A 881 -16.24 13.33 -9.06
N LEU A 882 -16.61 12.14 -8.60
CA LEU A 882 -16.60 10.93 -9.42
C LEU A 882 -17.54 11.04 -10.62
N ALA A 883 -18.73 11.59 -10.43
CA ALA A 883 -19.75 11.79 -11.46
C ALA A 883 -19.33 12.81 -12.52
N LYS A 884 -18.59 13.86 -12.14
CA LYS A 884 -18.11 14.90 -13.06
C LYS A 884 -16.83 14.47 -13.78
N GLN A 885 -15.83 13.98 -13.04
CA GLN A 885 -14.46 13.90 -13.52
C GLN A 885 -14.17 12.71 -14.43
N PHE A 886 -14.93 11.59 -14.35
CA PHE A 886 -14.64 10.40 -15.17
C PHE A 886 -14.74 10.65 -16.69
N ALA A 887 -15.55 11.64 -17.08
CA ALA A 887 -15.75 12.06 -18.48
C ALA A 887 -15.13 13.42 -18.78
N ASP A 888 -14.32 13.99 -17.87
CA ASP A 888 -13.75 15.32 -18.07
C ASP A 888 -12.68 15.30 -19.18
N PRO A 889 -12.75 16.19 -20.18
CA PRO A 889 -11.79 16.24 -21.27
C PRO A 889 -10.41 16.76 -20.83
N ARG A 890 -10.31 17.50 -19.72
CA ARG A 890 -9.04 18.00 -19.16
C ARG A 890 -8.18 16.87 -18.57
N ILE A 891 -8.80 15.72 -18.27
CA ILE A 891 -8.10 14.51 -17.80
C ILE A 891 -7.70 13.67 -19.03
N VAL A 892 -6.40 13.61 -19.33
CA VAL A 892 -5.86 12.90 -20.50
C VAL A 892 -5.49 11.45 -20.16
N GLY A 893 -5.06 11.18 -18.93
CA GLY A 893 -4.63 9.86 -18.48
C GLY A 893 -5.76 8.81 -18.56
N THR A 894 -5.57 7.76 -19.35
CA THR A 894 -6.57 6.68 -19.47
C THR A 894 -6.67 5.83 -18.20
N ASP A 895 -5.56 5.62 -17.50
CA ASP A 895 -5.51 4.83 -16.26
C ASP A 895 -6.30 5.50 -15.12
N ILE A 896 -6.20 6.83 -14.97
CA ILE A 896 -6.95 7.56 -13.96
C ILE A 896 -8.45 7.62 -14.30
N LYS A 897 -8.80 7.75 -15.59
CA LYS A 897 -10.19 7.63 -16.05
C LYS A 897 -10.78 6.26 -15.74
N ASP A 898 -10.04 5.19 -16.01
CA ASP A 898 -10.43 3.83 -15.65
C ASP A 898 -10.62 3.68 -14.13
N SER A 899 -9.74 4.28 -13.33
CA SER A 899 -9.82 4.28 -11.87
C SER A 899 -11.04 5.05 -11.34
N LEU A 900 -11.36 6.22 -11.89
CA LEU A 900 -12.55 7.00 -11.57
C LEU A 900 -13.84 6.24 -11.90
N MET A 901 -13.90 5.61 -13.08
CA MET A 901 -15.03 4.77 -13.47
C MET A 901 -15.19 3.59 -12.50
N GLN A 902 -14.09 2.94 -12.11
CA GLN A 902 -14.12 1.84 -11.14
C GLN A 902 -14.56 2.30 -9.74
N ALA A 903 -14.15 3.49 -9.30
CA ALA A 903 -14.59 4.06 -8.05
C ALA A 903 -16.09 4.39 -8.08
N LEU A 904 -16.59 5.02 -9.15
CA LEU A 904 -18.02 5.29 -9.33
C LEU A 904 -18.85 3.99 -9.37
N ALA A 905 -18.32 2.99 -10.06
CA ALA A 905 -18.87 1.64 -10.12
C ALA A 905 -18.99 1.03 -8.71
N SER A 906 -17.93 1.14 -7.89
CA SER A 906 -17.98 0.72 -6.48
C SER A 906 -19.02 1.51 -5.67
N TYR A 907 -19.16 2.83 -5.91
CA TYR A 907 -20.14 3.69 -5.24
C TYR A 907 -21.59 3.24 -5.46
N VAL A 908 -21.97 2.90 -6.69
CA VAL A 908 -23.34 2.48 -7.01
C VAL A 908 -23.67 1.08 -6.48
N CYS A 909 -22.68 0.33 -5.98
CA CYS A 909 -22.90 -1.02 -5.49
C CYS A 909 -23.43 -1.11 -4.05
N TYR A 910 -23.36 -0.03 -3.27
CA TYR A 910 -23.72 -0.07 -1.87
C TYR A 910 -24.78 1.00 -1.57
N PRO A 911 -25.78 0.70 -0.72
CA PRO A 911 -26.92 1.60 -0.49
C PRO A 911 -26.54 3.02 -0.06
N GLN A 912 -25.59 3.18 0.88
CA GLN A 912 -25.20 4.49 1.41
C GLN A 912 -24.45 5.35 0.38
N SER A 913 -23.48 4.76 -0.33
CA SER A 913 -22.75 5.47 -1.38
C SER A 913 -23.61 5.72 -2.61
N LEU A 914 -24.58 4.86 -2.91
CA LEU A 914 -25.58 5.12 -3.96
C LEU A 914 -26.48 6.30 -3.59
N ARG A 915 -26.97 6.36 -2.34
CA ARG A 915 -27.71 7.53 -1.83
C ARG A 915 -26.91 8.82 -1.93
N ALA A 916 -25.59 8.75 -1.78
CA ALA A 916 -24.72 9.92 -1.98
C ALA A 916 -24.71 10.38 -3.45
N VAL A 917 -24.68 9.44 -4.41
CA VAL A 917 -24.83 9.75 -5.85
C VAL A 917 -26.22 10.33 -6.14
N GLU A 918 -27.27 9.87 -5.47
CA GLU A 918 -28.64 10.40 -5.63
C GLU A 918 -28.81 11.82 -5.06
N ARG A 919 -27.99 12.20 -4.06
CA ARG A 919 -28.00 13.53 -3.42
C ARG A 919 -27.26 14.61 -4.20
N ILE A 920 -26.41 14.26 -5.17
CA ILE A 920 -25.67 15.27 -5.95
C ILE A 920 -26.65 16.15 -6.77
N PRO A 921 -26.26 17.37 -7.16
CA PRO A 921 -27.12 18.27 -7.94
C PRO A 921 -27.66 17.61 -9.21
N GLU A 922 -28.92 17.89 -9.55
CA GLU A 922 -29.62 17.24 -10.66
C GLU A 922 -28.88 17.40 -12.00
N GLU A 923 -28.36 18.60 -12.28
CA GLU A 923 -27.55 18.87 -13.47
C GLU A 923 -26.36 17.92 -13.61
N GLN A 924 -25.69 17.61 -12.49
CA GLN A 924 -24.56 16.68 -12.47
C GLN A 924 -25.01 15.23 -12.63
N ARG A 925 -26.15 14.82 -12.04
CA ARG A 925 -26.73 13.48 -12.26
C ARG A 925 -27.09 13.25 -13.73
N VAL A 926 -27.73 14.23 -14.35
CA VAL A 926 -28.12 14.18 -15.76
C VAL A 926 -26.88 14.17 -16.65
N ALA A 927 -25.86 14.99 -16.37
CA ALA A 927 -24.59 14.96 -17.10
C ALA A 927 -23.86 13.62 -16.97
N MET A 928 -23.81 13.04 -15.76
CA MET A 928 -23.25 11.71 -15.52
C MET A 928 -23.99 10.66 -16.35
N MET A 929 -25.32 10.64 -16.30
CA MET A 929 -26.13 9.69 -17.08
C MET A 929 -25.93 9.85 -18.59
N ARG A 930 -25.86 11.09 -19.10
CA ARG A 930 -25.54 11.35 -20.51
C ARG A 930 -24.18 10.77 -20.92
N ASN A 931 -23.16 10.90 -20.06
CA ASN A 931 -21.83 10.34 -20.31
C ASN A 931 -21.78 8.81 -20.20
N LEU A 932 -22.65 8.19 -19.38
CA LEU A 932 -22.81 6.73 -19.30
C LEU A 932 -23.50 6.15 -20.54
N LEU A 933 -24.44 6.91 -21.13
CA LEU A 933 -25.20 6.56 -22.33
C LEU A 933 -24.50 6.94 -23.64
N ALA A 934 -23.29 7.50 -23.58
CA ALA A 934 -22.54 7.79 -24.80
C ALA A 934 -22.21 6.48 -25.56
N PRO A 935 -22.14 6.51 -26.91
CA PRO A 935 -21.95 5.32 -27.73
C PRO A 935 -20.70 4.52 -27.33
N TYR A 936 -20.77 3.19 -27.44
CA TYR A 936 -19.68 2.29 -27.05
C TYR A 936 -18.49 2.29 -28.04
N GLU A 937 -18.64 2.95 -29.19
CA GLU A 937 -17.59 3.03 -30.20
C GLU A 937 -16.43 3.91 -29.70
N GLN A 938 -15.19 3.41 -29.88
CA GLN A 938 -13.94 4.13 -29.56
C GLN A 938 -13.69 4.46 -28.07
N ARG A 939 -14.42 3.83 -27.13
CA ARG A 939 -14.16 3.95 -25.68
C ARG A 939 -14.24 2.61 -24.93
N PRO A 940 -13.55 2.47 -23.78
CA PRO A 940 -13.84 1.40 -22.83
C PRO A 940 -15.27 1.54 -22.31
N TRP A 941 -16.14 0.59 -22.63
CA TRP A 941 -17.58 0.63 -22.30
C TRP A 941 -18.02 -0.38 -21.24
N ALA A 942 -17.19 -1.39 -20.94
CA ALA A 942 -17.55 -2.46 -20.01
C ALA A 942 -17.90 -1.92 -18.61
N GLN A 943 -17.15 -0.91 -18.13
CA GLN A 943 -17.38 -0.29 -16.83
C GLN A 943 -18.67 0.53 -16.79
N THR A 944 -18.96 1.31 -17.85
CA THR A 944 -20.19 2.10 -17.91
C THR A 944 -21.42 1.21 -18.04
N ASN A 945 -21.33 0.15 -18.84
CA ASN A 945 -22.36 -0.88 -18.93
C ASN A 945 -22.61 -1.55 -17.57
N TRP A 946 -21.56 -1.88 -16.83
CA TRP A 946 -21.69 -2.48 -15.51
C TRP A 946 -22.36 -1.55 -14.49
N ILE A 947 -22.08 -0.25 -14.52
CA ILE A 947 -22.79 0.76 -13.71
C ILE A 947 -24.29 0.71 -14.02
N LEU A 948 -24.68 0.75 -15.30
CA LEU A 948 -26.09 0.68 -15.72
C LEU A 948 -26.77 -0.62 -15.25
N VAL A 949 -26.10 -1.77 -15.40
CA VAL A 949 -26.60 -3.06 -14.90
C VAL A 949 -26.80 -3.03 -13.38
N ARG A 950 -25.93 -2.35 -12.64
CA ARG A 950 -26.06 -2.25 -11.19
C ARG A 950 -27.23 -1.39 -10.77
N LEU A 951 -27.47 -0.27 -11.46
CA LEU A 951 -28.63 0.59 -11.24
C LEU A 951 -29.96 -0.14 -11.53
N TRP A 952 -29.94 -1.15 -12.41
CA TRP A 952 -31.09 -2.00 -12.76
C TRP A 952 -31.31 -3.21 -11.82
N ARG A 953 -30.25 -3.68 -11.15
CA ARG A 953 -30.28 -4.93 -10.37
C ARG A 953 -31.31 -4.85 -9.23
N GLY A 954 -32.35 -5.68 -9.33
CA GLY A 954 -33.52 -5.70 -8.45
C GLY A 954 -34.83 -5.36 -9.16
N CYS A 955 -34.79 -4.71 -10.33
CA CYS A 955 -35.97 -4.30 -11.10
C CYS A 955 -36.29 -5.23 -12.28
N GLY A 956 -35.29 -5.92 -12.84
CA GLY A 956 -35.48 -6.83 -13.98
C GLY A 956 -36.19 -8.14 -13.63
N PHE A 957 -36.74 -8.80 -14.66
CA PHE A 957 -37.39 -10.10 -14.57
C PHE A 957 -36.41 -11.09 -13.93
N GLY A 958 -36.83 -11.75 -12.84
CA GLY A 958 -36.00 -12.71 -12.09
C GLY A 958 -34.62 -12.19 -11.64
N TYR A 959 -34.37 -10.87 -11.61
CA TYR A 959 -33.05 -10.28 -11.38
C TYR A 959 -32.83 -9.80 -9.95
N ARG A 960 -33.16 -10.67 -8.98
CA ARG A 960 -33.14 -10.37 -7.53
C ARG A 960 -32.08 -11.17 -6.76
N TYR A 961 -31.29 -11.96 -7.46
CA TYR A 961 -30.32 -12.85 -6.86
C TYR A 961 -29.02 -12.12 -6.47
N THR A 962 -28.47 -12.47 -5.30
CA THR A 962 -27.11 -12.09 -4.87
C THR A 962 -26.04 -12.99 -5.49
N ARG A 963 -26.34 -14.30 -5.54
CA ARG A 963 -25.55 -15.34 -6.20
C ARG A 963 -26.37 -16.04 -7.26
N LEU A 964 -25.72 -16.55 -8.29
CA LEU A 964 -26.41 -17.36 -9.28
C LEU A 964 -27.06 -18.58 -8.58
N PRO A 965 -28.35 -18.86 -8.84
CA PRO A 965 -29.08 -19.89 -8.10
C PRO A 965 -28.42 -21.28 -8.09
N HIS A 966 -27.71 -21.65 -9.16
CA HIS A 966 -27.02 -22.95 -9.27
C HIS A 966 -25.77 -23.06 -8.38
N LEU A 967 -25.19 -21.94 -7.93
CA LEU A 967 -23.98 -21.89 -7.10
C LEU A 967 -24.25 -21.85 -5.58
N LEU A 968 -25.52 -21.81 -5.16
CA LEU A 968 -25.90 -21.71 -3.73
C LEU A 968 -25.54 -22.94 -2.89
N LYS A 969 -25.19 -24.07 -3.52
CA LYS A 969 -24.86 -25.34 -2.84
C LYS A 969 -23.39 -25.47 -2.46
N THR A 970 -22.53 -24.59 -2.95
CA THR A 970 -21.08 -24.53 -2.66
C THR A 970 -20.80 -23.47 -1.59
N LYS A 971 -19.96 -23.80 -0.59
CA LYS A 971 -19.62 -22.89 0.52
C LYS A 971 -18.98 -21.59 -0.05
N PRO A 972 -19.20 -20.43 0.59
CA PRO A 972 -18.56 -19.17 0.19
C PRO A 972 -17.03 -19.23 0.33
N GLU A 973 -16.32 -18.92 -0.74
CA GLU A 973 -15.03 -18.25 -0.65
C GLU A 973 -15.31 -16.81 -1.15
N ASP A 974 -15.00 -15.81 -0.31
CA ASP A 974 -15.01 -14.36 -0.58
C ASP A 974 -16.34 -13.60 -0.74
N ALA A 975 -16.91 -13.16 0.39
CA ALA A 975 -18.08 -12.26 0.44
C ALA A 975 -17.80 -10.76 0.11
N ASN A 976 -16.56 -10.38 -0.20
CA ASN A 976 -16.17 -8.98 -0.46
C ASN A 976 -16.27 -8.57 -1.94
N LEU A 977 -16.74 -9.46 -2.82
CA LEU A 977 -16.95 -9.17 -4.23
C LEU A 977 -18.15 -8.23 -4.44
N PRO A 978 -18.02 -7.11 -5.18
CA PRO A 978 -19.15 -6.23 -5.54
C PRO A 978 -20.32 -6.97 -6.21
N SER A 979 -20.06 -8.09 -6.87
CA SER A 979 -21.08 -8.97 -7.48
C SER A 979 -21.97 -9.67 -6.46
N LEU A 980 -21.53 -9.85 -5.21
CA LEU A 980 -22.26 -10.54 -4.14
C LEU A 980 -23.14 -9.60 -3.28
N GLN A 981 -23.12 -8.29 -3.57
CA GLN A 981 -23.93 -7.31 -2.86
C GLN A 981 -25.43 -7.49 -3.16
N LYS A 982 -26.28 -7.25 -2.14
CA LYS A 982 -27.74 -7.28 -2.30
C LYS A 982 -28.20 -6.31 -3.41
N PRO A 983 -29.26 -6.66 -4.17
CA PRO A 983 -29.87 -5.73 -5.12
C PRO A 983 -30.20 -4.38 -4.45
N CYS A 984 -29.76 -3.27 -5.06
CA CYS A 984 -30.02 -1.91 -4.58
C CYS A 984 -30.18 -0.99 -5.81
N PRO A 985 -31.31 -1.09 -6.53
CA PRO A 985 -31.53 -0.31 -7.73
C PRO A 985 -31.74 1.18 -7.39
N SER A 986 -31.38 2.08 -8.32
CA SER A 986 -31.68 3.51 -8.20
C SER A 986 -32.79 3.91 -9.17
N LEU A 987 -34.01 4.07 -8.64
CA LEU A 987 -35.16 4.50 -9.42
C LEU A 987 -34.99 5.94 -9.94
N LEU A 988 -34.25 6.78 -9.19
CA LEU A 988 -33.99 8.17 -9.55
C LEU A 988 -33.07 8.28 -10.79
N LEU A 989 -31.96 7.54 -10.81
CA LEU A 989 -31.05 7.54 -11.95
C LEU A 989 -31.66 6.82 -13.17
N GLN A 990 -32.49 5.79 -12.94
CA GLN A 990 -33.31 5.18 -14.00
C GLN A 990 -34.28 6.19 -14.62
N LYS A 991 -34.92 7.06 -13.82
CA LYS A 991 -35.79 8.12 -14.33
C LYS A 991 -35.03 9.10 -15.23
N HIS A 992 -33.84 9.55 -14.81
CA HIS A 992 -33.02 10.42 -15.65
C HIS A 992 -32.56 9.75 -16.95
N MET A 993 -32.25 8.45 -16.92
CA MET A 993 -32.01 7.68 -18.14
C MET A 993 -33.22 7.74 -19.07
N ALA A 994 -34.42 7.50 -18.52
CA ALA A 994 -35.66 7.49 -19.30
C ALA A 994 -35.95 8.86 -19.95
N GLU A 995 -35.80 9.94 -19.17
CA GLU A 995 -35.98 11.32 -19.64
C GLU A 995 -34.99 11.66 -20.78
N LEU A 996 -33.71 11.33 -20.61
CA LEU A 996 -32.66 11.58 -21.61
C LEU A 996 -32.92 10.84 -22.93
N LEU A 997 -33.24 9.55 -22.86
CA LEU A 997 -33.51 8.73 -24.06
C LEU A 997 -34.84 9.09 -24.74
N THR A 998 -35.77 9.70 -24.01
CA THR A 998 -37.03 10.20 -24.58
C THR A 998 -36.82 11.53 -25.32
N GLN A 999 -36.00 12.43 -24.77
CA GLN A 999 -35.75 13.77 -25.30
C GLN A 999 -34.80 13.76 -26.50
N ASP A 1000 -33.68 13.03 -26.43
CA ASP A 1000 -32.64 13.02 -27.45
C ASP A 1000 -32.70 11.72 -28.27
N LYS A 1001 -33.46 11.77 -29.38
CA LYS A 1001 -33.74 10.62 -30.24
C LYS A 1001 -32.49 10.09 -30.95
N ASP A 1002 -31.56 10.97 -31.33
CA ASP A 1002 -30.36 10.60 -32.06
C ASP A 1002 -29.34 9.94 -31.12
N MET A 1003 -29.17 10.48 -29.91
CA MET A 1003 -28.35 9.85 -28.87
C MET A 1003 -28.89 8.48 -28.48
N ALA A 1004 -30.21 8.35 -28.27
CA ALA A 1004 -30.85 7.08 -27.96
C ALA A 1004 -30.63 6.03 -29.06
N ALA A 1005 -30.78 6.42 -30.33
CA ALA A 1005 -30.56 5.52 -31.46
C ALA A 1005 -29.08 5.10 -31.57
N SER A 1006 -28.14 6.04 -31.40
CA SER A 1006 -26.70 5.76 -31.46
C SER A 1006 -26.24 4.84 -30.31
N PHE A 1007 -26.68 5.13 -29.09
CA PHE A 1007 -26.44 4.29 -27.91
C PHE A 1007 -26.92 2.86 -28.13
N LEU A 1008 -28.20 2.67 -28.48
CA LEU A 1008 -28.78 1.33 -28.64
C LEU A 1008 -28.16 0.55 -29.81
N ASN A 1009 -27.84 1.21 -30.92
CA ASN A 1009 -27.11 0.56 -32.01
C ASN A 1009 -25.74 0.05 -31.54
N SER A 1010 -25.04 0.82 -30.71
CA SER A 1010 -23.75 0.40 -30.15
C SER A 1010 -23.90 -0.76 -29.16
N VAL A 1011 -24.93 -0.77 -28.30
CA VAL A 1011 -25.24 -1.88 -27.37
C VAL A 1011 -25.56 -3.17 -28.15
N LEU A 1012 -26.44 -3.09 -29.16
CA LEU A 1012 -26.81 -4.23 -30.00
C LEU A 1012 -25.61 -4.77 -30.79
N ASN A 1013 -24.73 -3.90 -31.28
CA ASN A 1013 -23.47 -4.29 -31.94
C ASN A 1013 -22.55 -5.07 -30.99
N GLN A 1014 -22.33 -4.55 -29.77
CA GLN A 1014 -21.50 -5.23 -28.78
C GLN A 1014 -22.12 -6.54 -28.30
N LEU A 1015 -23.45 -6.64 -28.20
CA LEU A 1015 -24.13 -7.87 -27.83
C LEU A 1015 -23.91 -8.95 -28.89
N ASN A 1016 -24.11 -8.59 -30.16
CA ASN A 1016 -23.87 -9.50 -31.28
C ASN A 1016 -22.43 -10.03 -31.28
N TRP A 1017 -21.45 -9.13 -31.09
CA TRP A 1017 -20.04 -9.50 -30.99
C TRP A 1017 -19.76 -10.41 -29.80
N ALA A 1018 -20.11 -9.98 -28.58
CA ALA A 1018 -19.81 -10.72 -27.35
C ALA A 1018 -20.44 -12.13 -27.37
N PHE A 1019 -21.69 -12.22 -27.85
CA PHE A 1019 -22.38 -13.51 -27.95
C PHE A 1019 -21.78 -14.40 -29.04
N SER A 1020 -21.38 -13.84 -30.19
CA SER A 1020 -20.71 -14.62 -31.25
C SER A 1020 -19.36 -15.17 -30.77
N GLU A 1021 -18.56 -14.36 -30.09
CA GLU A 1021 -17.29 -14.80 -29.49
C GLU A 1021 -17.52 -15.87 -28.42
N PHE A 1022 -18.52 -15.70 -27.57
CA PHE A 1022 -18.89 -16.70 -26.57
C PHE A 1022 -19.22 -18.06 -27.21
N ILE A 1023 -20.05 -18.07 -28.27
CA ILE A 1023 -20.39 -19.30 -28.98
C ILE A 1023 -19.16 -19.93 -29.66
N GLY A 1024 -18.29 -19.11 -30.28
CA GLY A 1024 -17.03 -19.60 -30.85
C GLY A 1024 -16.12 -20.26 -29.81
N MET A 1025 -15.97 -19.63 -28.64
CA MET A 1025 -15.18 -20.18 -27.53
C MET A 1025 -15.78 -21.48 -26.98
N ILE A 1026 -17.10 -21.57 -26.84
CA ILE A 1026 -17.78 -22.82 -26.43
C ILE A 1026 -17.50 -23.96 -27.42
N GLN A 1027 -17.51 -23.67 -28.72
CA GLN A 1027 -17.20 -24.66 -29.75
C GLN A 1027 -15.74 -25.13 -29.66
N GLU A 1028 -14.80 -24.22 -29.44
CA GLU A 1028 -13.39 -24.55 -29.24
C GLU A 1028 -13.18 -25.42 -27.98
N ILE A 1029 -13.81 -25.05 -26.86
CA ILE A 1029 -13.72 -25.78 -25.59
C ILE A 1029 -14.25 -27.21 -25.75
N GLN A 1030 -15.38 -27.38 -26.43
CA GLN A 1030 -15.92 -28.72 -26.68
C GLN A 1030 -15.01 -29.54 -27.59
N GLN A 1031 -14.52 -28.96 -28.70
CA GLN A 1031 -13.59 -29.66 -29.60
C GLN A 1031 -12.30 -30.07 -28.87
N ALA A 1032 -11.84 -29.28 -27.91
CA ALA A 1032 -10.70 -29.62 -27.07
C ALA A 1032 -11.04 -30.73 -26.06
N ALA A 1033 -12.22 -30.67 -25.43
CA ALA A 1033 -12.68 -31.68 -24.47
C ALA A 1033 -12.95 -33.06 -25.10
N GLU A 1034 -13.25 -33.12 -26.41
CA GLU A 1034 -13.48 -34.37 -27.15
C GLU A 1034 -12.17 -35.03 -27.66
N ARG A 1035 -11.00 -34.38 -27.56
CA ARG A 1035 -9.72 -34.94 -28.03
C ARG A 1035 -9.02 -35.79 -26.95
N PRO A 1036 -8.75 -37.09 -27.20
CA PRO A 1036 -8.17 -37.98 -26.19
C PRO A 1036 -6.72 -37.69 -25.80
N GLU A 1037 -5.97 -36.88 -26.57
CA GLU A 1037 -4.52 -36.67 -26.36
C GLU A 1037 -4.13 -35.38 -25.60
N ARG A 1038 -5.07 -34.50 -25.24
CA ARG A 1038 -4.79 -33.30 -24.41
C ARG A 1038 -6.00 -32.86 -23.57
N ASN A 1039 -6.20 -33.46 -22.40
CA ASN A 1039 -7.30 -33.14 -21.47
C ASN A 1039 -7.19 -31.78 -20.74
N PHE A 1040 -6.33 -30.86 -21.17
CA PHE A 1040 -6.17 -29.56 -20.51
C PHE A 1040 -6.59 -28.43 -21.44
N VAL A 1041 -7.81 -27.92 -21.23
CA VAL A 1041 -8.23 -26.62 -21.76
C VAL A 1041 -7.51 -25.54 -20.96
N ASP A 1042 -6.89 -24.58 -21.64
CA ASP A 1042 -6.17 -23.49 -20.98
C ASP A 1042 -7.14 -22.71 -20.07
N THR A 1043 -6.79 -22.59 -18.78
CA THR A 1043 -7.57 -21.84 -17.79
C THR A 1043 -7.82 -20.38 -18.24
N ARG A 1044 -6.91 -19.80 -19.03
CA ARG A 1044 -7.12 -18.47 -19.61
C ARG A 1044 -8.25 -18.45 -20.63
N GLN A 1045 -8.38 -19.48 -21.46
CA GLN A 1045 -9.47 -19.61 -22.44
C GLN A 1045 -10.82 -19.78 -21.73
N LEU A 1046 -10.89 -20.59 -20.67
CA LEU A 1046 -12.10 -20.74 -19.86
C LEU A 1046 -12.56 -19.39 -19.27
N LYS A 1047 -11.63 -18.62 -18.67
CA LYS A 1047 -11.93 -17.28 -18.14
C LYS A 1047 -12.39 -16.29 -19.22
N VAL A 1048 -11.80 -16.34 -20.41
CA VAL A 1048 -12.25 -15.53 -21.56
C VAL A 1048 -13.68 -15.90 -21.96
N CYS A 1049 -13.99 -17.19 -22.04
CA CYS A 1049 -15.34 -17.68 -22.36
C CYS A 1049 -16.37 -17.19 -21.33
N ALA A 1050 -16.09 -17.34 -20.03
CA ALA A 1050 -16.95 -16.81 -18.96
C ALA A 1050 -17.11 -15.29 -19.05
N THR A 1051 -16.04 -14.56 -19.36
CA THR A 1051 -16.10 -13.09 -19.56
C THR A 1051 -17.02 -12.71 -20.71
N CYS A 1052 -16.94 -13.40 -21.85
CA CYS A 1052 -17.82 -13.14 -22.99
C CYS A 1052 -19.29 -13.43 -22.64
N PHE A 1053 -19.56 -14.51 -21.90
CA PHE A 1053 -20.90 -14.83 -21.40
C PHE A 1053 -21.44 -13.73 -20.47
N ASP A 1054 -20.66 -13.32 -19.47
CA ASP A 1054 -21.05 -12.27 -18.52
C ASP A 1054 -21.29 -10.94 -19.23
N LEU A 1055 -20.49 -10.61 -20.25
CA LEU A 1055 -20.70 -9.43 -21.10
C LEU A 1055 -22.03 -9.53 -21.87
N SER A 1056 -22.34 -10.67 -22.49
CA SER A 1056 -23.62 -10.88 -23.18
C SER A 1056 -24.82 -10.70 -22.24
N VAL A 1057 -24.78 -11.31 -21.05
CA VAL A 1057 -25.83 -11.16 -20.03
C VAL A 1057 -25.95 -9.71 -19.59
N SER A 1058 -24.83 -9.03 -19.35
CA SER A 1058 -24.84 -7.63 -18.90
C SER A 1058 -25.47 -6.68 -19.94
N LEU A 1059 -25.18 -6.88 -21.22
CA LEU A 1059 -25.75 -6.10 -22.32
C LEU A 1059 -27.25 -6.38 -22.47
N LEU A 1060 -27.68 -7.64 -22.33
CA LEU A 1060 -29.09 -8.01 -22.30
C LEU A 1060 -29.83 -7.33 -21.13
N ARG A 1061 -29.21 -7.21 -19.95
CA ARG A 1061 -29.81 -6.50 -18.81
C ARG A 1061 -29.95 -5.00 -19.04
N VAL A 1062 -29.03 -4.36 -19.77
CA VAL A 1062 -29.18 -2.95 -20.17
C VAL A 1062 -30.29 -2.78 -21.22
N LEU A 1063 -30.43 -3.73 -22.15
CA LEU A 1063 -31.54 -3.74 -23.10
C LEU A 1063 -32.88 -3.94 -22.40
N GLU A 1064 -32.97 -4.88 -21.46
CA GLU A 1064 -34.13 -5.10 -20.60
C GLU A 1064 -34.53 -3.82 -19.86
N MET A 1065 -33.56 -3.15 -19.21
CA MET A 1065 -33.78 -1.85 -18.57
C MET A 1065 -34.32 -0.82 -19.56
N THR A 1066 -33.69 -0.68 -20.73
CA THR A 1066 -34.05 0.36 -21.71
C THR A 1066 -35.45 0.16 -22.28
N VAL A 1067 -35.77 -1.07 -22.67
CA VAL A 1067 -37.09 -1.47 -23.19
C VAL A 1067 -38.17 -1.30 -22.11
N THR A 1068 -37.81 -1.51 -20.85
CA THR A 1068 -38.76 -1.33 -19.73
C THR A 1068 -39.07 0.13 -19.45
N LEU A 1069 -38.03 0.97 -19.41
CA LEU A 1069 -38.13 2.39 -19.07
C LEU A 1069 -38.66 3.26 -20.21
N VAL A 1070 -38.28 2.99 -21.46
CA VAL A 1070 -38.64 3.80 -22.63
C VAL A 1070 -39.04 2.89 -23.82
N PRO A 1071 -40.20 2.23 -23.74
CA PRO A 1071 -40.66 1.29 -24.77
C PRO A 1071 -40.89 1.98 -26.12
N GLU A 1072 -41.18 3.29 -26.14
CA GLU A 1072 -41.46 4.03 -27.37
C GLU A 1072 -40.27 4.02 -28.34
N ILE A 1073 -39.03 3.86 -27.85
CA ILE A 1073 -37.86 3.80 -28.74
C ILE A 1073 -37.93 2.61 -29.70
N PHE A 1074 -38.62 1.53 -29.32
CA PHE A 1074 -38.79 0.34 -30.15
C PHE A 1074 -40.19 0.27 -30.80
N LEU A 1075 -41.20 0.81 -30.13
CA LEU A 1075 -42.61 0.61 -30.52
C LEU A 1075 -43.24 1.79 -31.26
N ASP A 1076 -42.68 3.00 -31.14
CA ASP A 1076 -43.18 4.20 -31.82
C ASP A 1076 -42.55 4.37 -33.20
N TRP A 1077 -43.23 3.87 -34.24
CA TRP A 1077 -42.79 3.96 -35.63
C TRP A 1077 -42.82 5.38 -36.21
N THR A 1078 -43.28 6.39 -35.47
CA THR A 1078 -43.03 7.79 -35.86
C THR A 1078 -41.55 8.16 -35.74
N ARG A 1079 -40.76 7.36 -35.00
CA ARG A 1079 -39.31 7.45 -34.92
C ARG A 1079 -38.68 6.62 -36.06
N PRO A 1080 -37.83 7.22 -36.92
CA PRO A 1080 -37.22 6.50 -38.05
C PRO A 1080 -36.40 5.27 -37.66
N SER A 1081 -35.84 5.24 -36.46
CA SER A 1081 -34.99 4.16 -35.96
C SER A 1081 -35.74 3.03 -35.24
N ALA A 1082 -37.02 3.22 -34.86
CA ALA A 1082 -37.72 2.30 -33.96
C ALA A 1082 -37.95 0.91 -34.59
N GLU A 1083 -38.46 0.87 -35.82
CA GLU A 1083 -38.68 -0.39 -36.54
C GLU A 1083 -37.36 -1.17 -36.71
N LEU A 1084 -36.29 -0.46 -37.06
CA LEU A 1084 -34.98 -1.05 -37.27
C LEU A 1084 -34.38 -1.62 -35.98
N LEU A 1085 -34.42 -0.85 -34.90
CA LEU A 1085 -33.93 -1.28 -33.58
C LEU A 1085 -34.70 -2.50 -33.08
N LEU A 1086 -36.03 -2.52 -33.26
CA LEU A 1086 -36.86 -3.66 -32.87
C LEU A 1086 -36.55 -4.92 -33.70
N ARG A 1087 -36.36 -4.79 -35.01
CA ARG A 1087 -35.94 -5.91 -35.89
C ARG A 1087 -34.59 -6.50 -35.46
N ARG A 1088 -33.61 -5.64 -35.17
CA ARG A 1088 -32.28 -6.07 -34.71
C ARG A 1088 -32.32 -6.71 -33.33
N LEU A 1089 -33.13 -6.16 -32.42
CA LEU A 1089 -33.36 -6.74 -31.10
C LEU A 1089 -33.97 -8.14 -31.24
N ALA A 1090 -35.07 -8.29 -32.00
CA ALA A 1090 -35.72 -9.58 -32.23
C ALA A 1090 -34.77 -10.63 -32.82
N GLN A 1091 -33.96 -10.27 -33.82
CA GLN A 1091 -32.93 -11.13 -34.39
C GLN A 1091 -31.95 -11.66 -33.33
N LEU A 1092 -31.41 -10.76 -32.49
CA LEU A 1092 -30.46 -11.16 -31.44
C LEU A 1092 -31.12 -12.00 -30.35
N LEU A 1093 -32.34 -11.68 -29.93
CA LEU A 1093 -33.07 -12.48 -28.94
C LEU A 1093 -33.34 -13.90 -29.46
N ASN A 1094 -33.78 -14.04 -30.72
CA ASN A 1094 -33.99 -15.34 -31.35
C ASN A 1094 -32.68 -16.13 -31.48
N GLN A 1095 -31.58 -15.48 -31.86
CA GLN A 1095 -30.26 -16.11 -31.92
C GLN A 1095 -29.81 -16.62 -30.54
N VAL A 1096 -30.00 -15.83 -29.48
CA VAL A 1096 -29.65 -16.24 -28.12
C VAL A 1096 -30.52 -17.40 -27.68
N LEU A 1097 -31.85 -17.29 -27.82
CA LEU A 1097 -32.79 -18.35 -27.46
C LEU A 1097 -32.43 -19.66 -28.15
N ASN A 1098 -32.37 -19.68 -29.48
CA ASN A 1098 -32.13 -20.93 -30.22
C ASN A 1098 -30.79 -21.59 -29.88
N ARG A 1099 -29.75 -20.81 -29.59
CA ARG A 1099 -28.42 -21.38 -29.23
C ARG A 1099 -28.37 -21.90 -27.81
N VAL A 1100 -29.11 -21.28 -26.88
CA VAL A 1100 -29.15 -21.69 -25.48
C VAL A 1100 -30.18 -22.80 -25.24
N THR A 1101 -31.31 -22.82 -25.97
CA THR A 1101 -32.44 -23.75 -25.72
C THR A 1101 -32.54 -24.93 -26.70
N ALA A 1102 -31.77 -25.00 -27.79
CA ALA A 1102 -31.96 -26.12 -28.73
C ALA A 1102 -31.52 -27.49 -28.15
N GLU A 1103 -32.26 -28.52 -28.55
CA GLU A 1103 -32.14 -29.87 -28.02
C GLU A 1103 -30.80 -30.52 -28.44
N ARG A 1104 -30.08 -31.11 -27.47
CA ARG A 1104 -28.75 -31.76 -27.63
C ARG A 1104 -27.60 -30.81 -28.00
N ASN A 1105 -27.70 -29.54 -27.58
CA ASN A 1105 -26.79 -28.46 -27.94
C ASN A 1105 -25.42 -28.46 -27.26
N LEU A 1106 -24.53 -27.67 -27.87
CA LEU A 1106 -23.18 -27.32 -27.43
C LEU A 1106 -23.15 -26.73 -26.01
N PHE A 1107 -24.12 -25.85 -25.72
CA PHE A 1107 -24.19 -25.11 -24.46
C PHE A 1107 -24.46 -26.04 -23.27
N ASP A 1108 -25.47 -26.90 -23.39
CA ASP A 1108 -25.81 -27.92 -22.39
C ASP A 1108 -24.63 -28.83 -22.04
N ARG A 1109 -23.85 -29.26 -23.05
CA ARG A 1109 -22.68 -30.10 -22.83
C ARG A 1109 -21.62 -29.39 -21.99
N VAL A 1110 -21.28 -28.15 -22.35
CA VAL A 1110 -20.24 -27.37 -21.65
C VAL A 1110 -20.62 -27.02 -20.22
N VAL A 1111 -21.87 -26.60 -19.98
CA VAL A 1111 -22.37 -26.33 -18.61
C VAL A 1111 -22.30 -27.59 -17.73
N ASN A 1112 -22.59 -28.76 -18.31
CA ASN A 1112 -22.53 -30.04 -17.59
C ASN A 1112 -21.10 -30.54 -17.33
N LEU A 1113 -20.07 -30.05 -18.03
CA LEU A 1113 -18.67 -30.43 -17.79
C LEU A 1113 -18.10 -29.89 -16.47
N ARG A 1114 -18.74 -28.86 -15.86
CA ARG A 1114 -18.29 -28.22 -14.59
C ARG A 1114 -16.80 -27.91 -14.54
N LEU A 1115 -16.26 -27.36 -15.64
CA LEU A 1115 -14.85 -26.99 -15.72
C LEU A 1115 -14.56 -25.79 -14.78
N PRO A 1116 -13.43 -25.81 -14.04
CA PRO A 1116 -13.04 -24.71 -13.17
C PRO A 1116 -12.76 -23.43 -13.99
N GLY A 1117 -13.47 -22.34 -13.68
CA GLY A 1117 -13.45 -21.08 -14.43
C GLY A 1117 -14.66 -20.80 -15.33
N LEU A 1118 -15.65 -21.68 -15.38
CA LEU A 1118 -16.93 -21.48 -16.09
C LEU A 1118 -18.14 -21.43 -15.14
N GLU A 1119 -17.93 -21.16 -13.85
CA GLU A 1119 -18.98 -21.22 -12.82
C GLU A 1119 -20.14 -20.24 -13.08
N SER A 1120 -19.88 -19.11 -13.75
CA SER A 1120 -20.92 -18.12 -14.09
C SER A 1120 -21.78 -18.51 -15.29
N VAL A 1121 -21.31 -19.45 -16.14
CA VAL A 1121 -21.98 -19.85 -17.37
C VAL A 1121 -23.10 -20.85 -17.05
N ASP A 1122 -24.34 -20.38 -17.11
CA ASP A 1122 -25.53 -21.18 -16.82
C ASP A 1122 -26.76 -20.68 -17.61
N HIS A 1123 -27.79 -21.51 -17.75
CA HIS A 1123 -29.02 -21.17 -18.46
C HIS A 1123 -29.79 -20.01 -17.80
N TYR A 1124 -29.83 -19.98 -16.47
CA TYR A 1124 -30.64 -19.01 -15.72
C TYR A 1124 -30.32 -17.54 -16.06
N PRO A 1125 -29.07 -17.04 -15.90
CA PRO A 1125 -28.79 -15.61 -16.04
C PRO A 1125 -29.09 -15.03 -17.42
N ILE A 1126 -28.92 -15.82 -18.49
CA ILE A 1126 -29.14 -15.37 -19.88
C ILE A 1126 -30.61 -15.48 -20.30
N LEU A 1127 -31.28 -16.60 -20.01
CA LEU A 1127 -32.66 -16.82 -20.43
C LEU A 1127 -33.64 -15.89 -19.70
N VAL A 1128 -33.40 -15.63 -18.42
CA VAL A 1128 -34.22 -14.72 -17.61
C VAL A 1128 -34.13 -13.28 -18.14
N ALA A 1129 -32.95 -12.84 -18.62
CA ALA A 1129 -32.79 -11.51 -19.22
C ALA A 1129 -33.55 -11.38 -20.55
N VAL A 1130 -33.46 -12.41 -21.41
CA VAL A 1130 -34.22 -12.45 -22.68
C VAL A 1130 -35.72 -12.48 -22.42
N THR A 1131 -36.16 -13.29 -21.46
CA THR A 1131 -37.58 -13.40 -21.07
C THR A 1131 -38.13 -12.06 -20.61
N GLY A 1132 -37.39 -11.31 -19.77
CA GLY A 1132 -37.79 -9.98 -19.34
C GLY A 1132 -37.99 -8.98 -20.48
N ILE A 1133 -37.11 -8.99 -21.49
CA ILE A 1133 -37.26 -8.16 -22.69
C ILE A 1133 -38.53 -8.55 -23.47
N LEU A 1134 -38.75 -9.85 -23.71
CA LEU A 1134 -39.90 -10.34 -24.46
C LEU A 1134 -41.22 -10.05 -23.76
N VAL A 1135 -41.31 -10.34 -22.45
CA VAL A 1135 -42.49 -10.03 -21.64
C VAL A 1135 -42.82 -8.54 -21.69
N ARG A 1136 -41.81 -7.68 -21.56
CA ARG A 1136 -42.03 -6.23 -21.60
C ARG A 1136 -42.63 -5.75 -22.92
N VAL A 1137 -42.17 -6.32 -24.04
CA VAL A 1137 -42.56 -5.93 -25.40
C VAL A 1137 -43.88 -6.56 -25.84
N LEU A 1138 -44.15 -7.80 -25.42
CA LEU A 1138 -45.28 -8.60 -25.91
C LEU A 1138 -46.46 -8.67 -24.95
N VAL A 1139 -46.27 -8.34 -23.66
CA VAL A 1139 -47.32 -8.43 -22.64
C VAL A 1139 -47.59 -7.07 -22.01
N ASP A 1140 -46.55 -6.39 -21.53
CA ASP A 1140 -46.69 -5.14 -20.76
C ASP A 1140 -46.77 -3.86 -21.64
N SER A 1141 -46.97 -4.01 -22.95
CA SER A 1141 -47.04 -2.90 -23.91
C SER A 1141 -48.48 -2.57 -24.33
N ASP A 1142 -48.67 -1.44 -25.01
CA ASP A 1142 -49.98 -1.09 -25.56
C ASP A 1142 -50.36 -2.03 -26.72
N ARG A 1143 -51.66 -2.13 -27.03
CA ARG A 1143 -52.18 -3.10 -28.02
C ARG A 1143 -51.55 -2.94 -29.40
N GLN A 1144 -51.21 -1.70 -29.82
CA GLN A 1144 -50.51 -1.46 -31.09
C GLN A 1144 -49.04 -1.88 -31.02
N GLY A 1145 -48.35 -1.58 -29.92
CA GLY A 1145 -46.98 -2.02 -29.67
C GLY A 1145 -46.83 -3.54 -29.67
N ILE A 1146 -47.74 -4.25 -28.99
CA ILE A 1146 -47.76 -5.72 -28.94
C ILE A 1146 -47.89 -6.31 -30.35
N ALA A 1147 -48.84 -5.82 -31.15
CA ALA A 1147 -49.05 -6.30 -32.52
C ALA A 1147 -47.83 -6.04 -33.41
N ARG A 1148 -47.20 -4.86 -33.31
CA ARG A 1148 -45.97 -4.52 -34.06
C ARG A 1148 -44.82 -5.44 -33.69
N ALA A 1149 -44.63 -5.68 -32.40
CA ALA A 1149 -43.54 -6.53 -31.94
C ALA A 1149 -43.74 -8.00 -32.27
N ALA A 1150 -44.97 -8.52 -32.13
CA ALA A 1150 -45.32 -9.87 -32.56
C ALA A 1150 -45.06 -10.05 -34.05
N ALA A 1151 -45.49 -9.10 -34.89
CA ALA A 1151 -45.25 -9.15 -36.34
C ALA A 1151 -43.75 -9.16 -36.68
N VAL A 1152 -42.95 -8.31 -36.01
CA VAL A 1152 -41.49 -8.28 -36.23
C VAL A 1152 -40.83 -9.59 -35.78
N LEU A 1153 -41.18 -10.10 -34.60
CA LEU A 1153 -40.62 -11.32 -34.03
C LEU A 1153 -40.96 -12.55 -34.88
N LEU A 1154 -42.22 -12.68 -35.30
CA LEU A 1154 -42.70 -13.80 -36.14
C LEU A 1154 -42.19 -13.72 -37.59
N SER A 1155 -41.89 -12.53 -38.09
CA SER A 1155 -41.29 -12.36 -39.44
C SER A 1155 -39.83 -12.77 -39.51
N ASP A 1156 -39.16 -12.95 -38.37
CA ASP A 1156 -37.76 -13.33 -38.34
C ASP A 1156 -37.59 -14.83 -38.65
N PRO A 1157 -36.74 -15.22 -39.62
CA PRO A 1157 -36.57 -16.63 -40.00
C PRO A 1157 -35.99 -17.51 -38.88
N CYS A 1158 -35.36 -16.92 -37.87
CA CYS A 1158 -34.83 -17.66 -36.72
C CYS A 1158 -35.88 -17.83 -35.63
N PHE A 1159 -37.10 -17.32 -35.76
CA PHE A 1159 -38.10 -17.50 -34.71
C PHE A 1159 -38.53 -18.97 -34.60
N GLN A 1160 -38.45 -19.51 -33.38
CA GLN A 1160 -38.91 -20.87 -33.06
C GLN A 1160 -39.77 -20.83 -31.80
N LEU A 1161 -41.06 -21.16 -31.93
CA LEU A 1161 -42.00 -21.18 -30.81
C LEU A 1161 -41.55 -22.18 -29.70
N HIS A 1162 -40.91 -23.27 -30.09
CA HIS A 1162 -40.37 -24.27 -29.18
C HIS A 1162 -39.32 -23.70 -28.20
N SER A 1163 -38.51 -22.73 -28.62
CA SER A 1163 -37.52 -22.08 -27.74
C SER A 1163 -38.18 -21.33 -26.58
N ILE A 1164 -39.42 -20.87 -26.75
CA ILE A 1164 -40.21 -20.21 -25.69
C ILE A 1164 -40.90 -21.25 -24.80
N GLN A 1165 -41.41 -22.35 -25.37
CA GLN A 1165 -41.96 -23.48 -24.60
C GLN A 1165 -40.91 -24.10 -23.66
N HIS A 1166 -39.66 -24.15 -24.10
CA HIS A 1166 -38.54 -24.63 -23.29
C HIS A 1166 -38.35 -23.82 -21.99
N LEU A 1167 -38.71 -22.53 -21.96
CA LEU A 1167 -38.59 -21.71 -20.73
C LEU A 1167 -39.47 -22.24 -19.60
N LEU A 1168 -40.63 -22.82 -19.92
CA LEU A 1168 -41.56 -23.43 -18.96
C LEU A 1168 -41.23 -24.92 -18.72
N GLY A 1169 -40.30 -25.51 -19.48
CA GLY A 1169 -39.98 -26.94 -19.39
C GLY A 1169 -40.94 -27.85 -20.15
N GLU A 1170 -41.75 -27.30 -21.07
CA GLU A 1170 -42.65 -28.07 -21.94
C GLU A 1170 -41.87 -28.64 -23.14
N GLY A 1171 -41.27 -29.82 -22.96
CA GLY A 1171 -40.69 -30.62 -24.04
C GLY A 1171 -41.62 -31.78 -24.42
N VAL A 1172 -41.73 -32.09 -25.72
CA VAL A 1172 -42.51 -33.24 -26.22
C VAL A 1172 -42.02 -34.51 -25.54
N ALA A 1173 -42.92 -35.21 -24.85
CA ALA A 1173 -42.67 -36.52 -24.27
C ALA A 1173 -42.18 -37.49 -25.36
N SER A 1174 -40.86 -37.68 -25.46
CA SER A 1174 -40.25 -38.78 -26.18
C SER A 1174 -39.59 -39.70 -25.16
N GLY A 1175 -40.10 -40.93 -25.08
CA GLY A 1175 -39.74 -41.89 -24.05
C GLY A 1175 -38.28 -42.33 -24.12
N GLY A 1176 -37.73 -42.61 -22.93
CA GLY A 1176 -36.58 -43.50 -22.76
C GLY A 1176 -35.29 -42.85 -22.29
N GLY A 1177 -35.07 -42.86 -20.97
CA GLY A 1177 -33.76 -43.14 -20.37
C GLY A 1177 -32.71 -42.02 -20.33
N ALA A 1178 -32.83 -41.12 -19.35
CA ALA A 1178 -31.78 -40.60 -18.46
C ALA A 1178 -32.29 -39.31 -17.79
N ASN A 1179 -32.09 -39.17 -16.48
CA ASN A 1179 -32.45 -37.98 -15.69
C ASN A 1179 -31.63 -36.73 -16.12
N HIS A 1180 -31.93 -36.15 -17.29
CA HIS A 1180 -31.47 -34.82 -17.65
C HIS A 1180 -32.44 -33.79 -17.06
N LYS A 1181 -31.97 -33.00 -16.08
CA LYS A 1181 -32.73 -31.87 -15.56
C LYS A 1181 -32.75 -30.77 -16.62
N HIS A 1182 -33.86 -30.65 -17.33
CA HIS A 1182 -34.09 -29.53 -18.24
C HIS A 1182 -34.28 -28.23 -17.45
N PHE A 1183 -33.84 -27.10 -18.03
CA PHE A 1183 -34.11 -25.79 -17.48
C PHE A 1183 -35.62 -25.52 -17.49
N SER A 1184 -36.13 -24.95 -16.40
CA SER A 1184 -37.53 -24.49 -16.30
C SER A 1184 -37.59 -23.35 -15.31
N LEU A 1185 -38.31 -22.28 -15.65
CA LEU A 1185 -38.52 -21.14 -14.76
C LEU A 1185 -39.25 -21.55 -13.46
N HIS A 1186 -40.12 -22.57 -13.51
CA HIS A 1186 -40.82 -23.12 -12.34
C HIS A 1186 -39.85 -23.64 -11.25
N ALA A 1187 -38.63 -24.02 -11.62
CA ALA A 1187 -37.63 -24.53 -10.68
C ALA A 1187 -37.01 -23.44 -9.79
N TYR A 1188 -37.31 -22.15 -10.03
CA TYR A 1188 -36.68 -21.00 -9.37
C TYR A 1188 -37.68 -20.07 -8.66
N ALA A 1189 -38.63 -20.66 -7.93
CA ALA A 1189 -39.69 -19.96 -7.19
C ALA A 1189 -39.19 -18.93 -6.14
N ASP A 1190 -37.94 -19.03 -5.68
CA ASP A 1190 -37.33 -18.07 -4.76
C ASP A 1190 -36.95 -16.74 -5.45
N TYR A 1191 -36.87 -16.71 -6.79
CA TYR A 1191 -36.37 -15.56 -7.56
C TYR A 1191 -37.37 -15.02 -8.59
N ILE A 1192 -38.27 -15.88 -9.06
CA ILE A 1192 -39.32 -15.56 -10.04
C ILE A 1192 -40.66 -15.51 -9.30
N SER A 1193 -41.38 -14.39 -9.43
CA SER A 1193 -42.71 -14.27 -8.82
C SER A 1193 -43.78 -15.01 -9.60
N ALA A 1194 -44.87 -15.40 -8.94
CA ALA A 1194 -46.03 -16.01 -9.61
C ALA A 1194 -46.63 -15.10 -10.69
N GLU A 1195 -46.57 -13.78 -10.49
CA GLU A 1195 -46.99 -12.80 -11.50
C GLU A 1195 -46.08 -12.81 -12.74
N GLU A 1196 -44.76 -12.91 -12.54
CA GLU A 1196 -43.79 -13.02 -13.63
C GLU A 1196 -43.99 -14.31 -14.43
N GLU A 1197 -44.25 -15.42 -13.76
CA GLU A 1197 -44.55 -16.72 -14.37
C GLU A 1197 -45.81 -16.65 -15.22
N GLN A 1198 -46.90 -16.08 -14.68
CA GLN A 1198 -48.15 -15.91 -15.40
C GLN A 1198 -47.99 -15.06 -16.68
N LYS A 1199 -47.13 -14.04 -16.65
CA LYS A 1199 -46.84 -13.24 -17.86
C LYS A 1199 -46.16 -14.05 -18.95
N VAL A 1200 -45.30 -15.00 -18.61
CA VAL A 1200 -44.65 -15.89 -19.58
C VAL A 1200 -45.68 -16.84 -20.22
N GLU A 1201 -46.61 -17.37 -19.43
CA GLU A 1201 -47.72 -18.18 -19.95
C GLU A 1201 -48.63 -17.38 -20.90
N GLN A 1202 -48.96 -16.14 -20.54
CA GLN A 1202 -49.73 -15.22 -21.39
C GLN A 1202 -49.01 -14.93 -22.71
N MET A 1203 -47.70 -14.66 -22.65
CA MET A 1203 -46.85 -14.44 -23.82
C MET A 1203 -46.85 -15.66 -24.74
N LEU A 1204 -46.69 -16.86 -24.18
CA LEU A 1204 -46.67 -18.11 -24.95
C LEU A 1204 -48.03 -18.37 -25.62
N ALA A 1205 -49.13 -18.18 -24.89
CA ALA A 1205 -50.48 -18.35 -25.43
C ALA A 1205 -50.74 -17.37 -26.59
N PHE A 1206 -50.36 -16.09 -26.41
CA PHE A 1206 -50.50 -15.07 -27.42
C PHE A 1206 -49.68 -15.36 -28.69
N LEU A 1207 -48.38 -15.66 -28.54
CA LEU A 1207 -47.51 -16.00 -29.68
C LEU A 1207 -47.94 -17.28 -30.40
N THR A 1208 -48.49 -18.26 -29.68
CA THR A 1208 -49.02 -19.48 -30.28
C THR A 1208 -50.20 -19.18 -31.20
N GLU A 1209 -51.08 -18.26 -30.81
CA GLU A 1209 -52.23 -17.87 -31.60
C GLU A 1209 -51.82 -17.01 -32.81
N GLU A 1210 -50.98 -15.99 -32.61
CA GLU A 1210 -50.46 -15.16 -33.69
C GLU A 1210 -49.62 -15.97 -34.70
N SER A 1211 -48.86 -16.96 -34.24
CA SER A 1211 -48.10 -17.86 -35.12
C SER A 1211 -49.02 -18.73 -35.98
N LYS A 1212 -50.12 -19.25 -35.43
CA LYS A 1212 -51.15 -19.98 -36.21
C LYS A 1212 -51.80 -19.07 -37.25
N GLN A 1213 -52.12 -17.83 -36.87
CA GLN A 1213 -52.70 -16.85 -37.78
C GLN A 1213 -51.71 -16.50 -38.90
N ALA A 1214 -50.45 -16.20 -38.59
CA ALA A 1214 -49.42 -15.92 -39.58
C ALA A 1214 -49.19 -17.12 -40.54
N ALA A 1215 -49.17 -18.35 -40.03
CA ALA A 1215 -49.08 -19.56 -40.85
C ALA A 1215 -50.28 -19.74 -41.79
N ALA A 1216 -51.48 -19.33 -41.37
CA ALA A 1216 -52.68 -19.38 -42.21
C ALA A 1216 -52.70 -18.31 -43.32
N THR A 1217 -51.99 -17.18 -43.14
CA THR A 1217 -51.91 -16.08 -44.13
C THR A 1217 -50.78 -16.27 -45.16
N THR A 1218 -49.86 -17.21 -44.96
CA THR A 1218 -48.67 -17.37 -45.81
C THR A 1218 -48.99 -18.24 -47.04
N ALA A 1219 -49.27 -17.62 -48.19
CA ALA A 1219 -49.40 -18.32 -49.47
C ALA A 1219 -48.01 -18.72 -50.02
N PRO A 1220 -47.88 -19.86 -50.75
CA PRO A 1220 -46.60 -20.27 -51.33
C PRO A 1220 -46.16 -19.25 -52.40
N THR A 1221 -45.13 -18.46 -52.09
CA THR A 1221 -44.45 -17.59 -53.07
C THR A 1221 -43.69 -18.44 -54.08
N SER A 1222 -43.89 -18.16 -55.38
CA SER A 1222 -43.09 -18.75 -56.47
C SER A 1222 -41.60 -18.45 -56.27
N GLU A 1223 -40.70 -19.38 -56.61
CA GLU A 1223 -39.23 -19.19 -56.52
C GLU A 1223 -38.75 -17.94 -57.27
N ASP A 1224 -39.43 -17.57 -58.36
CA ASP A 1224 -39.13 -16.37 -59.17
C ASP A 1224 -39.47 -15.04 -58.47
N ASP A 1225 -40.32 -15.08 -57.44
CA ASP A 1225 -40.76 -13.89 -56.70
C ASP A 1225 -39.97 -13.67 -55.41
N LEU A 1226 -39.03 -14.56 -55.10
CA LEU A 1226 -38.17 -14.47 -53.92
C LEU A 1226 -37.06 -13.44 -54.10
N CYS A 1227 -36.74 -12.78 -53.00
CA CYS A 1227 -35.66 -11.81 -52.92
C CYS A 1227 -34.32 -12.52 -53.23
N PRO A 1228 -33.55 -12.05 -54.21
CA PRO A 1228 -32.28 -12.67 -54.59
C PRO A 1228 -31.17 -12.54 -53.54
N ILE A 1229 -31.42 -11.80 -52.44
CA ILE A 1229 -30.46 -11.62 -51.34
C ILE A 1229 -30.71 -12.61 -50.20
N CYS A 1230 -31.95 -12.77 -49.75
CA CYS A 1230 -32.28 -13.67 -48.63
C CYS A 1230 -32.96 -14.97 -49.04
N TYR A 1231 -33.43 -15.10 -50.28
CA TYR A 1231 -34.21 -16.25 -50.79
C TYR A 1231 -35.42 -16.65 -49.91
N ALA A 1232 -35.85 -15.78 -49.00
CA ALA A 1232 -36.85 -16.08 -47.98
C ALA A 1232 -38.10 -15.19 -48.07
N HIS A 1233 -37.93 -13.94 -48.50
CA HIS A 1233 -39.00 -12.95 -48.58
C HIS A 1233 -39.29 -12.60 -50.04
N SER A 1234 -40.52 -12.23 -50.37
CA SER A 1234 -40.86 -11.75 -51.70
C SER A 1234 -40.13 -10.43 -52.04
N ILE A 1235 -39.84 -10.21 -53.32
CA ILE A 1235 -39.33 -8.93 -53.80
C ILE A 1235 -40.37 -7.83 -53.50
N SER A 1236 -39.96 -6.79 -52.78
CA SER A 1236 -40.87 -5.75 -52.30
C SER A 1236 -40.30 -4.33 -52.36
N ALA A 1237 -39.08 -4.17 -52.86
CA ALA A 1237 -38.38 -2.90 -52.95
C ALA A 1237 -37.59 -2.76 -54.26
N VAL A 1238 -37.58 -1.58 -54.85
CA VAL A 1238 -36.82 -1.19 -56.06
C VAL A 1238 -35.88 -0.04 -55.72
N PHE A 1239 -34.62 -0.12 -56.16
CA PHE A 1239 -33.60 0.90 -55.84
C PHE A 1239 -33.51 1.95 -56.94
N LYS A 1240 -33.39 3.24 -56.59
CA LYS A 1240 -33.12 4.33 -57.54
C LYS A 1240 -31.64 4.71 -57.55
N PRO A 1241 -31.05 5.05 -58.71
CA PRO A 1241 -31.65 5.02 -60.06
C PRO A 1241 -31.57 3.64 -60.75
N CYS A 1242 -30.82 2.68 -60.19
CA CYS A 1242 -30.43 1.45 -60.90
C CYS A 1242 -31.54 0.39 -61.11
N SER A 1243 -32.73 0.59 -60.54
CA SER A 1243 -33.93 -0.26 -60.67
C SER A 1243 -33.77 -1.74 -60.25
N HIS A 1244 -32.66 -2.08 -59.58
CA HIS A 1244 -32.49 -3.40 -58.98
C HIS A 1244 -33.50 -3.62 -57.86
N LYS A 1245 -33.87 -4.90 -57.65
CA LYS A 1245 -34.94 -5.27 -56.72
C LYS A 1245 -34.44 -6.20 -55.62
N SER A 1246 -35.03 -6.07 -54.44
CA SER A 1246 -34.89 -7.02 -53.34
C SER A 1246 -36.11 -6.93 -52.42
N CYS A 1247 -36.16 -7.70 -51.33
CA CYS A 1247 -37.12 -7.42 -50.26
C CYS A 1247 -36.68 -6.19 -49.47
N LYS A 1248 -37.66 -5.46 -48.92
CA LYS A 1248 -37.45 -4.23 -48.15
C LYS A 1248 -36.52 -4.46 -46.94
N ALA A 1249 -36.60 -5.65 -46.33
CA ALA A 1249 -35.73 -6.05 -45.23
C ALA A 1249 -34.23 -6.08 -45.61
N CYS A 1250 -33.88 -6.70 -46.74
CA CYS A 1250 -32.49 -6.80 -47.18
C CYS A 1250 -31.90 -5.44 -47.51
N ILE A 1251 -32.61 -4.63 -48.31
CA ILE A 1251 -32.09 -3.31 -48.71
C ILE A 1251 -31.97 -2.35 -47.53
N ASN A 1252 -32.95 -2.34 -46.62
CA ASN A 1252 -32.87 -1.49 -45.43
C ASN A 1252 -31.67 -1.87 -44.56
N GLN A 1253 -31.39 -3.17 -44.40
CA GLN A 1253 -30.20 -3.64 -43.67
C GLN A 1253 -28.88 -3.24 -44.34
N HIS A 1254 -28.83 -3.24 -45.67
CA HIS A 1254 -27.60 -2.90 -46.41
C HIS A 1254 -27.30 -1.40 -46.41
N LEU A 1255 -28.33 -0.57 -46.57
CA LEU A 1255 -28.22 0.89 -46.52
C LEU A 1255 -27.74 1.42 -45.17
N MET A 1256 -27.78 0.59 -44.12
CA MET A 1256 -27.17 0.91 -42.82
C MET A 1256 -25.64 1.02 -42.89
N ASN A 1257 -24.99 0.19 -43.70
CA ASN A 1257 -23.53 0.05 -43.71
C ASN A 1257 -22.91 0.53 -45.03
N ASN A 1258 -23.68 0.51 -46.12
CA ASN A 1258 -23.20 0.87 -47.44
C ASN A 1258 -24.34 1.48 -48.29
N LYS A 1259 -24.09 2.66 -48.86
CA LYS A 1259 -25.08 3.38 -49.68
C LYS A 1259 -25.14 2.89 -51.13
N ASP A 1260 -24.30 1.95 -51.53
CA ASP A 1260 -24.20 1.47 -52.91
C ASP A 1260 -25.06 0.23 -53.15
N CYS A 1261 -25.64 0.08 -54.33
CA CYS A 1261 -26.45 -1.08 -54.70
C CYS A 1261 -25.69 -2.42 -54.58
N PHE A 1262 -26.33 -3.46 -54.07
CA PHE A 1262 -25.78 -4.83 -53.98
C PHE A 1262 -25.18 -5.31 -55.29
N PHE A 1263 -25.89 -5.03 -56.38
CA PHE A 1263 -25.67 -5.64 -57.69
C PHE A 1263 -24.71 -4.82 -58.54
N CYS A 1264 -24.99 -3.53 -58.71
CA CYS A 1264 -24.24 -2.68 -59.63
C CYS A 1264 -23.35 -1.64 -58.95
N LYS A 1265 -23.31 -1.62 -57.61
CA LYS A 1265 -22.51 -0.66 -56.81
C LYS A 1265 -22.81 0.82 -57.09
N ALA A 1266 -23.91 1.14 -57.76
CA ALA A 1266 -24.36 2.51 -57.93
C ALA A 1266 -24.94 3.04 -56.61
N THR A 1267 -24.60 4.27 -56.23
CA THR A 1267 -25.12 4.91 -55.01
C THR A 1267 -26.64 5.03 -55.09
N ILE A 1268 -27.32 4.47 -54.08
CA ILE A 1268 -28.77 4.44 -53.99
C ILE A 1268 -29.26 5.79 -53.46
N THR A 1269 -30.07 6.48 -54.26
CA THR A 1269 -30.66 7.78 -53.91
C THR A 1269 -32.06 7.66 -53.32
N GLY A 1270 -32.70 6.48 -53.44
CA GLY A 1270 -34.01 6.19 -52.87
C GLY A 1270 -34.42 4.73 -53.05
N VAL A 1271 -35.33 4.26 -52.21
CA VAL A 1271 -35.94 2.92 -52.28
C VAL A 1271 -37.44 3.09 -52.36
N GLU A 1272 -38.06 2.56 -53.43
CA GLU A 1272 -39.51 2.59 -53.64
C GLU A 1272 -40.13 1.22 -53.40
N ASP A 1273 -41.38 1.20 -52.93
CA ASP A 1273 -42.13 -0.04 -52.75
C ASP A 1273 -42.45 -0.67 -54.10
N TYR A 1274 -42.12 -1.95 -54.24
CA TYR A 1274 -42.41 -2.73 -55.44
C TYR A 1274 -43.62 -3.60 -55.20
N SER A 1275 -44.70 -3.32 -55.91
CA SER A 1275 -45.83 -4.22 -56.08
C SER A 1275 -45.76 -4.82 -57.49
N LYS A 1276 -45.87 -6.15 -57.59
CA LYS A 1276 -45.98 -6.83 -58.88
C LYS A 1276 -47.29 -6.35 -59.54
N PRO A 1277 -47.27 -5.84 -60.78
CA PRO A 1277 -48.51 -5.53 -61.47
C PRO A 1277 -49.30 -6.84 -61.64
N THR A 1278 -50.53 -6.88 -61.12
CA THR A 1278 -51.46 -7.99 -61.36
C THR A 1278 -51.72 -8.05 -62.87
N GLY A 1279 -51.16 -9.06 -63.54
CA GLY A 1279 -51.45 -9.31 -64.95
C GLY A 1279 -52.93 -9.63 -65.14
N SER A 1280 -53.51 -9.02 -66.17
CA SER A 1280 -54.79 -9.42 -66.77
C SER A 1280 -54.82 -10.88 -67.19
#